data_AF-L8G7R6-F1
#
_entry.id   AF-L8G7R6-F1
#
_cell.length_a   1.000
_cell.length_b   1.000
_cell.length_c   1.000
_cell.angle_alpha   90.00
_cell.angle_beta   90.00
_cell.angle_gamma   90.00
#
_symmetry.space_group_name_H-M   'P 1'
#
loop_
_entity.id
_entity.type
_entity.pdbx_description
1 polymer ?
#
loop_
_entity_poly.entity_id
_entity_poly.type
_entity_poly.pdbx_seq_one_letter_code
_entity_poly.pdbx_strand_id
1 'polypeptide(L)'
;MAGRTPGASSSNRDDLLLDLNDYDQPAYHGGSRPTMNDEDMLRAYNADHDDTQPRPSVSYDDFVGSSPAPSGVSMRDLPARPGNFNRGGSDPYNNNDITRTNTSQTSGLGNYDRYGDDGDGYPDDTDSMYYNGGQPAGGRPGQRTSKPLNRNSVLGMGGGLVGKAKTMLGMAPAYSEMDLPLTEPGAQARADDPGLGAPKKEHKAFDLDNFKFGFGRGKADPSTLGPRLIYLNNPPANSANKFSSNHVSTAKYNVATFLPKFLFEQFSKYANLFFLFTAGLQQIPNISPTNQYTTIGPLIVVLCVSAIKELVEDYRRKSADKQLNYSKTKVLRGSSFQDTTWVNVAVGDVLRIESEESFPADLVLLASSEPEGLCYIETANLDGETNLKIKQAIPETSEIVSPTELSRLGGKLKSEQPNSSLYTYEATLTMQAGGGEKELPLQPDQLLLRGATLRNTPWVYGIVVFTGHETKLMRNATAAPIKRTAVERQLNLQILMLISILLILSVLGTVGDIISRQRFSEKLQYLQLEIPSGIAANAKTFFFDMFTFWVLFSALVPISLFVTIEIVKYYQAMLISDDLDMYYDVNDTPAVCRTSSLVEELGQVEYIFSDKTGTLTCNQMEFKQCSIGGIQYATEVPEDRRATTQDGMEVGIHDFTRLKENLKAHESSNAIHHFLALLATCHTVIPERLEEKGGKIRYQAASPDEGALVEGAVLMGYEFTARKPRSVQIVVDNQELEYELLAVCEFNSTRKRMSAIVRCPDGKVRCYCKGADTVILERLSPDNPHTDVTLQHLEEYATEGLRTLCLAMREIPEQEFQEWWQVYDKAQTTVSGNRGDELDKAAELLERDFYLLGATAIEDRLQDGVPETIHTLQEAGIKVWVLTGDRQETAINIGMSCKLISEDMTLMIVNEVDAPSTRDNLRKKLDAIRSQGAGQLELETLALVIDGRSLTYALERDLEKDFLDLAVMCKAVICCRVSPLQKALVVKLVKKHLKAILLAIGDGANDVSMIQAAHIGVGISGMEGLQAARSADVSIAQFRYLRKLLLVHGAWSYQRISKVILYSFYKNIVLYMTQFWYVFQNVFSGEVIYESWTLSFYNVIFAVLPPFAMGIFDQFISARLLDRYPQLYQLGQKGVFFKMHSFAAWVLNGFYHSLILYVAAEAIWWRDLPQSDGRIAGHWVWGTALYTAVLVTVLGKAALVTNTWTKYHVMAIPGSLLIWMVFIPVYGTVMPLAKISMEFEGVIPRLFTSPVFWLQIVALPVLCLTRDFAWNGC
;
A
#
# COMPACT_ATOMS: atom_id res chain seq x y z
N MET A 1 -37.43 -12.15 58.88
CA MET A 1 -38.74 -12.74 59.22
C MET A 1 -39.81 -12.10 58.33
N ALA A 2 -40.66 -12.96 57.76
CA ALA A 2 -41.88 -12.80 56.98
C ALA A 2 -42.57 -11.42 56.77
N GLY A 3 -43.23 -11.25 55.61
CA GLY A 3 -44.55 -10.57 55.61
C GLY A 3 -45.15 -9.95 54.33
N ARG A 4 -45.29 -10.71 53.23
CA ARG A 4 -46.28 -10.66 52.10
C ARG A 4 -47.33 -9.51 51.91
N THR A 5 -47.50 -9.17 50.61
CA THR A 5 -48.73 -8.97 49.75
C THR A 5 -49.59 -7.68 49.82
N PRO A 6 -50.48 -7.37 48.82
CA PRO A 6 -50.30 -7.30 47.34
C PRO A 6 -51.10 -6.15 46.63
N GLY A 7 -50.91 -5.93 45.31
CA GLY A 7 -52.03 -5.66 44.38
C GLY A 7 -52.09 -4.37 43.51
N ALA A 8 -51.70 -4.51 42.24
CA ALA A 8 -52.21 -3.96 40.95
C ALA A 8 -52.70 -2.50 40.73
N SER A 9 -52.14 -1.84 39.68
CA SER A 9 -52.83 -0.87 38.79
C SER A 9 -52.09 -0.61 37.46
N SER A 10 -52.76 0.07 36.53
CA SER A 10 -52.54 0.21 35.08
C SER A 10 -51.66 1.39 34.58
N SER A 11 -51.15 1.22 33.35
CA SER A 11 -50.92 2.17 32.23
C SER A 11 -49.93 3.36 32.32
N ASN A 12 -48.96 3.29 31.38
CA ASN A 12 -48.28 4.31 30.55
C ASN A 12 -47.30 5.36 31.13
N ARG A 13 -46.13 5.36 30.45
CA ARG A 13 -45.08 6.39 30.25
C ARG A 13 -44.12 6.69 31.42
N ASP A 14 -42.85 6.31 31.29
CA ASP A 14 -41.75 7.18 30.83
C ASP A 14 -40.39 6.42 30.82
N ASP A 15 -39.47 6.94 30.00
CA ASP A 15 -38.00 7.00 30.11
C ASP A 15 -37.14 5.82 30.60
N LEU A 16 -36.25 5.42 29.68
CA LEU A 16 -34.78 5.34 29.78
C LEU A 16 -34.08 4.87 31.07
N LEU A 17 -33.14 3.94 30.81
CA LEU A 17 -31.83 3.70 31.43
C LEU A 17 -31.68 2.59 32.49
N LEU A 18 -30.66 1.76 32.19
CA LEU A 18 -29.74 1.01 33.05
C LEU A 18 -30.03 -0.45 33.45
N ASP A 19 -28.92 -1.19 33.40
CA ASP A 19 -28.53 -2.41 34.10
C ASP A 19 -28.88 -3.80 33.54
N LEU A 20 -27.89 -4.32 32.80
CA LEU A 20 -27.09 -5.49 33.18
C LEU A 20 -27.56 -6.27 34.43
N ASN A 21 -28.03 -7.51 34.24
CA ASN A 21 -27.28 -8.72 34.63
C ASN A 21 -28.10 -9.99 34.42
N ASP A 22 -27.51 -10.89 33.63
CA ASP A 22 -27.34 -12.32 33.87
C ASP A 22 -28.54 -13.31 33.96
N TYR A 23 -28.39 -14.36 33.12
CA TYR A 23 -28.99 -15.69 33.13
C TYR A 23 -30.51 -15.84 33.03
N ASP A 24 -30.99 -16.19 31.82
CA ASP A 24 -31.76 -17.42 31.63
C ASP A 24 -31.85 -17.86 30.14
N GLN A 25 -31.66 -19.16 29.93
CA GLN A 25 -31.58 -19.85 28.64
C GLN A 25 -32.88 -19.74 27.81
N PRO A 26 -32.83 -19.62 26.47
CA PRO A 26 -34.01 -19.89 25.65
C PRO A 26 -34.17 -21.39 25.40
N ALA A 27 -35.30 -21.91 25.87
CA ALA A 27 -35.80 -23.26 25.68
C ALA A 27 -35.89 -23.67 24.20
N TYR A 28 -35.43 -24.88 23.90
CA TYR A 28 -35.63 -25.55 22.62
C TYR A 28 -37.02 -26.19 22.52
N HIS A 29 -37.74 -25.86 21.45
CA HIS A 29 -38.77 -26.69 20.83
C HIS A 29 -38.77 -26.35 19.34
N GLY A 30 -38.75 -27.25 18.36
CA GLY A 30 -38.64 -28.71 18.33
C GLY A 30 -38.63 -29.10 16.84
N GLY A 31 -37.71 -29.98 16.44
CA GLY A 31 -37.60 -30.43 15.05
C GLY A 31 -36.32 -31.22 14.81
N SER A 32 -36.42 -32.54 14.96
CA SER A 32 -35.49 -33.62 14.53
C SER A 32 -33.98 -33.36 14.63
N ARG A 33 -33.34 -34.04 15.59
CA ARG A 33 -31.88 -34.20 15.65
C ARG A 33 -31.35 -34.85 14.35
N PRO A 34 -30.20 -34.40 13.80
CA PRO A 34 -29.50 -35.13 12.75
C PRO A 34 -29.00 -36.48 13.28
N THR A 35 -28.94 -37.50 12.43
CA THR A 35 -28.67 -38.91 12.78
C THR A 35 -27.20 -39.23 13.02
N MET A 36 -26.37 -38.25 13.37
CA MET A 36 -24.95 -38.48 13.68
C MET A 36 -24.64 -37.84 15.03
N ASN A 37 -24.24 -38.70 15.96
CA ASN A 37 -23.79 -38.32 17.29
C ASN A 37 -22.28 -38.00 17.21
N ASP A 38 -21.81 -37.03 17.99
CA ASP A 38 -20.40 -36.59 17.97
C ASP A 38 -19.40 -37.72 18.30
N GLU A 39 -19.84 -38.78 19.00
CA GLU A 39 -19.06 -39.99 19.26
C GLU A 39 -18.78 -40.84 18.00
N ASP A 40 -19.65 -40.81 16.99
CA ASP A 40 -19.47 -41.60 15.76
C ASP A 40 -18.50 -40.91 14.78
N MET A 41 -18.41 -39.58 14.80
CA MET A 41 -17.38 -38.84 14.04
C MET A 41 -15.99 -39.01 14.65
N LEU A 42 -15.89 -39.10 15.98
CA LEU A 42 -14.64 -39.41 16.68
C LEU A 42 -14.15 -40.84 16.39
N ARG A 43 -15.06 -41.79 16.15
CA ARG A 43 -14.68 -43.15 15.71
C ARG A 43 -14.20 -43.23 14.27
N ALA A 44 -14.69 -42.36 13.37
CA ALA A 44 -14.20 -42.28 12.00
C ALA A 44 -12.80 -41.65 11.92
N TYR A 45 -12.47 -40.73 12.83
CA TYR A 45 -11.14 -40.12 12.92
C TYR A 45 -10.09 -41.04 13.57
N ASN A 46 -10.51 -41.99 14.41
CA ASN A 46 -9.62 -42.91 15.12
C ASN A 46 -9.37 -44.24 14.40
N ALA A 47 -9.82 -44.41 13.15
CA ALA A 47 -9.62 -45.65 12.39
C ALA A 47 -8.31 -45.71 11.59
N ASP A 48 -7.62 -44.58 11.39
CA ASP A 48 -6.41 -44.52 10.56
C ASP A 48 -5.11 -44.37 11.35
N HIS A 49 -5.13 -44.18 12.67
CA HIS A 49 -3.90 -44.04 13.47
C HIS A 49 -4.00 -44.83 14.78
N ASP A 50 -3.68 -46.12 14.69
CA ASP A 50 -3.21 -46.89 15.84
C ASP A 50 -2.02 -47.74 15.39
N ASP A 51 -0.84 -47.41 15.91
CA ASP A 51 0.00 -48.42 16.56
C ASP A 51 1.07 -47.78 17.47
N THR A 52 0.82 -47.94 18.77
CA THR A 52 1.77 -48.21 19.87
C THR A 52 2.43 -47.04 20.65
N GLN A 53 1.93 -46.90 21.87
CA GLN A 53 2.38 -46.20 23.09
C GLN A 53 3.81 -46.60 23.58
N PRO A 54 4.37 -46.11 24.73
CA PRO A 54 3.92 -45.07 25.69
C PRO A 54 4.99 -44.04 26.10
N ARG A 55 4.56 -42.86 26.56
CA ARG A 55 5.35 -42.01 27.47
C ARG A 55 5.36 -42.60 28.87
N PRO A 56 6.46 -42.40 29.63
CA PRO A 56 6.32 -42.03 31.03
C PRO A 56 7.08 -40.73 31.38
N SER A 57 6.43 -39.93 32.23
CA SER A 57 6.97 -38.91 33.16
C SER A 57 8.28 -39.38 33.84
N VAL A 58 9.20 -38.53 34.34
CA VAL A 58 9.05 -37.57 35.46
C VAL A 58 10.27 -36.61 35.56
N SER A 59 10.03 -35.42 36.12
CA SER A 59 10.83 -34.55 37.03
C SER A 59 12.37 -34.59 37.16
N TYR A 60 12.95 -33.38 37.15
CA TYR A 60 14.07 -32.76 37.91
C TYR A 60 15.30 -33.54 38.44
N ASP A 61 16.45 -32.86 38.25
CA ASP A 61 17.70 -32.80 39.03
C ASP A 61 18.94 -33.69 38.74
N ASP A 62 20.07 -32.96 38.70
CA ASP A 62 21.47 -33.23 39.09
C ASP A 62 22.47 -34.09 38.27
N PHE A 63 23.43 -33.36 37.68
CA PHE A 63 24.90 -33.36 37.88
C PHE A 63 25.67 -34.67 38.21
N VAL A 64 26.82 -34.82 37.52
CA VAL A 64 28.04 -35.65 37.78
C VAL A 64 28.11 -37.09 37.23
N GLY A 65 28.86 -37.25 36.12
CA GLY A 65 30.16 -37.94 36.10
C GLY A 65 30.27 -39.47 35.99
N SER A 66 31.17 -39.87 35.08
CA SER A 66 32.04 -41.08 35.06
C SER A 66 31.57 -42.37 34.35
N SER A 67 32.36 -42.74 33.31
CA SER A 67 32.46 -44.06 32.64
C SER A 67 33.03 -45.15 33.58
N PRO A 68 32.97 -46.48 33.30
CA PRO A 68 33.70 -47.15 32.18
C PRO A 68 33.05 -48.44 31.57
N ALA A 69 33.75 -49.00 30.57
CA ALA A 69 33.44 -50.09 29.61
C ALA A 69 33.65 -51.55 30.15
N PRO A 70 33.95 -52.63 29.35
CA PRO A 70 33.33 -53.28 28.16
C PRO A 70 33.18 -54.85 28.29
N SER A 71 32.63 -55.57 27.29
CA SER A 71 33.14 -56.89 26.77
C SER A 71 32.28 -57.59 25.68
N GLY A 72 32.93 -58.17 24.63
CA GLY A 72 32.65 -59.56 24.17
C GLY A 72 32.51 -59.96 22.67
N VAL A 73 33.60 -60.54 22.07
CA VAL A 73 33.69 -61.76 21.17
C VAL A 73 33.25 -61.68 19.66
N SER A 74 33.78 -62.36 18.62
CA SER A 74 35.07 -62.90 18.06
C SER A 74 34.74 -63.85 16.86
N MET A 75 35.48 -63.86 15.73
CA MET A 75 35.93 -65.06 14.94
C MET A 75 36.67 -64.69 13.60
N ARG A 76 37.50 -65.62 13.11
CA ARG A 76 38.68 -65.53 12.21
C ARG A 76 38.43 -65.85 10.71
N ASP A 77 39.33 -65.39 9.80
CA ASP A 77 40.25 -66.24 8.98
C ASP A 77 41.21 -65.45 8.04
N LEU A 78 42.38 -66.04 7.76
CA LEU A 78 43.52 -65.65 6.88
C LEU A 78 43.87 -66.89 5.99
N PRO A 79 44.82 -66.92 5.00
CA PRO A 79 46.00 -66.05 4.73
C PRO A 79 46.43 -65.81 3.24
N ALA A 80 47.41 -64.89 3.00
CA ALA A 80 48.62 -65.10 2.17
C ALA A 80 49.55 -63.84 2.11
N ARG A 81 50.88 -64.07 2.19
CA ARG A 81 52.07 -63.16 2.20
C ARG A 81 53.05 -63.66 1.09
N PRO A 82 54.32 -63.21 0.87
CA PRO A 82 55.20 -62.13 1.42
C PRO A 82 56.00 -61.34 0.33
N GLY A 83 56.96 -60.41 0.55
CA GLY A 83 57.77 -59.96 1.70
C GLY A 83 58.56 -58.64 1.42
N ASN A 84 59.04 -57.95 2.48
CA ASN A 84 60.46 -57.67 2.85
C ASN A 84 60.98 -56.28 2.38
N PHE A 85 61.72 -55.41 3.11
CA PHE A 85 62.69 -55.54 4.23
C PHE A 85 62.88 -54.19 5.03
N ASN A 86 63.12 -54.29 6.36
CA ASN A 86 64.06 -53.56 7.28
C ASN A 86 64.25 -52.01 7.26
N ARG A 87 64.58 -51.27 8.35
CA ARG A 87 64.67 -51.42 9.84
C ARG A 87 65.12 -50.06 10.44
N GLY A 88 64.58 -49.66 11.61
CA GLY A 88 65.35 -49.05 12.73
C GLY A 88 65.17 -47.55 13.12
N GLY A 89 64.70 -47.30 14.36
CA GLY A 89 65.42 -46.44 15.34
C GLY A 89 64.85 -45.06 15.79
N SER A 90 64.44 -45.00 17.07
CA SER A 90 64.69 -43.94 18.11
C SER A 90 64.07 -42.52 18.06
N ASP A 91 63.35 -42.14 19.15
CA ASP A 91 63.30 -40.77 19.77
C ASP A 91 64.70 -40.38 20.35
N PRO A 92 65.03 -39.17 20.94
CA PRO A 92 64.25 -37.98 21.38
C PRO A 92 64.97 -36.57 21.26
N TYR A 93 64.38 -35.53 21.89
CA TYR A 93 64.97 -34.33 22.58
C TYR A 93 65.22 -32.95 21.87
N ASN A 94 64.69 -31.90 22.55
CA ASN A 94 65.22 -30.55 22.89
C ASN A 94 65.91 -29.68 21.80
N ASN A 95 65.76 -28.36 21.72
CA ASN A 95 65.75 -27.36 22.78
C ASN A 95 65.45 -25.95 22.20
N ASN A 96 65.12 -25.02 23.11
CA ASN A 96 65.51 -23.61 23.15
C ASN A 96 64.71 -22.50 22.41
N ASP A 97 64.16 -21.64 23.26
CA ASP A 97 64.50 -20.21 23.40
C ASP A 97 63.61 -19.13 22.75
N ILE A 98 62.86 -18.47 23.65
CA ILE A 98 63.05 -17.06 24.05
C ILE A 98 62.66 -15.95 23.05
N THR A 99 61.61 -15.24 23.50
CA THR A 99 61.30 -13.79 23.36
C THR A 99 60.95 -13.21 22.00
N ARG A 100 59.76 -12.59 21.84
CA ARG A 100 59.27 -11.28 22.37
C ARG A 100 59.73 -10.11 21.49
N THR A 101 58.82 -9.13 21.40
CA THR A 101 58.99 -7.72 20.98
C THR A 101 59.09 -7.48 19.47
N ASN A 102 58.08 -6.87 18.83
CA ASN A 102 57.50 -5.52 18.95
C ASN A 102 58.08 -4.61 17.87
N THR A 103 57.20 -3.71 17.41
CA THR A 103 57.49 -2.43 16.73
C THR A 103 58.09 -2.56 15.33
N SER A 104 57.74 -1.75 14.34
CA SER A 104 56.86 -0.60 14.18
C SER A 104 57.13 -0.09 12.76
N GLN A 105 56.15 0.56 12.12
CA GLN A 105 56.37 1.68 11.18
C GLN A 105 57.10 1.30 9.86
N THR A 106 56.82 1.82 8.66
CA THR A 106 56.10 2.99 8.13
C THR A 106 55.94 2.75 6.62
N SER A 107 55.13 3.61 5.95
CA SER A 107 55.39 4.21 4.61
C SER A 107 55.93 3.30 3.49
N GLY A 108 55.30 3.11 2.34
CA GLY A 108 54.43 3.98 1.57
C GLY A 108 54.66 3.67 0.08
N LEU A 109 53.69 4.07 -0.75
CA LEU A 109 53.78 4.36 -2.19
C LEU A 109 54.51 3.37 -3.12
N GLY A 110 53.69 2.53 -3.77
CA GLY A 110 53.52 2.56 -5.22
C GLY A 110 54.61 1.97 -6.13
N ASN A 111 54.35 0.76 -6.64
CA ASN A 111 54.36 0.42 -8.08
C ASN A 111 53.97 -1.07 -8.23
N TYR A 112 52.96 -1.39 -9.06
CA TYR A 112 53.12 -1.97 -10.42
C TYR A 112 54.15 -3.13 -10.43
N ASP A 113 53.85 -4.37 -10.85
CA ASP A 113 52.92 -4.79 -11.89
C ASP A 113 52.66 -6.31 -11.81
N ARG A 114 51.62 -6.74 -12.52
CA ARG A 114 51.16 -8.13 -12.70
C ARG A 114 52.20 -9.03 -13.40
N TYR A 115 52.28 -10.29 -12.96
CA TYR A 115 52.53 -11.44 -13.83
C TYR A 115 51.26 -12.30 -13.90
N GLY A 116 50.91 -12.69 -15.12
CA GLY A 116 49.70 -13.39 -15.47
C GLY A 116 49.78 -14.92 -15.43
N ASP A 117 48.59 -15.48 -15.63
CA ASP A 117 48.20 -16.72 -16.31
C ASP A 117 49.25 -17.82 -16.51
N ASP A 118 48.92 -19.02 -16.04
CA ASP A 118 48.41 -20.09 -16.92
C ASP A 118 48.16 -21.38 -16.13
N GLY A 119 47.11 -22.12 -16.51
CA GLY A 119 47.19 -23.59 -16.54
C GLY A 119 46.18 -24.39 -15.72
N ASP A 120 44.92 -24.38 -16.17
CA ASP A 120 44.02 -25.51 -16.45
C ASP A 120 44.07 -26.83 -15.64
N GLY A 121 42.87 -27.34 -15.33
CA GLY A 121 42.66 -28.76 -15.09
C GLY A 121 41.26 -29.12 -14.57
N TYR A 122 40.27 -29.24 -15.46
CA TYR A 122 39.05 -30.01 -15.20
C TYR A 122 39.29 -31.50 -15.50
N PRO A 123 38.46 -32.39 -14.94
CA PRO A 123 37.94 -33.50 -15.73
C PRO A 123 36.41 -33.67 -15.66
N ASP A 124 35.90 -34.16 -16.79
CA ASP A 124 34.53 -34.51 -17.19
C ASP A 124 33.94 -35.75 -16.50
N ASP A 125 32.62 -35.90 -16.68
CA ASP A 125 31.91 -37.16 -17.00
C ASP A 125 30.48 -36.83 -17.49
N THR A 126 29.80 -37.44 -18.47
CA THR A 126 30.12 -38.10 -19.76
C THR A 126 28.77 -38.40 -20.47
N ASP A 127 28.83 -38.62 -21.79
CA ASP A 127 27.92 -39.38 -22.68
C ASP A 127 26.64 -38.76 -23.32
N SER A 128 26.37 -38.87 -24.63
CA SER A 128 27.12 -39.48 -25.74
C SER A 128 26.47 -39.28 -27.14
N MET A 129 27.30 -39.48 -28.18
CA MET A 129 27.04 -40.04 -29.53
C MET A 129 26.44 -39.22 -30.70
N TYR A 130 27.35 -38.73 -31.56
CA TYR A 130 27.79 -39.35 -32.84
C TYR A 130 27.58 -38.64 -34.21
N TYR A 131 28.75 -38.56 -34.87
CA TYR A 131 29.12 -38.77 -36.28
C TYR A 131 29.29 -37.59 -37.27
N ASN A 132 30.60 -37.32 -37.48
CA ASN A 132 31.36 -37.03 -38.72
C ASN A 132 30.91 -35.89 -39.66
N GLY A 133 31.81 -35.06 -40.18
CA GLY A 133 33.28 -35.13 -40.24
C GLY A 133 33.77 -34.63 -41.59
N GLY A 134 34.90 -33.91 -41.63
CA GLY A 134 35.66 -33.67 -42.86
C GLY A 134 36.12 -32.24 -43.14
N GLN A 135 37.32 -31.92 -42.66
CA GLN A 135 38.31 -30.94 -43.17
C GLN A 135 38.69 -31.17 -44.67
N PRO A 136 39.60 -30.40 -45.35
CA PRO A 136 40.59 -29.41 -44.86
C PRO A 136 40.82 -28.13 -45.73
N ALA A 137 41.72 -27.28 -45.22
CA ALA A 137 42.86 -26.64 -45.92
C ALA A 137 42.86 -25.10 -46.14
N GLY A 138 43.73 -24.43 -45.38
CA GLY A 138 44.90 -23.73 -45.95
C GLY A 138 44.95 -22.19 -45.92
N GLY A 139 45.91 -21.63 -45.16
CA GLY A 139 46.53 -20.31 -45.48
C GLY A 139 46.77 -19.33 -44.33
N ARG A 140 47.95 -19.41 -43.69
CA ARG A 140 48.58 -18.42 -42.77
C ARG A 140 49.20 -17.22 -43.55
N PRO A 141 49.86 -16.20 -42.93
CA PRO A 141 49.78 -15.61 -41.57
C PRO A 141 49.84 -14.04 -41.55
N GLY A 142 49.73 -13.43 -40.36
CA GLY A 142 50.59 -12.26 -40.02
C GLY A 142 49.93 -11.00 -39.42
N GLN A 143 50.28 -10.74 -38.15
CA GLN A 143 50.49 -9.44 -37.48
C GLN A 143 49.42 -8.33 -37.57
N ARG A 144 48.90 -7.91 -36.41
CA ARG A 144 48.73 -6.47 -36.08
C ARG A 144 48.51 -6.21 -34.59
N THR A 145 49.34 -5.31 -34.08
CA THR A 145 49.27 -4.62 -32.79
C THR A 145 48.25 -3.48 -32.82
N SER A 146 47.70 -3.21 -31.64
CA SER A 146 46.69 -2.21 -31.28
C SER A 146 47.25 -0.82 -31.03
N LYS A 147 46.55 0.24 -31.44
CA LYS A 147 45.94 1.27 -30.57
C LYS A 147 45.19 2.35 -31.42
N PRO A 148 44.29 3.14 -30.81
CA PRO A 148 42.99 3.47 -31.39
C PRO A 148 42.88 4.92 -31.87
N LEU A 149 41.90 5.19 -32.73
CA LEU A 149 41.04 6.37 -32.68
C LEU A 149 39.94 6.30 -33.74
N ASN A 150 38.75 6.73 -33.31
CA ASN A 150 37.68 7.34 -34.08
C ASN A 150 36.64 6.50 -34.85
N ARG A 151 35.39 6.89 -34.51
CA ARG A 151 34.15 6.99 -35.28
C ARG A 151 33.20 5.80 -35.33
N ASN A 152 32.02 6.07 -34.75
CA ASN A 152 30.69 5.90 -35.34
C ASN A 152 30.59 4.94 -36.54
N SER A 153 29.83 3.86 -36.37
CA SER A 153 28.66 3.62 -37.21
C SER A 153 27.58 2.80 -36.50
N VAL A 154 26.43 3.46 -36.40
CA VAL A 154 25.06 2.97 -36.51
C VAL A 154 24.93 1.67 -37.34
N LEU A 155 24.37 0.60 -36.75
CA LEU A 155 23.12 -0.12 -37.15
C LEU A 155 23.07 -1.54 -36.55
N GLY A 156 21.93 -1.85 -35.92
CA GLY A 156 21.63 -3.18 -35.38
C GLY A 156 20.22 -3.32 -34.78
N MET A 157 19.23 -2.74 -35.44
CA MET A 157 17.84 -3.21 -35.57
C MET A 157 17.09 -3.71 -34.30
N GLY A 158 16.28 -2.83 -33.70
CA GLY A 158 15.36 -3.23 -32.62
C GLY A 158 14.52 -2.11 -31.99
N GLY A 159 14.11 -1.09 -32.75
CA GLY A 159 13.30 0.01 -32.22
C GLY A 159 12.15 0.36 -33.16
N GLY A 160 11.05 -0.39 -33.06
CA GLY A 160 9.88 -0.24 -33.93
C GLY A 160 9.16 1.12 -33.80
N LEU A 161 8.29 1.40 -34.78
CA LEU A 161 7.40 2.58 -34.91
C LEU A 161 6.75 3.04 -33.58
N VAL A 162 6.50 2.11 -32.66
CA VAL A 162 5.92 2.36 -31.33
C VAL A 162 6.83 3.23 -30.44
N GLY A 163 8.15 3.10 -30.53
CA GLY A 163 9.09 3.90 -29.71
C GLY A 163 9.15 5.37 -30.14
N LYS A 164 9.05 5.62 -31.45
CA LYS A 164 8.96 6.99 -31.99
C LYS A 164 7.60 7.62 -31.71
N ALA A 165 6.51 6.83 -31.77
CA ALA A 165 5.18 7.31 -31.39
C ALA A 165 5.09 7.69 -29.90
N LYS A 166 5.70 6.91 -28.99
CA LYS A 166 5.75 7.22 -27.55
C LYS A 166 6.49 8.52 -27.23
N THR A 167 7.55 8.80 -27.96
CA THR A 167 8.36 10.01 -27.76
C THR A 167 7.65 11.25 -28.34
N MET A 168 6.97 11.08 -29.49
CA MET A 168 6.23 12.16 -30.15
C MET A 168 4.90 12.53 -29.43
N LEU A 169 4.32 11.60 -28.67
CA LEU A 169 3.10 11.80 -27.86
C LEU A 169 3.38 12.17 -26.39
N GLY A 170 4.64 12.41 -26.00
CA GLY A 170 5.00 12.84 -24.65
C GLY A 170 4.83 11.76 -23.56
N MET A 171 4.95 10.48 -23.92
CA MET A 171 4.79 9.33 -23.01
C MET A 171 6.11 8.59 -22.72
N ALA A 172 7.27 9.23 -22.91
CA ALA A 172 8.49 8.75 -22.30
C ALA A 172 8.37 8.93 -20.76
N PRO A 173 8.82 7.96 -19.94
CA PRO A 173 8.87 8.16 -18.50
C PRO A 173 9.72 9.40 -18.21
N ALA A 174 9.11 10.40 -17.58
CA ALA A 174 9.84 11.50 -16.97
C ALA A 174 10.64 10.92 -15.80
N TYR A 175 11.96 11.07 -15.86
CA TYR A 175 12.93 10.63 -14.85
C TYR A 175 12.96 9.12 -14.55
N SER A 176 14.04 8.47 -14.98
CA SER A 176 14.56 7.31 -14.29
C SER A 176 15.41 7.83 -13.12
N GLU A 177 14.99 7.61 -11.88
CA GLU A 177 15.79 7.81 -10.66
C GLU A 177 16.99 6.82 -10.60
N MET A 178 17.85 6.82 -11.60
CA MET A 178 19.07 5.98 -11.58
C MET A 178 20.35 6.71 -11.98
N ASP A 179 20.37 8.04 -11.96
CA ASP A 179 21.63 8.78 -12.00
C ASP A 179 21.49 10.10 -11.24
N LEU A 180 21.63 10.02 -9.92
CA LEU A 180 22.12 11.13 -9.10
C LEU A 180 23.59 10.82 -8.82
N PRO A 181 24.55 11.63 -9.30
CA PRO A 181 25.94 11.44 -8.92
C PRO A 181 26.07 11.80 -7.43
N LEU A 182 26.53 10.83 -6.65
CA LEU A 182 27.03 11.05 -5.31
C LEU A 182 28.19 12.06 -5.38
N THR A 183 28.20 12.95 -4.40
CA THR A 183 29.13 14.06 -4.16
C THR A 183 30.60 13.78 -4.45
N GLU A 184 31.27 14.69 -5.18
CA GLU A 184 32.71 14.98 -5.03
C GLU A 184 32.95 16.51 -5.00
N PRO A 185 33.94 17.02 -4.25
CA PRO A 185 34.13 18.46 -4.00
C PRO A 185 35.20 19.12 -4.91
N GLY A 186 34.92 20.37 -5.33
CA GLY A 186 35.90 21.34 -5.85
C GLY A 186 36.52 21.01 -7.22
N ALA A 187 36.98 21.92 -8.07
CA ALA A 187 37.15 23.37 -8.03
C ALA A 187 37.49 23.85 -9.46
N GLN A 188 37.53 25.17 -9.61
CA GLN A 188 38.29 25.97 -10.58
C GLN A 188 37.60 26.51 -11.86
N ALA A 189 37.62 27.85 -11.86
CA ALA A 189 37.22 28.80 -12.87
C ALA A 189 38.17 28.88 -14.08
N ARG A 190 37.65 29.44 -15.18
CA ARG A 190 38.27 30.29 -16.24
C ARG A 190 37.44 30.11 -17.53
N ALA A 191 37.29 31.04 -18.46
CA ALA A 191 37.49 32.49 -18.62
C ALA A 191 36.95 32.80 -20.03
N ASP A 192 36.43 34.00 -20.25
CA ASP A 192 35.94 34.54 -21.52
C ASP A 192 37.02 34.64 -22.62
N ASP A 193 36.65 34.49 -23.91
CA ASP A 193 36.70 35.52 -24.99
C ASP A 193 36.35 34.93 -26.39
N PRO A 194 36.07 35.73 -27.47
CA PRO A 194 35.00 35.45 -28.43
C PRO A 194 35.53 35.37 -29.89
N GLY A 195 34.68 35.11 -30.88
CA GLY A 195 35.14 35.25 -32.28
C GLY A 195 34.22 34.76 -33.39
N LEU A 196 33.42 35.70 -33.92
CA LEU A 196 33.20 36.03 -35.35
C LEU A 196 33.05 34.92 -36.42
N GLY A 197 31.93 34.98 -37.17
CA GLY A 197 31.91 34.55 -38.58
C GLY A 197 30.54 34.16 -39.16
N ALA A 198 29.78 35.13 -39.68
CA ALA A 198 28.67 34.92 -40.63
C ALA A 198 29.18 34.91 -42.09
N PRO A 199 28.36 34.75 -43.16
CA PRO A 199 27.17 33.91 -43.40
C PRO A 199 27.28 33.11 -44.73
N LYS A 200 26.31 32.23 -45.08
CA LYS A 200 26.01 31.91 -46.51
C LYS A 200 24.55 31.50 -46.77
N LYS A 201 24.04 32.06 -47.87
CA LYS A 201 22.70 32.09 -48.49
C LYS A 201 22.18 30.70 -48.90
N GLU A 202 20.93 30.34 -48.58
CA GLU A 202 19.65 30.60 -49.29
C GLU A 202 19.34 29.62 -50.45
N HIS A 203 18.31 28.80 -50.26
CA HIS A 203 17.39 28.37 -51.32
C HIS A 203 15.98 28.27 -50.72
N LYS A 204 15.06 29.11 -51.20
CA LYS A 204 13.63 29.06 -50.90
C LYS A 204 12.94 28.07 -51.84
N ALA A 205 12.01 27.27 -51.31
CA ALA A 205 10.76 26.96 -52.00
C ALA A 205 9.70 26.39 -51.03
N PHE A 206 8.51 27.01 -51.11
CA PHE A 206 7.18 26.62 -50.64
C PHE A 206 6.81 26.73 -49.16
N ASP A 207 6.06 27.82 -48.94
CA ASP A 207 5.31 28.23 -47.77
C ASP A 207 3.92 27.57 -47.80
N LEU A 208 3.60 26.82 -46.74
CA LEU A 208 2.27 26.33 -46.38
C LEU A 208 2.13 26.41 -44.85
N ASP A 209 2.50 27.57 -44.28
CA ASP A 209 2.18 27.90 -42.89
C ASP A 209 0.80 28.58 -42.84
N ASN A 210 -0.23 27.78 -42.60
CA ASN A 210 -1.41 28.19 -41.84
C ASN A 210 -2.28 26.96 -41.58
N PHE A 211 -1.91 26.16 -40.58
CA PHE A 211 -2.80 25.41 -39.67
C PHE A 211 -1.92 24.52 -38.77
N LYS A 212 -1.33 25.11 -37.72
CA LYS A 212 -0.62 24.36 -36.68
C LYS A 212 -1.42 24.38 -35.38
N PHE A 213 -2.10 23.26 -35.15
CA PHE A 213 -2.71 22.89 -33.89
C PHE A 213 -1.60 22.79 -32.82
N GLY A 214 -1.67 23.67 -31.81
CA GLY A 214 -0.64 23.79 -30.79
C GLY A 214 -0.61 22.59 -29.85
N PHE A 215 0.29 21.63 -30.11
CA PHE A 215 0.72 20.64 -29.14
C PHE A 215 2.15 20.95 -28.66
N GLY A 216 2.27 21.25 -27.36
CA GLY A 216 3.47 21.04 -26.54
C GLY A 216 4.69 21.89 -26.85
N ARG A 217 4.78 23.10 -26.26
CA ARG A 217 6.10 23.67 -25.93
C ARG A 217 6.71 22.79 -24.83
N GLY A 218 7.89 22.22 -25.08
CA GLY A 218 8.68 21.54 -24.05
C GLY A 218 8.91 22.48 -22.88
N LYS A 219 8.73 21.97 -21.64
CA LYS A 219 9.07 22.71 -20.43
C LYS A 219 10.56 23.05 -20.49
N ALA A 220 10.90 24.33 -20.36
CA ALA A 220 12.29 24.76 -20.27
C ALA A 220 12.93 24.19 -19.00
N ASP A 221 14.20 23.80 -19.10
CA ASP A 221 14.96 23.18 -18.02
C ASP A 221 15.12 24.19 -16.86
N PRO A 222 14.78 23.86 -15.60
CA PRO A 222 14.78 24.82 -14.48
C PRO A 222 16.14 25.48 -14.22
N SER A 223 17.23 24.80 -14.57
CA SER A 223 18.61 25.28 -14.47
C SER A 223 18.94 26.42 -15.43
N THR A 224 18.12 26.63 -16.47
CA THR A 224 18.29 27.72 -17.45
C THR A 224 17.48 28.98 -17.10
N LEU A 225 16.62 28.91 -16.09
CA LEU A 225 15.80 30.01 -15.60
C LEU A 225 16.48 30.61 -14.36
N GLY A 226 16.89 31.88 -14.45
CA GLY A 226 17.48 32.60 -13.32
C GLY A 226 16.56 32.68 -12.08
N PRO A 227 17.01 33.28 -10.96
CA PRO A 227 16.25 33.33 -9.71
C PRO A 227 14.92 34.08 -9.86
N ARG A 228 13.90 33.68 -9.10
CA ARG A 228 12.57 34.27 -9.12
C ARG A 228 12.59 35.62 -8.41
N LEU A 229 12.24 36.69 -9.12
CA LEU A 229 12.15 38.04 -8.56
C LEU A 229 10.68 38.40 -8.31
N ILE A 230 10.36 38.73 -7.06
CA ILE A 230 9.04 39.13 -6.59
C ILE A 230 9.14 40.55 -6.03
N TYR A 231 8.36 41.48 -6.55
CA TYR A 231 8.32 42.86 -6.08
C TYR A 231 7.25 43.01 -5.00
N LEU A 232 7.61 43.65 -3.88
CA LEU A 232 6.67 43.90 -2.77
C LEU A 232 5.69 45.02 -3.17
N ASN A 233 4.39 44.83 -2.89
CA ASN A 233 3.33 45.82 -3.12
C ASN A 233 3.25 46.39 -4.56
N ASN A 234 3.77 45.66 -5.55
CA ASN A 234 3.73 46.06 -6.96
C ASN A 234 3.12 44.95 -7.85
N PRO A 235 1.79 44.80 -7.87
CA PRO A 235 1.11 43.79 -8.68
C PRO A 235 1.40 43.87 -10.19
N PRO A 236 1.50 45.06 -10.83
CA PRO A 236 1.86 45.16 -12.26
C PRO A 236 3.23 44.56 -12.57
N ALA A 237 4.25 44.83 -11.75
CA ALA A 237 5.59 44.29 -11.95
C ALA A 237 5.63 42.76 -11.80
N ASN A 238 4.86 42.19 -10.86
CA ASN A 238 4.76 40.74 -10.69
C ASN A 238 3.98 40.07 -11.83
N SER A 239 2.98 40.74 -12.40
CA SER A 239 2.20 40.20 -13.53
C SER A 239 3.04 40.04 -14.82
N ALA A 240 4.07 40.86 -15.00
CA ALA A 240 4.98 40.79 -16.16
C ALA A 240 5.79 39.47 -16.20
N ASN A 241 6.06 38.89 -15.02
CA ASN A 241 6.80 37.62 -14.89
C ASN A 241 5.95 36.37 -15.18
N LYS A 242 4.64 36.52 -15.44
CA LYS A 242 3.70 35.44 -15.82
C LYS A 242 3.74 34.21 -14.90
N PHE A 243 3.63 34.43 -13.60
CA PHE A 243 3.55 33.35 -12.61
C PHE A 243 2.27 32.51 -12.75
N SER A 244 2.32 31.26 -12.27
CA SER A 244 1.17 30.35 -12.27
C SER A 244 0.03 30.84 -11.35
N SER A 245 -1.22 30.62 -11.75
CA SER A 245 -2.39 30.91 -10.91
C SER A 245 -2.46 30.00 -9.70
N ASN A 246 -3.13 30.42 -8.62
CA ASN A 246 -3.31 29.57 -7.43
C ASN A 246 -4.40 28.47 -7.56
N HIS A 247 -4.98 28.31 -8.76
CA HIS A 247 -5.90 27.23 -9.07
C HIS A 247 -5.22 25.85 -8.99
N VAL A 248 -5.77 24.96 -8.18
CA VAL A 248 -5.35 23.55 -8.11
C VAL A 248 -6.36 22.66 -8.83
N SER A 249 -5.84 21.71 -9.60
CA SER A 249 -6.63 20.69 -10.30
C SER A 249 -5.96 19.34 -10.13
N THR A 250 -6.70 18.40 -9.55
CA THR A 250 -6.37 16.98 -9.42
C THR A 250 -7.14 16.10 -10.42
N ALA A 251 -8.06 16.70 -11.19
CA ALA A 251 -8.78 16.04 -12.28
C ALA A 251 -7.82 15.40 -13.32
N LYS A 252 -8.13 14.16 -13.73
CA LYS A 252 -7.33 13.39 -14.72
C LYS A 252 -7.54 13.95 -16.14
N TYR A 253 -8.74 14.46 -16.39
CA TYR A 253 -9.19 14.90 -17.70
C TYR A 253 -9.63 16.36 -17.71
N ASN A 254 -9.18 17.08 -18.74
CA ASN A 254 -9.79 18.34 -19.16
C ASN A 254 -10.85 18.03 -20.23
N VAL A 255 -11.79 18.93 -20.48
CA VAL A 255 -12.89 18.74 -21.45
C VAL A 255 -12.36 18.34 -22.83
N ALA A 256 -11.27 18.97 -23.29
CA ALA A 256 -10.63 18.65 -24.57
C ALA A 256 -9.77 17.38 -24.53
N THR A 257 -9.22 17.01 -23.38
CA THR A 257 -8.30 15.85 -23.25
C THR A 257 -8.99 14.58 -22.80
N PHE A 258 -10.26 14.65 -22.38
CA PHE A 258 -11.06 13.49 -21.96
C PHE A 258 -11.11 12.44 -23.06
N LEU A 259 -11.68 12.77 -24.23
CA LEU A 259 -11.90 11.79 -25.29
C LEU A 259 -10.59 11.14 -25.81
N PRO A 260 -9.52 11.89 -26.14
CA PRO A 260 -8.28 11.26 -26.63
C PRO A 260 -7.60 10.38 -25.59
N LYS A 261 -7.53 10.81 -24.33
CA LYS A 261 -6.91 10.01 -23.26
C LYS A 261 -7.75 8.78 -22.92
N PHE A 262 -9.07 8.96 -22.80
CA PHE A 262 -10.03 7.89 -22.54
C PHE A 262 -9.96 6.80 -23.62
N LEU A 263 -10.03 7.18 -24.90
CA LEU A 263 -9.98 6.22 -26.00
C LEU A 263 -8.63 5.50 -26.03
N PHE A 264 -7.52 6.21 -25.81
CA PHE A 264 -6.21 5.57 -25.73
C PHE A 264 -6.12 4.55 -24.58
N GLU A 265 -6.71 4.86 -23.43
CA GLU A 265 -6.77 3.96 -22.28
C GLU A 265 -7.64 2.73 -22.56
N GLN A 266 -8.85 2.92 -23.11
CA GLN A 266 -9.74 1.81 -23.43
C GLN A 266 -9.19 0.92 -24.55
N PHE A 267 -8.56 1.47 -25.59
CA PHE A 267 -7.93 0.69 -26.66
C PHE A 267 -6.55 0.14 -26.31
N SER A 268 -5.98 0.48 -25.15
CA SER A 268 -4.83 -0.23 -24.59
C SER A 268 -5.17 -1.65 -24.13
N LYS A 269 -6.47 -1.95 -23.94
CA LYS A 269 -6.99 -3.30 -23.63
C LYS A 269 -7.09 -4.13 -24.92
N TYR A 270 -6.49 -5.33 -24.92
CA TYR A 270 -6.42 -6.19 -26.10
C TYR A 270 -7.78 -6.57 -26.69
N ALA A 271 -8.80 -6.78 -25.85
CA ALA A 271 -10.14 -7.12 -26.32
C ALA A 271 -10.79 -5.98 -27.11
N ASN A 272 -10.66 -4.74 -26.64
CA ASN A 272 -11.22 -3.58 -27.35
C ASN A 272 -10.54 -3.38 -28.71
N LEU A 273 -9.23 -3.66 -28.80
CA LEU A 273 -8.51 -3.66 -30.06
C LEU A 273 -8.99 -4.78 -31.01
N PHE A 274 -9.23 -5.98 -30.47
CA PHE A 274 -9.81 -7.11 -31.22
C PHE A 274 -11.19 -6.79 -31.79
N PHE A 275 -12.08 -6.17 -31.01
CA PHE A 275 -13.41 -5.77 -31.49
C PHE A 275 -13.36 -4.60 -32.47
N LEU A 276 -12.44 -3.64 -32.28
CA LEU A 276 -12.22 -2.57 -33.25
C LEU A 276 -11.75 -3.13 -34.60
N PHE A 277 -10.81 -4.07 -34.58
CA PHE A 277 -10.36 -4.77 -35.79
C PHE A 277 -11.49 -5.53 -36.48
N THR A 278 -12.28 -6.28 -35.71
CA THR A 278 -13.44 -7.03 -36.22
C THR A 278 -14.52 -6.11 -36.80
N ALA A 279 -14.82 -4.99 -36.13
CA ALA A 279 -15.74 -3.98 -36.63
C ALA A 279 -15.26 -3.36 -37.94
N GLY A 280 -13.95 -3.15 -38.10
CA GLY A 280 -13.34 -2.72 -39.35
C GLY A 280 -13.51 -3.75 -40.48
N LEU A 281 -13.33 -5.04 -40.19
CA LEU A 281 -13.55 -6.12 -41.16
C LEU A 281 -15.02 -6.20 -41.61
N GLN A 282 -15.98 -5.96 -40.71
CA GLN A 282 -17.41 -5.95 -41.04
C GLN A 282 -17.83 -4.85 -42.03
N GLN A 283 -17.06 -3.77 -42.16
CA GLN A 283 -17.35 -2.70 -43.13
C GLN A 283 -16.97 -3.07 -44.56
N ILE A 284 -16.17 -4.13 -44.76
CA ILE A 284 -15.76 -4.57 -46.09
C ILE A 284 -16.93 -5.33 -46.73
N PRO A 285 -17.40 -4.93 -47.93
CA PRO A 285 -18.52 -5.59 -48.59
C PRO A 285 -18.17 -7.04 -48.93
N ASN A 286 -19.17 -7.93 -48.84
CA ASN A 286 -19.09 -9.37 -49.14
C ASN A 286 -18.22 -10.21 -48.19
N ILE A 287 -17.77 -9.67 -47.03
CA ILE A 287 -17.06 -10.44 -45.99
C ILE A 287 -17.96 -10.74 -44.80
N SER A 288 -18.84 -9.82 -44.40
CA SER A 288 -19.64 -9.98 -43.18
C SER A 288 -20.85 -10.89 -43.42
N PRO A 289 -21.00 -12.01 -42.68
CA PRO A 289 -22.22 -12.83 -42.70
C PRO A 289 -23.37 -12.21 -41.89
N THR A 290 -23.07 -11.17 -41.10
CA THR A 290 -24.03 -10.40 -40.30
C THR A 290 -24.11 -8.96 -40.78
N ASN A 291 -25.10 -8.21 -40.30
CA ASN A 291 -25.22 -6.78 -40.59
C ASN A 291 -23.93 -6.02 -40.21
N GLN A 292 -23.56 -4.98 -40.97
CA GLN A 292 -22.36 -4.15 -40.80
C GLN A 292 -22.30 -3.44 -39.44
N TYR A 293 -23.43 -3.32 -38.74
CA TYR A 293 -23.54 -2.63 -37.45
C TYR A 293 -23.52 -3.55 -36.22
N THR A 294 -23.44 -4.87 -36.42
CA THR A 294 -23.64 -5.91 -35.39
C THR A 294 -22.57 -5.88 -34.29
N THR A 295 -21.30 -5.58 -34.62
CA THR A 295 -20.20 -5.49 -33.64
C THR A 295 -19.95 -4.06 -33.15
N ILE A 296 -20.00 -3.06 -34.04
CA ILE A 296 -19.71 -1.67 -33.69
C ILE A 296 -20.77 -1.08 -32.73
N GLY A 297 -22.05 -1.47 -32.88
CA GLY A 297 -23.13 -1.03 -31.99
C GLY A 297 -22.87 -1.40 -30.52
N PRO A 298 -22.72 -2.68 -30.17
CA PRO A 298 -22.37 -3.10 -28.81
C PRO A 298 -21.07 -2.49 -28.29
N LEU A 299 -20.04 -2.34 -29.15
CA LEU A 299 -18.78 -1.71 -28.76
C LEU A 299 -18.97 -0.25 -28.35
N ILE A 300 -19.78 0.53 -29.10
CA ILE A 300 -20.10 1.92 -28.73
C ILE A 300 -20.85 1.96 -27.40
N VAL A 301 -21.83 1.08 -27.17
CA VAL A 301 -22.57 1.04 -25.90
C VAL A 301 -21.63 0.77 -24.72
N VAL A 302 -20.76 -0.22 -24.86
CA VAL A 302 -19.75 -0.59 -23.86
C VAL A 302 -18.81 0.58 -23.57
N LEU A 303 -18.27 1.23 -24.61
CA LEU A 303 -17.42 2.40 -24.46
C LEU A 303 -18.14 3.59 -23.82
N CYS A 304 -19.43 3.80 -24.14
CA CYS A 304 -20.24 4.86 -23.53
C CYS A 304 -20.45 4.61 -22.03
N VAL A 305 -20.73 3.37 -21.62
CA VAL A 305 -20.89 3.02 -20.21
C VAL A 305 -19.59 3.25 -19.44
N SER A 306 -18.44 2.81 -19.97
CA SER A 306 -17.14 3.10 -19.37
C SER A 306 -16.84 4.60 -19.32
N ALA A 307 -17.20 5.37 -20.36
CA ALA A 307 -17.02 6.82 -20.39
C ALA A 307 -17.86 7.52 -19.31
N ILE A 308 -19.12 7.10 -19.11
CA ILE A 308 -19.99 7.64 -18.07
C ILE A 308 -19.40 7.39 -16.69
N LYS A 309 -18.91 6.18 -16.42
CA LYS A 309 -18.24 5.85 -15.15
C LYS A 309 -17.07 6.80 -14.89
N GLU A 310 -16.16 6.94 -15.86
CA GLU A 310 -14.98 7.80 -15.72
C GLU A 310 -15.35 9.29 -15.55
N LEU A 311 -16.41 9.76 -16.21
CA LEU A 311 -16.93 11.12 -16.03
C LEU A 311 -17.48 11.35 -14.61
N VAL A 312 -18.17 10.36 -14.04
CA VAL A 312 -18.67 10.44 -12.66
C VAL A 312 -17.51 10.50 -11.67
N GLU A 313 -16.48 9.68 -11.85
CA GLU A 313 -15.28 9.68 -11.00
C GLU A 313 -14.52 11.02 -11.09
N ASP A 314 -14.30 11.54 -12.31
CA ASP A 314 -13.59 12.81 -12.52
C ASP A 314 -14.42 14.03 -12.05
N TYR A 315 -15.76 13.95 -12.11
CA TYR A 315 -16.64 14.98 -11.55
C TYR A 315 -16.53 15.06 -10.02
N ARG A 316 -16.45 13.92 -9.33
CA ARG A 316 -16.22 13.90 -7.87
C ARG A 316 -14.90 14.59 -7.51
N ARG A 317 -13.82 14.34 -8.26
CA ARG A 317 -12.52 15.02 -8.07
C ARG A 317 -12.63 16.53 -8.30
N LYS A 318 -13.28 16.96 -9.38
CA LYS A 318 -13.52 18.38 -9.68
C LYS A 318 -14.35 19.07 -8.60
N SER A 319 -15.32 18.38 -8.00
CA SER A 319 -16.11 18.93 -6.89
C SER A 319 -15.24 19.19 -5.65
N ALA A 320 -14.34 18.26 -5.31
CA ALA A 320 -13.39 18.43 -4.21
C ALA A 320 -12.39 19.57 -4.50
N ASP A 321 -11.80 19.61 -5.70
CA ASP A 321 -10.93 20.71 -6.13
C ASP A 321 -11.64 22.06 -6.07
N LYS A 322 -12.93 22.10 -6.47
CA LYS A 322 -13.75 23.31 -6.42
C LYS A 322 -13.89 23.79 -4.97
N GLN A 323 -14.26 22.93 -4.04
CA GLN A 323 -14.37 23.31 -2.62
C GLN A 323 -13.08 23.96 -2.11
N LEU A 324 -11.92 23.38 -2.43
CA LEU A 324 -10.63 23.92 -2.01
C LEU A 324 -10.31 25.27 -2.66
N ASN A 325 -10.51 25.40 -3.98
CA ASN A 325 -10.22 26.63 -4.72
C ASN A 325 -11.10 27.83 -4.31
N TYR A 326 -12.31 27.57 -3.79
CA TYR A 326 -13.25 28.60 -3.32
C TYR A 326 -13.15 28.89 -1.81
N SER A 327 -12.17 28.31 -1.11
CA SER A 327 -11.86 28.67 0.27
C SER A 327 -11.48 30.16 0.38
N LYS A 328 -11.80 30.79 1.50
CA LYS A 328 -11.56 32.24 1.72
C LYS A 328 -10.19 32.49 2.36
N THR A 329 -9.63 33.66 2.11
CA THR A 329 -8.40 34.18 2.76
C THR A 329 -8.35 35.70 2.65
N LYS A 330 -7.64 36.36 3.57
CA LYS A 330 -7.55 37.82 3.66
C LYS A 330 -6.30 38.33 2.94
N VAL A 331 -6.49 39.13 1.88
CA VAL A 331 -5.39 39.74 1.10
C VAL A 331 -5.32 41.24 1.37
N LEU A 332 -4.11 41.78 1.47
CA LEU A 332 -3.88 43.22 1.57
C LEU A 332 -4.19 43.90 0.23
N ARG A 333 -5.18 44.79 0.22
CA ARG A 333 -5.52 45.63 -0.94
C ARG A 333 -5.60 47.08 -0.49
N GLY A 334 -4.67 47.90 -0.97
CA GLY A 334 -4.51 49.28 -0.47
C GLY A 334 -4.02 49.28 0.98
N SER A 335 -4.83 49.80 1.91
CA SER A 335 -4.50 49.89 3.33
C SER A 335 -5.33 48.95 4.23
N SER A 336 -6.16 48.08 3.65
CA SER A 336 -7.05 47.17 4.37
C SER A 336 -6.97 45.73 3.87
N PHE A 337 -7.21 44.77 4.75
CA PHE A 337 -7.38 43.36 4.39
C PHE A 337 -8.80 43.12 3.87
N GLN A 338 -8.91 42.51 2.69
CA GLN A 338 -10.17 42.14 2.05
C GLN A 338 -10.25 40.63 1.88
N ASP A 339 -11.44 40.06 2.10
CA ASP A 339 -11.69 38.65 1.86
C ASP A 339 -11.66 38.34 0.36
N THR A 340 -10.89 37.34 -0.01
CA THR A 340 -10.77 36.83 -1.37
C THR A 340 -10.77 35.30 -1.37
N THR A 341 -11.04 34.70 -2.52
CA THR A 341 -10.96 33.24 -2.69
C THR A 341 -9.54 32.80 -3.00
N TRP A 342 -9.15 31.59 -2.59
CA TRP A 342 -7.81 31.04 -2.81
C TRP A 342 -7.35 31.11 -4.27
N VAL A 343 -8.24 30.87 -5.23
CA VAL A 343 -7.93 30.95 -6.68
C VAL A 343 -7.45 32.33 -7.14
N ASN A 344 -7.84 33.40 -6.44
CA ASN A 344 -7.51 34.79 -6.79
C ASN A 344 -6.23 35.30 -6.10
N VAL A 345 -5.57 34.47 -5.28
CA VAL A 345 -4.29 34.80 -4.67
C VAL A 345 -3.19 34.77 -5.72
N ALA A 346 -2.42 35.86 -5.82
CA ALA A 346 -1.30 35.97 -6.75
C ALA A 346 0.04 36.09 -6.00
N VAL A 347 1.13 35.85 -6.73
CA VAL A 347 2.49 35.93 -6.20
C VAL A 347 2.83 37.39 -5.90
N GLY A 348 3.37 37.62 -4.69
CA GLY A 348 3.65 38.95 -4.15
C GLY A 348 2.48 39.60 -3.42
N ASP A 349 1.32 38.93 -3.32
CA ASP A 349 0.24 39.37 -2.43
C ASP A 349 0.64 39.14 -0.96
N VAL A 350 0.32 40.10 -0.09
CA VAL A 350 0.47 39.97 1.36
C VAL A 350 -0.83 39.44 1.94
N LEU A 351 -0.75 38.35 2.68
CA LEU A 351 -1.88 37.67 3.30
C LEU A 351 -1.86 37.86 4.81
N ARG A 352 -3.06 37.92 5.39
CA ARG A 352 -3.28 37.73 6.82
C ARG A 352 -3.95 36.37 7.02
N ILE A 353 -3.31 35.52 7.80
CA ILE A 353 -3.84 34.20 8.15
C ILE A 353 -4.18 34.22 9.62
N GLU A 354 -5.38 33.77 9.98
CA GLU A 354 -5.86 33.71 11.36
C GLU A 354 -5.61 32.34 11.98
N SER A 355 -5.76 32.26 13.30
CA SER A 355 -5.60 30.99 14.02
C SER A 355 -6.51 29.91 13.44
N GLU A 356 -5.98 28.68 13.36
CA GLU A 356 -6.62 27.49 12.82
C GLU A 356 -6.92 27.50 11.32
N GLU A 357 -6.49 28.53 10.58
CA GLU A 357 -6.61 28.56 9.13
C GLU A 357 -5.43 27.84 8.43
N SER A 358 -5.74 27.22 7.27
CA SER A 358 -4.72 26.61 6.41
C SER A 358 -4.07 27.63 5.49
N PHE A 359 -2.77 27.47 5.21
CA PHE A 359 -2.08 28.37 4.28
C PHE A 359 -2.52 28.12 2.81
N PRO A 360 -2.95 29.17 2.07
CA PRO A 360 -3.47 29.03 0.70
C PRO A 360 -2.38 28.81 -0.36
N ALA A 361 -1.14 29.16 -0.05
CA ALA A 361 0.02 29.19 -0.93
C ALA A 361 1.30 29.11 -0.07
N ASP A 362 2.48 29.00 -0.68
CA ASP A 362 3.74 29.07 0.09
C ASP A 362 4.06 30.53 0.38
N LEU A 363 4.17 30.89 1.67
CA LEU A 363 4.32 32.26 2.16
C LEU A 363 5.67 32.44 2.87
N VAL A 364 6.28 33.61 2.76
CA VAL A 364 7.37 34.04 3.64
C VAL A 364 6.78 34.87 4.77
N LEU A 365 7.05 34.47 6.02
CA LEU A 365 6.61 35.12 7.25
C LEU A 365 7.29 36.50 7.39
N LEU A 366 6.47 37.54 7.57
CA LEU A 366 6.92 38.92 7.78
C LEU A 366 6.79 39.33 9.25
N ALA A 367 5.63 39.10 9.84
CA ALA A 367 5.35 39.43 11.24
C ALA A 367 4.28 38.49 11.80
N SER A 368 4.29 38.32 13.11
CA SER A 368 3.35 37.49 13.87
C SER A 368 2.79 38.28 15.06
N SER A 369 1.70 37.79 15.64
CA SER A 369 1.14 38.33 16.88
C SER A 369 2.00 38.06 18.12
N GLU A 370 2.80 37.00 18.11
CA GLU A 370 3.66 36.62 19.23
C GLU A 370 4.93 37.50 19.30
N PRO A 371 5.50 37.71 20.50
CA PRO A 371 6.78 38.41 20.65
C PRO A 371 7.87 37.76 19.79
N GLU A 372 8.80 38.59 19.29
CA GLU A 372 9.89 38.18 18.37
C GLU A 372 9.42 37.61 17.01
N GLY A 373 8.12 37.76 16.67
CA GLY A 373 7.59 37.33 15.38
C GLY A 373 7.50 35.80 15.24
N LEU A 374 7.31 35.09 16.34
CA LEU A 374 7.16 33.63 16.38
C LEU A 374 5.77 33.19 15.93
N CYS A 375 5.65 32.05 15.25
CA CYS A 375 4.37 31.40 15.03
C CYS A 375 4.52 29.89 15.05
N TYR A 376 3.42 29.20 15.37
CA TYR A 376 3.39 27.75 15.38
C TYR A 376 2.57 27.23 14.20
N ILE A 377 3.12 26.26 13.48
CA ILE A 377 2.45 25.62 12.36
C ILE A 377 2.33 24.11 12.58
N GLU A 378 1.18 23.56 12.24
CA GLU A 378 0.97 22.12 12.20
C GLU A 378 1.25 21.64 10.77
N THR A 379 2.21 20.72 10.60
CA THR A 379 2.62 20.20 9.29
C THR A 379 2.11 18.79 9.00
N ALA A 380 1.17 18.26 9.78
CA ALA A 380 0.59 16.93 9.62
C ALA A 380 0.15 16.61 8.17
N ASN A 381 -0.36 17.61 7.45
CA ASN A 381 -0.77 17.46 6.05
C ASN A 381 0.38 17.45 5.02
N LEU A 382 1.62 17.77 5.41
CA LEU A 382 2.80 17.85 4.53
C LEU A 382 3.74 16.68 4.76
N ASP A 383 4.14 16.45 6.02
CA ASP A 383 5.12 15.45 6.43
C ASP A 383 4.54 14.40 7.39
N GLY A 384 3.29 14.53 7.82
CA GLY A 384 2.65 13.64 8.78
C GLY A 384 3.10 13.90 10.22
N GLU A 385 3.93 14.91 10.48
CA GLU A 385 4.33 15.25 11.84
C GLU A 385 3.20 16.04 12.53
N THR A 386 2.71 15.52 13.66
CA THR A 386 1.67 16.16 14.49
C THR A 386 2.21 17.27 15.39
N ASN A 387 3.53 17.30 15.57
CA ASN A 387 4.19 18.31 16.38
C ASN A 387 4.09 19.68 15.73
N LEU A 388 3.85 20.69 16.55
CA LEU A 388 3.88 22.08 16.10
C LEU A 388 5.32 22.49 15.82
N LYS A 389 5.56 22.99 14.61
CA LYS A 389 6.85 23.55 14.21
C LYS A 389 6.85 25.05 14.46
N ILE A 390 7.92 25.52 15.09
CA ILE A 390 8.14 26.94 15.32
C ILE A 390 8.69 27.55 14.03
N LYS A 391 8.13 28.69 13.65
CA LYS A 391 8.61 29.53 12.55
C LYS A 391 8.82 30.94 13.08
N GLN A 392 9.89 31.60 12.65
CA GLN A 392 10.29 32.89 13.21
C GLN A 392 10.52 33.91 12.10
N ALA A 393 9.87 35.06 12.22
CA ALA A 393 10.09 36.20 11.32
C ALA A 393 11.48 36.82 11.54
N ILE A 394 12.01 37.52 10.53
CA ILE A 394 13.24 38.28 10.73
C ILE A 394 12.98 39.48 11.66
N PRO A 395 13.92 39.84 12.55
CA PRO A 395 13.73 40.93 13.52
C PRO A 395 13.31 42.24 12.85
N GLU A 396 13.88 42.56 11.69
CA GLU A 396 13.60 43.79 10.95
C GLU A 396 12.19 43.91 10.38
N THR A 397 11.50 42.79 10.12
CA THR A 397 10.11 42.81 9.65
C THR A 397 9.10 42.56 10.76
N SER A 398 9.55 41.99 11.89
CA SER A 398 8.69 41.64 13.03
C SER A 398 7.96 42.84 13.64
N GLU A 399 8.55 44.04 13.58
CA GLU A 399 7.94 45.28 14.09
C GLU A 399 6.81 45.81 13.20
N ILE A 400 6.67 45.30 11.96
CA ILE A 400 5.73 45.79 10.95
C ILE A 400 4.35 45.14 11.14
N VAL A 401 3.66 45.55 12.22
CA VAL A 401 2.38 44.99 12.64
C VAL A 401 1.18 45.72 12.02
N SER A 402 1.32 47.01 11.68
CA SER A 402 0.18 47.77 11.16
C SER A 402 -0.06 47.51 9.66
N PRO A 403 -1.33 47.34 9.22
CA PRO A 403 -1.66 47.20 7.79
C PRO A 403 -1.18 48.39 6.94
N THR A 404 -1.14 49.58 7.55
CA THR A 404 -0.66 50.81 6.93
C THR A 404 0.84 50.79 6.67
N GLU A 405 1.65 50.25 7.58
CA GLU A 405 3.09 50.10 7.37
C GLU A 405 3.39 48.99 6.37
N LEU A 406 2.64 47.87 6.42
CA LEU A 406 2.74 46.81 5.41
C LEU A 406 2.46 47.32 4.00
N SER A 407 1.52 48.25 3.82
CA SER A 407 1.24 48.85 2.50
C SER A 407 2.36 49.75 1.96
N ARG A 408 3.21 50.28 2.85
CA ARG A 408 4.37 51.13 2.51
C ARG A 408 5.65 50.32 2.31
N LEU A 409 5.63 49.03 2.65
CA LEU A 409 6.77 48.13 2.49
C LEU A 409 7.17 48.05 1.00
N GLY A 410 8.34 48.59 0.68
CA GLY A 410 8.92 48.58 -0.66
C GLY A 410 10.17 47.73 -0.69
N GLY A 411 10.30 46.89 -1.72
CA GLY A 411 11.44 45.99 -1.85
C GLY A 411 11.29 44.96 -2.97
N LYS A 412 12.29 44.09 -3.08
CA LYS A 412 12.31 42.91 -3.95
C LYS A 412 12.71 41.69 -3.13
N LEU A 413 12.00 40.59 -3.33
CA LEU A 413 12.29 39.27 -2.80
C LEU A 413 12.87 38.43 -3.93
N LYS A 414 14.12 38.01 -3.79
CA LYS A 414 14.82 37.13 -4.72
C LYS A 414 14.77 35.72 -4.15
N SER A 415 13.88 34.89 -4.70
CA SER A 415 13.66 33.52 -4.27
C SER A 415 14.34 32.53 -5.22
N GLU A 416 14.68 31.35 -4.71
CA GLU A 416 14.99 30.19 -5.54
C GLU A 416 13.83 29.80 -6.49
N GLN A 417 14.14 28.99 -7.50
CA GLN A 417 13.11 28.35 -8.32
C GLN A 417 12.33 27.33 -7.47
N PRO A 418 11.04 27.08 -7.77
CA PRO A 418 10.29 26.12 -7.00
C PRO A 418 10.96 24.73 -7.09
N ASN A 419 11.14 24.09 -5.95
CA ASN A 419 11.75 22.76 -5.80
C ASN A 419 10.79 21.85 -5.02
N SER A 420 11.11 20.56 -4.94
CA SER A 420 10.35 19.55 -4.19
C SER A 420 10.81 19.40 -2.73
N SER A 421 11.89 20.07 -2.32
CA SER A 421 12.45 19.89 -0.98
C SER A 421 11.68 20.72 0.05
N LEU A 422 11.02 20.05 1.00
CA LEU A 422 10.22 20.68 2.06
C LEU A 422 11.09 21.46 3.06
N TYR A 423 12.31 20.97 3.33
CA TYR A 423 13.18 21.47 4.40
C TYR A 423 14.21 22.51 3.95
N THR A 424 14.42 22.69 2.65
CA THR A 424 15.42 23.64 2.13
C THR A 424 14.73 24.80 1.44
N TYR A 425 15.10 26.03 1.77
CA TYR A 425 14.60 27.24 1.12
C TYR A 425 15.66 28.32 1.24
N GLU A 426 16.02 28.91 0.10
CA GLU A 426 16.95 30.02 0.04
C GLU A 426 16.30 31.21 -0.67
N ALA A 427 16.26 32.34 0.02
CA ALA A 427 15.83 33.59 -0.57
C ALA A 427 16.56 34.78 0.06
N THR A 428 16.54 35.91 -0.63
CA THR A 428 17.09 37.18 -0.15
C THR A 428 16.01 38.25 -0.28
N LEU A 429 15.62 38.84 0.84
CA LEU A 429 14.71 39.97 0.90
C LEU A 429 15.53 41.26 0.89
N THR A 430 15.29 42.16 -0.05
CA THR A 430 15.91 43.49 -0.03
C THR A 430 14.88 44.53 0.37
N MET A 431 15.14 45.26 1.44
CA MET A 431 14.28 46.32 1.96
C MET A 431 14.94 47.69 1.79
N GLN A 432 14.12 48.72 1.58
CA GLN A 432 14.58 50.11 1.58
C GLN A 432 14.58 50.63 3.03
N ALA A 433 15.76 50.75 3.64
CA ALA A 433 15.95 51.40 4.94
C ALA A 433 16.66 52.74 4.70
N GLY A 434 16.25 53.82 5.39
CA GLY A 434 16.62 55.22 5.14
C GLY A 434 18.13 55.52 5.07
N GLY A 435 18.76 55.14 3.95
CA GLY A 435 20.20 55.20 3.71
C GLY A 435 20.72 54.23 2.63
N GLY A 436 19.96 53.19 2.23
CA GLY A 436 20.33 52.25 1.15
C GLY A 436 19.40 51.02 1.02
N GLU A 437 19.70 50.10 0.09
CA GLU A 437 19.08 48.77 0.06
C GLU A 437 19.78 47.86 1.08
N LYS A 438 19.03 47.28 2.04
CA LYS A 438 19.53 46.26 2.98
C LYS A 438 19.10 44.89 2.47
N GLU A 439 20.05 43.98 2.26
CA GLU A 439 19.77 42.59 1.89
C GLU A 439 19.72 41.71 3.15
N LEU A 440 18.64 40.96 3.30
CA LEU A 440 18.37 40.09 4.43
C LEU A 440 18.21 38.64 3.92
N PRO A 441 19.01 37.69 4.44
CA PRO A 441 18.86 36.28 4.06
C PRO A 441 17.61 35.69 4.70
N LEU A 442 16.90 34.85 3.95
CA LEU A 442 15.78 34.06 4.41
C LEU A 442 16.16 32.59 4.39
N GLN A 443 15.80 31.89 5.45
CA GLN A 443 16.03 30.48 5.70
C GLN A 443 14.68 29.73 5.68
N PRO A 444 14.67 28.38 5.75
CA PRO A 444 13.45 27.59 5.85
C PRO A 444 12.56 27.98 7.04
N ASP A 445 13.12 28.56 8.08
CA ASP A 445 12.41 28.98 9.30
C ASP A 445 11.46 30.16 9.09
N GLN A 446 11.62 30.89 7.98
CA GLN A 446 10.71 31.95 7.56
C GLN A 446 9.66 31.48 6.54
N LEU A 447 9.74 30.25 6.03
CA LEU A 447 8.81 29.74 5.01
C LEU A 447 7.63 28.99 5.65
N LEU A 448 6.42 29.41 5.30
CA LEU A 448 5.14 28.78 5.65
C LEU A 448 4.62 28.06 4.40
N LEU A 449 4.40 26.76 4.51
CA LEU A 449 4.08 25.92 3.36
C LEU A 449 2.56 25.74 3.19
N ARG A 450 2.10 25.69 1.93
CA ARG A 450 0.72 25.30 1.62
C ARG A 450 0.43 23.91 2.18
N GLY A 451 -0.68 23.78 2.88
CA GLY A 451 -1.09 22.54 3.55
C GLY A 451 -0.81 22.52 5.04
N ALA A 452 0.10 23.36 5.54
CA ALA A 452 0.23 23.58 6.98
C ALA A 452 -0.94 24.43 7.49
N THR A 453 -1.23 24.31 8.78
CA THR A 453 -2.26 25.11 9.47
C THR A 453 -1.59 25.96 10.54
N LEU A 454 -2.09 27.17 10.75
CA LEU A 454 -1.60 28.04 11.82
C LEU A 454 -2.23 27.60 13.14
N ARG A 455 -1.43 27.43 14.19
CA ARG A 455 -1.88 27.04 15.54
C ARG A 455 -1.25 27.96 16.58
N ASN A 456 -1.89 28.09 17.75
CA ASN A 456 -1.37 28.84 18.91
C ASN A 456 -0.83 30.25 18.57
N THR A 457 -1.39 30.87 17.54
CA THR A 457 -0.96 32.18 17.06
C THR A 457 -2.20 32.86 16.49
N PRO A 458 -2.67 33.96 17.11
CA PRO A 458 -3.86 34.67 16.65
C PRO A 458 -3.83 35.07 15.17
N TRP A 459 -2.70 35.61 14.69
CA TRP A 459 -2.55 35.98 13.28
C TRP A 459 -1.09 36.04 12.85
N VAL A 460 -0.86 35.83 11.56
CA VAL A 460 0.43 36.07 10.89
C VAL A 460 0.26 36.86 9.60
N TYR A 461 1.27 37.67 9.27
CA TYR A 461 1.41 38.31 7.97
C TYR A 461 2.49 37.62 7.16
N GLY A 462 2.15 37.23 5.93
CA GLY A 462 3.11 36.58 5.03
C GLY A 462 2.93 37.00 3.59
N ILE A 463 4.02 36.98 2.82
CA ILE A 463 4.00 37.28 1.38
C ILE A 463 4.03 35.99 0.55
N VAL A 464 3.18 35.93 -0.48
CA VAL A 464 3.07 34.77 -1.36
C VAL A 464 4.27 34.64 -2.28
N VAL A 465 4.96 33.49 -2.25
CA VAL A 465 6.12 33.19 -3.09
C VAL A 465 5.78 32.20 -4.20
N PHE A 466 5.16 31.07 -3.85
CA PHE A 466 4.77 30.03 -4.81
C PHE A 466 3.26 29.78 -4.75
N THR A 467 2.63 29.60 -5.92
CA THR A 467 1.17 29.46 -6.08
C THR A 467 0.82 28.23 -6.92
N GLY A 468 -0.36 27.65 -6.68
CA GLY A 468 -0.91 26.54 -7.49
C GLY A 468 0.01 25.32 -7.54
N HIS A 469 0.24 24.79 -8.75
CA HIS A 469 1.12 23.64 -8.99
C HIS A 469 2.62 23.92 -8.80
N GLU A 470 3.02 25.17 -8.54
CA GLU A 470 4.42 25.50 -8.20
C GLU A 470 4.72 25.35 -6.72
N THR A 471 3.69 25.29 -5.86
CA THR A 471 3.87 25.07 -4.41
C THR A 471 4.57 23.75 -4.13
N LYS A 472 5.38 23.72 -3.06
CA LYS A 472 6.18 22.53 -2.72
C LYS A 472 5.31 21.30 -2.51
N LEU A 473 4.14 21.46 -1.87
CA LEU A 473 3.15 20.39 -1.69
C LEU A 473 2.69 19.79 -3.04
N MET A 474 2.29 20.63 -4.00
CA MET A 474 1.76 20.16 -5.28
C MET A 474 2.84 19.59 -6.21
N ARG A 475 4.11 19.98 -6.03
CA ARG A 475 5.25 19.38 -6.73
C ARG A 475 5.63 18.02 -6.17
N ASN A 476 5.39 17.81 -4.87
CA ASN A 476 5.55 16.52 -4.20
C ASN A 476 4.34 15.59 -4.36
N ALA A 477 3.19 16.11 -4.75
CA ALA A 477 2.02 15.31 -5.05
C ALA A 477 2.27 14.41 -6.27
N THR A 478 2.70 13.17 -6.03
CA THR A 478 2.86 12.15 -7.05
C THR A 478 1.49 11.73 -7.58
N ALA A 479 1.35 11.63 -8.90
CA ALA A 479 0.14 11.06 -9.49
C ALA A 479 0.02 9.59 -9.06
N ALA A 480 -1.16 9.20 -8.56
CA ALA A 480 -1.41 7.81 -8.19
C ALA A 480 -1.10 6.88 -9.39
N PRO A 481 -0.23 5.85 -9.22
CA PRO A 481 0.14 4.97 -10.30
C PRO A 481 -1.05 4.11 -10.75
N ILE A 482 -1.11 3.77 -12.04
CA ILE A 482 -2.13 2.84 -12.55
C ILE A 482 -1.75 1.43 -12.10
N LYS A 483 -2.49 0.89 -11.14
CA LYS A 483 -2.32 -0.48 -10.64
C LYS A 483 -3.20 -1.43 -11.47
N ARG A 484 -2.58 -2.42 -12.11
CA ARG A 484 -3.25 -3.47 -12.90
C ARG A 484 -3.29 -4.77 -12.11
N THR A 485 -4.46 -5.40 -12.01
CA THR A 485 -4.62 -6.55 -11.13
C THR A 485 -4.06 -7.85 -11.71
N ALA A 486 -3.73 -8.80 -10.83
CA ALA A 486 -3.32 -10.14 -11.23
C ALA A 486 -4.40 -10.86 -12.06
N VAL A 487 -5.68 -10.75 -11.65
CA VAL A 487 -6.82 -11.32 -12.36
C VAL A 487 -6.96 -10.73 -13.76
N GLU A 488 -6.76 -9.41 -13.93
CA GLU A 488 -6.79 -8.77 -15.26
C GLU A 488 -5.66 -9.27 -16.17
N ARG A 489 -4.45 -9.47 -15.65
CA ARG A 489 -3.33 -10.05 -16.43
C ARG A 489 -3.66 -11.45 -16.91
N GLN A 490 -4.22 -12.28 -16.03
CA GLN A 490 -4.61 -13.64 -16.38
C GLN A 490 -5.80 -13.68 -17.35
N LEU A 491 -6.76 -12.78 -17.20
CA LEU A 491 -7.86 -12.60 -18.15
C LEU A 491 -7.34 -12.26 -19.56
N ASN A 492 -6.35 -11.36 -19.67
CA ASN A 492 -5.73 -11.03 -20.95
C ASN A 492 -5.08 -12.26 -21.60
N LEU A 493 -4.44 -13.14 -20.82
CA LEU A 493 -3.89 -14.40 -21.34
C LEU A 493 -5.00 -15.36 -21.82
N GLN A 494 -6.11 -15.47 -21.09
CA GLN A 494 -7.27 -16.28 -21.50
C GLN A 494 -7.92 -15.76 -22.80
N ILE A 495 -8.01 -14.44 -22.97
CA ILE A 495 -8.52 -13.82 -24.20
C ILE A 495 -7.60 -14.14 -25.38
N LEU A 496 -6.28 -14.06 -25.21
CA LEU A 496 -5.33 -14.46 -26.26
C LEU A 496 -5.45 -15.94 -26.63
N MET A 497 -5.69 -16.82 -25.65
CA MET A 497 -5.96 -18.23 -25.91
C MET A 497 -7.25 -18.41 -26.73
N LEU A 498 -8.31 -17.68 -26.39
CA LEU A 498 -9.58 -17.75 -27.11
C LEU A 498 -9.48 -17.19 -28.54
N ILE A 499 -8.70 -16.12 -28.75
CA ILE A 499 -8.35 -15.61 -30.09
C ILE A 499 -7.56 -16.66 -30.88
N SER A 500 -6.70 -17.44 -30.21
CA SER A 500 -5.97 -18.54 -30.86
C SER A 500 -6.92 -19.67 -31.28
N ILE A 501 -7.89 -20.05 -30.45
CA ILE A 501 -8.95 -21.01 -30.81
C ILE A 501 -9.79 -20.48 -31.97
N LEU A 502 -10.18 -19.22 -31.95
CA LEU A 502 -10.90 -18.54 -33.02
C LEU A 502 -10.16 -18.62 -34.36
N LEU A 503 -8.85 -18.36 -34.36
CA LEU A 503 -8.01 -18.45 -35.56
C LEU A 503 -8.02 -19.88 -36.11
N ILE A 504 -7.87 -20.89 -35.25
CA ILE A 504 -7.91 -22.30 -35.64
C ILE A 504 -9.26 -22.66 -36.27
N LEU A 505 -10.37 -22.28 -35.64
CA LEU A 505 -11.71 -22.54 -36.17
C LEU A 505 -11.94 -21.83 -37.51
N SER A 506 -11.42 -20.61 -37.67
CA SER A 506 -11.51 -19.86 -38.93
C SER A 506 -10.74 -20.55 -40.05
N VAL A 507 -9.53 -21.02 -39.78
CA VAL A 507 -8.72 -21.77 -40.75
C VAL A 507 -9.38 -23.10 -41.13
N LEU A 508 -9.93 -23.83 -40.14
CA LEU A 508 -10.67 -25.07 -40.40
C LEU A 508 -11.91 -24.81 -41.27
N GLY A 509 -12.63 -23.72 -41.01
CA GLY A 509 -13.76 -23.28 -41.83
C GLY A 509 -13.36 -23.03 -43.27
N THR A 510 -12.30 -22.26 -43.49
CA THR A 510 -11.79 -21.94 -44.83
C THR A 510 -11.28 -23.17 -45.58
N VAL A 511 -10.55 -24.06 -44.91
CA VAL A 511 -10.09 -25.32 -45.53
C VAL A 511 -11.28 -26.20 -45.90
N GLY A 512 -12.29 -26.28 -45.03
CA GLY A 512 -13.53 -27.01 -45.29
C GLY A 512 -14.29 -26.47 -46.50
N ASP A 513 -14.38 -25.14 -46.64
CA ASP A 513 -15.00 -24.49 -47.80
C ASP A 513 -14.25 -24.80 -49.10
N ILE A 514 -12.93 -24.63 -49.12
CA ILE A 514 -12.11 -24.94 -50.31
C ILE A 514 -12.27 -26.40 -50.74
N ILE A 515 -12.21 -27.35 -49.79
CA ILE A 515 -12.40 -28.78 -50.09
C ILE A 515 -13.82 -29.03 -50.64
N SER A 516 -14.83 -28.39 -50.04
CA SER A 516 -16.22 -28.58 -50.44
C SER A 516 -16.49 -28.03 -51.83
N ARG A 517 -15.97 -26.84 -52.17
CA ARG A 517 -16.07 -26.25 -53.52
C ARG A 517 -15.40 -27.13 -54.57
N GLN A 518 -14.25 -27.74 -54.26
CA GLN A 518 -13.56 -28.66 -55.18
C GLN A 518 -14.33 -29.97 -55.38
N ARG A 519 -14.89 -30.54 -54.31
CA ARG A 519 -15.54 -31.86 -54.36
C ARG A 519 -16.98 -31.82 -54.86
N PHE A 520 -17.72 -30.77 -54.55
CA PHE A 520 -19.16 -30.64 -54.85
C PHE A 520 -19.46 -29.62 -55.96
N SER A 521 -18.46 -29.22 -56.75
CA SER A 521 -18.58 -28.24 -57.85
C SER A 521 -19.78 -28.50 -58.77
N GLU A 522 -20.04 -29.76 -59.16
CA GLU A 522 -21.17 -30.11 -60.04
C GLU A 522 -22.55 -29.89 -59.40
N LYS A 523 -22.67 -30.04 -58.07
CA LYS A 523 -23.93 -29.85 -57.35
C LYS A 523 -24.18 -28.39 -56.96
N LEU A 524 -23.15 -27.54 -56.97
CA LEU A 524 -23.20 -26.14 -56.53
C LEU A 524 -23.34 -25.14 -57.68
N GLN A 525 -23.59 -25.59 -58.92
CA GLN A 525 -23.70 -24.72 -60.10
C GLN A 525 -24.80 -23.64 -59.99
N TYR A 526 -25.85 -23.89 -59.22
CA TYR A 526 -26.94 -22.92 -58.99
C TYR A 526 -26.51 -21.69 -58.17
N LEU A 527 -25.38 -21.76 -57.44
CA LEU A 527 -24.83 -20.65 -56.65
C LEU A 527 -23.92 -19.71 -57.46
N GLN A 528 -23.63 -20.04 -58.72
CA GLN A 528 -22.79 -19.22 -59.62
C GLN A 528 -21.42 -18.84 -59.01
N LEU A 529 -20.81 -19.77 -58.27
CA LEU A 529 -19.51 -19.52 -57.62
C LEU A 529 -18.40 -19.34 -58.68
N GLU A 530 -17.64 -18.25 -58.56
CA GLU A 530 -16.42 -18.06 -59.35
C GLU A 530 -15.35 -19.08 -58.91
N ILE A 531 -15.03 -20.05 -59.77
CA ILE A 531 -13.94 -21.00 -59.51
C ILE A 531 -12.63 -20.25 -59.73
N PRO A 532 -11.81 -19.99 -58.69
CA PRO A 532 -10.62 -19.19 -58.86
C PRO A 532 -9.56 -19.96 -59.66
N SER A 533 -9.20 -19.44 -60.84
CA SER A 533 -8.14 -20.00 -61.68
C SER A 533 -6.81 -19.28 -61.42
N GLY A 534 -6.00 -19.78 -60.48
CA GLY A 534 -4.63 -19.30 -60.22
C GLY A 534 -4.27 -19.15 -58.73
N ILE A 535 -2.98 -19.22 -58.41
CA ILE A 535 -2.46 -19.18 -57.02
C ILE A 535 -2.88 -17.89 -56.29
N ALA A 536 -2.85 -16.74 -56.97
CA ALA A 536 -3.25 -15.46 -56.39
C ALA A 536 -4.76 -15.36 -56.11
N ALA A 537 -5.60 -15.95 -56.98
CA ALA A 537 -7.05 -15.97 -56.80
C ALA A 537 -7.47 -16.93 -55.68
N ASN A 538 -6.78 -18.08 -55.55
CA ASN A 538 -6.96 -19.01 -54.45
C ASN A 538 -6.56 -18.38 -53.10
N ALA A 539 -5.44 -17.67 -53.06
CA ALA A 539 -5.01 -16.94 -51.87
C ALA A 539 -6.01 -15.84 -51.48
N LYS A 540 -6.52 -15.07 -52.46
CA LYS A 540 -7.54 -14.04 -52.20
C LYS A 540 -8.81 -14.66 -51.60
N THR A 541 -9.32 -15.72 -52.21
CA THR A 541 -10.53 -16.42 -51.74
C THR A 541 -10.32 -16.96 -50.33
N PHE A 542 -9.17 -17.62 -50.08
CA PHE A 542 -8.77 -18.07 -48.74
C PHE A 542 -8.81 -16.95 -47.69
N PHE A 543 -8.23 -15.77 -47.98
CA PHE A 543 -8.24 -14.66 -47.01
C PHE A 543 -9.64 -14.09 -46.78
N PHE A 544 -10.47 -13.96 -47.81
CA PHE A 544 -11.84 -13.46 -47.69
C PHE A 544 -12.74 -14.43 -46.91
N ASP A 545 -12.67 -15.72 -47.20
CA ASP A 545 -13.43 -16.75 -46.49
C ASP A 545 -12.94 -16.86 -45.03
N MET A 546 -11.62 -16.77 -44.79
CA MET A 546 -11.05 -16.72 -43.43
C MET A 546 -11.54 -15.50 -42.64
N PHE A 547 -11.64 -14.32 -43.26
CA PHE A 547 -12.22 -13.14 -42.60
C PHE A 547 -13.73 -13.29 -42.36
N THR A 548 -14.45 -13.99 -43.24
CA THR A 548 -15.88 -14.29 -43.05
C THR A 548 -16.08 -15.16 -41.80
N PHE A 549 -15.31 -16.24 -41.66
CA PHE A 549 -15.34 -17.08 -40.46
C PHE A 549 -14.81 -16.38 -39.21
N TRP A 550 -13.80 -15.52 -39.35
CA TRP A 550 -13.32 -14.68 -38.26
C TRP A 550 -14.45 -13.81 -37.71
N VAL A 551 -15.21 -13.14 -38.58
CA VAL A 551 -16.35 -12.30 -38.17
C VAL A 551 -17.44 -13.17 -37.54
N LEU A 552 -17.78 -14.32 -38.14
CA LEU A 552 -18.79 -15.24 -37.62
C LEU A 552 -18.50 -15.69 -36.18
N PHE A 553 -17.26 -16.08 -35.91
CA PHE A 553 -16.83 -16.60 -34.62
C PHE A 553 -16.28 -15.53 -33.67
N SER A 554 -16.16 -14.28 -34.10
CA SER A 554 -15.58 -13.19 -33.30
C SER A 554 -16.28 -12.99 -31.94
N ALA A 555 -17.57 -13.31 -31.89
CA ALA A 555 -18.40 -13.20 -30.70
C ALA A 555 -18.16 -14.33 -29.66
N LEU A 556 -17.28 -15.30 -29.95
CA LEU A 556 -16.72 -16.20 -28.93
C LEU A 556 -16.02 -15.40 -27.83
N VAL A 557 -15.32 -14.31 -28.19
CA VAL A 557 -14.74 -13.39 -27.22
C VAL A 557 -15.87 -12.50 -26.67
N PRO A 558 -16.12 -12.51 -25.35
CA PRO A 558 -17.23 -11.75 -24.79
C PRO A 558 -17.00 -10.22 -24.83
N ILE A 559 -17.76 -9.49 -25.65
CA ILE A 559 -17.68 -8.01 -25.75
C ILE A 559 -17.99 -7.33 -24.41
N SER A 560 -18.99 -7.83 -23.68
CA SER A 560 -19.48 -7.20 -22.45
C SER A 560 -18.71 -7.57 -21.18
N LEU A 561 -17.69 -8.44 -21.26
CA LEU A 561 -17.02 -8.98 -20.07
C LEU A 561 -16.31 -7.91 -19.23
N PHE A 562 -15.53 -7.03 -19.86
CA PHE A 562 -14.80 -5.99 -19.13
C PHE A 562 -15.74 -5.02 -18.42
N VAL A 563 -16.78 -4.54 -19.12
CA VAL A 563 -17.78 -3.65 -18.51
C VAL A 563 -18.55 -4.34 -17.40
N THR A 564 -18.90 -5.61 -17.56
CA THR A 564 -19.57 -6.39 -16.50
C THR A 564 -18.71 -6.46 -15.25
N ILE A 565 -17.42 -6.81 -15.40
CA ILE A 565 -16.47 -6.88 -14.27
C ILE A 565 -16.28 -5.49 -13.65
N GLU A 566 -16.11 -4.44 -14.44
CA GLU A 566 -15.92 -3.07 -13.95
C GLU A 566 -17.11 -2.57 -13.12
N ILE A 567 -18.34 -2.88 -13.54
CA ILE A 567 -19.56 -2.54 -12.79
C ILE A 567 -19.68 -3.38 -11.53
N VAL A 568 -19.42 -4.69 -11.60
CA VAL A 568 -19.43 -5.57 -10.42
C VAL A 568 -18.43 -5.07 -9.36
N LYS A 569 -17.20 -4.77 -9.77
CA LYS A 569 -16.16 -4.20 -8.90
C LYS A 569 -16.57 -2.87 -8.27
N TYR A 570 -17.19 -2.00 -9.06
CA TYR A 570 -17.71 -0.73 -8.56
C TYR A 570 -18.77 -0.93 -7.48
N TYR A 571 -19.72 -1.84 -7.68
CA TYR A 571 -20.72 -2.18 -6.67
C TYR A 571 -20.11 -2.85 -5.44
N GLN A 572 -19.13 -3.74 -5.60
CA GLN A 572 -18.41 -4.34 -4.47
C GLN A 572 -17.67 -3.28 -3.64
N ALA A 573 -17.06 -2.28 -4.28
CA ALA A 573 -16.43 -1.15 -3.60
C ALA A 573 -17.43 -0.31 -2.79
N MET A 574 -18.65 -0.12 -3.30
CA MET A 574 -19.73 0.54 -2.55
C MET A 574 -20.16 -0.29 -1.35
N LEU A 575 -20.36 -1.61 -1.53
CA LEU A 575 -20.72 -2.51 -0.43
C LEU A 575 -19.66 -2.56 0.69
N ILE A 576 -18.38 -2.40 0.36
CA ILE A 576 -17.30 -2.25 1.35
C ILE A 576 -17.45 -0.94 2.12
N SER A 577 -17.83 0.15 1.42
CA SER A 577 -17.94 1.48 2.03
C SER A 577 -19.21 1.63 2.89
N ASP A 578 -20.26 0.86 2.57
CA ASP A 578 -21.54 0.85 3.28
C ASP A 578 -21.58 -0.18 4.45
N ASP A 579 -20.46 -0.84 4.77
CA ASP A 579 -20.40 -1.84 5.85
C ASP A 579 -20.27 -1.17 7.23
N LEU A 580 -21.31 -1.31 8.06
CA LEU A 580 -21.37 -0.73 9.40
C LEU A 580 -20.34 -1.30 10.37
N ASP A 581 -19.88 -2.55 10.19
CA ASP A 581 -18.85 -3.10 11.08
C ASP A 581 -17.45 -2.52 10.78
N MET A 582 -17.30 -1.77 9.69
CA MET A 582 -16.08 -1.04 9.33
C MET A 582 -16.28 0.49 9.42
N TYR A 583 -17.34 0.92 10.11
CA TYR A 583 -17.59 2.31 10.44
C TYR A 583 -17.04 2.61 11.84
N TYR A 584 -16.37 3.76 11.98
CA TYR A 584 -15.85 4.22 13.28
C TYR A 584 -16.71 5.35 13.80
N ASP A 585 -17.39 5.08 14.91
CA ASP A 585 -18.38 5.94 15.55
C ASP A 585 -17.76 7.19 16.19
N VAL A 586 -16.59 7.07 16.82
CA VAL A 586 -15.95 8.20 17.53
C VAL A 586 -15.61 9.36 16.60
N ASN A 587 -15.12 9.07 15.40
CA ASN A 587 -14.71 10.08 14.41
C ASN A 587 -15.69 10.20 13.23
N ASP A 588 -16.87 9.57 13.28
CA ASP A 588 -17.85 9.51 12.18
C ASP A 588 -17.20 9.18 10.81
N THR A 589 -16.31 8.19 10.81
CA THR A 589 -15.47 7.87 9.65
C THR A 589 -15.79 6.48 9.10
N PRO A 590 -16.44 6.36 7.93
CA PRO A 590 -16.65 5.07 7.26
C PRO A 590 -15.38 4.59 6.55
N ALA A 591 -15.32 3.28 6.27
CA ALA A 591 -14.39 2.77 5.28
C ALA A 591 -14.72 3.33 3.89
N VAL A 592 -13.71 3.71 3.12
CA VAL A 592 -13.91 4.27 1.77
C VAL A 592 -12.97 3.60 0.78
N CYS A 593 -13.55 2.86 -0.17
CA CYS A 593 -12.82 2.30 -1.29
C CYS A 593 -12.71 3.34 -2.43
N ARG A 594 -11.50 3.88 -2.66
CA ARG A 594 -11.22 4.88 -3.69
C ARG A 594 -10.91 4.23 -5.03
N THR A 595 -10.10 3.18 -5.03
CA THR A 595 -9.71 2.45 -6.24
C THR A 595 -10.55 1.19 -6.40
N SER A 596 -11.72 1.31 -7.04
CA SER A 596 -12.65 0.20 -7.26
C SER A 596 -12.07 -0.98 -8.06
N SER A 597 -11.03 -0.75 -8.86
CA SER A 597 -10.46 -1.78 -9.75
C SER A 597 -9.71 -2.91 -9.03
N LEU A 598 -9.33 -2.72 -7.76
CA LEU A 598 -8.42 -3.61 -7.00
C LEU A 598 -9.13 -4.51 -5.98
N VAL A 599 -10.46 -4.43 -5.89
CA VAL A 599 -11.24 -5.06 -4.81
C VAL A 599 -11.05 -6.58 -4.74
N GLU A 600 -10.74 -7.25 -5.86
CA GLU A 600 -10.46 -8.69 -5.86
C GLU A 600 -9.06 -9.08 -5.40
N GLU A 601 -8.09 -8.18 -5.49
CA GLU A 601 -6.73 -8.47 -5.02
C GLU A 601 -6.68 -8.60 -3.49
N LEU A 602 -7.64 -7.97 -2.79
CA LEU A 602 -7.82 -8.11 -1.34
C LEU A 602 -8.05 -9.55 -0.89
N GLY A 603 -8.49 -10.45 -1.79
CA GLY A 603 -8.67 -11.88 -1.50
C GLY A 603 -7.41 -12.73 -1.73
N GLN A 604 -6.30 -12.13 -2.13
CA GLN A 604 -5.07 -12.85 -2.53
C GLN A 604 -3.81 -12.31 -1.84
N VAL A 605 -3.94 -11.39 -0.88
CA VAL A 605 -2.81 -10.81 -0.14
C VAL A 605 -2.05 -11.88 0.62
N GLU A 606 -0.73 -11.91 0.48
CA GLU A 606 0.17 -12.83 1.22
C GLU A 606 1.10 -12.10 2.18
N TYR A 607 1.47 -10.85 1.86
CA TYR A 607 2.34 -10.02 2.68
C TYR A 607 1.67 -8.69 3.01
N ILE A 608 1.70 -8.32 4.28
CA ILE A 608 1.28 -7.00 4.78
C ILE A 608 2.52 -6.27 5.28
N PHE A 609 2.78 -5.09 4.72
CA PHE A 609 3.77 -4.14 5.21
C PHE A 609 3.03 -3.09 6.02
N SER A 610 3.24 -3.08 7.34
CA SER A 610 2.60 -2.14 8.26
C SER A 610 3.59 -1.10 8.75
N ASP A 611 3.17 0.14 8.82
CA ASP A 611 3.82 1.09 9.73
C ASP A 611 3.46 0.78 11.19
N LYS A 612 4.26 1.31 12.13
CA LYS A 612 4.06 1.14 13.57
C LYS A 612 3.28 2.31 14.17
N THR A 613 3.73 3.54 13.93
CA THR A 613 3.22 4.73 14.61
C THR A 613 1.92 5.14 13.94
N GLY A 614 0.88 5.43 14.72
CA GLY A 614 -0.42 5.86 14.18
C GLY A 614 -1.21 4.78 13.41
N THR A 615 -0.55 3.66 13.05
CA THR A 615 -1.13 2.48 12.40
C THR A 615 -1.39 1.35 13.40
N LEU A 616 -0.36 0.86 14.10
CA LEU A 616 -0.52 -0.16 15.15
C LEU A 616 -0.78 0.51 16.50
N THR A 617 -0.17 1.66 16.74
CA THR A 617 -0.39 2.44 17.96
C THR A 617 -1.35 3.60 17.70
N CYS A 618 -2.01 4.09 18.75
CA CYS A 618 -2.86 5.29 18.69
C CYS A 618 -2.04 6.58 18.67
N ASN A 619 -0.71 6.49 18.78
CA ASN A 619 0.20 7.61 19.07
C ASN A 619 -0.28 8.45 20.28
N GLN A 620 -0.87 7.77 21.28
CA GLN A 620 -1.29 8.33 22.55
C GLN A 620 -0.44 7.67 23.63
N MET A 621 0.39 8.49 24.27
CA MET A 621 1.27 8.06 25.34
C MET A 621 0.53 8.22 26.66
N GLU A 622 0.46 7.15 27.45
CA GLU A 622 -0.20 7.15 28.75
C GLU A 622 0.81 6.86 29.85
N PHE A 623 0.79 7.65 30.92
CA PHE A 623 1.59 7.37 32.11
C PHE A 623 0.97 6.18 32.86
N LYS A 624 1.60 5.00 32.81
CA LYS A 624 1.04 3.79 33.42
C LYS A 624 1.60 3.49 34.79
N GLN A 625 2.93 3.47 34.92
CA GLN A 625 3.61 3.02 36.12
C GLN A 625 4.83 3.90 36.44
N CYS A 626 5.28 3.89 37.69
CA CYS A 626 6.53 4.51 38.10
C CYS A 626 7.14 3.82 39.32
N SER A 627 8.47 3.77 39.37
CA SER A 627 9.25 3.36 40.53
C SER A 627 9.80 4.60 41.23
N ILE A 628 9.53 4.79 42.52
CA ILE A 628 10.04 5.94 43.30
C ILE A 628 10.63 5.43 44.60
N GLY A 629 11.92 5.72 44.86
CA GLY A 629 12.60 5.28 46.08
C GLY A 629 12.59 3.75 46.30
N GLY A 630 12.59 2.98 45.20
CA GLY A 630 12.52 1.51 45.24
C GLY A 630 11.11 0.93 45.41
N ILE A 631 10.05 1.73 45.32
CA ILE A 631 8.65 1.29 45.44
C ILE A 631 7.93 1.48 44.09
N GLN A 632 7.23 0.45 43.60
CA GLN A 632 6.44 0.52 42.36
C GLN A 632 5.03 1.06 42.59
N TYR A 633 4.58 1.94 41.71
CA TYR A 633 3.23 2.48 41.69
C TYR A 633 2.63 2.36 40.29
N ALA A 634 1.34 2.04 40.20
CA ALA A 634 0.61 1.96 38.93
C ALA A 634 -0.78 2.59 39.02
N THR A 635 -1.33 2.90 37.84
CA THR A 635 -2.71 3.36 37.68
C THR A 635 -3.71 2.24 37.94
N GLU A 636 -3.46 1.08 37.35
CA GLU A 636 -4.27 -0.14 37.47
C GLU A 636 -3.32 -1.28 37.84
N VAL A 637 -3.60 -1.95 38.95
CA VAL A 637 -2.76 -3.05 39.44
C VAL A 637 -3.41 -4.38 39.03
N PRO A 638 -2.74 -5.22 38.20
CA PRO A 638 -3.20 -6.57 37.93
C PRO A 638 -3.36 -7.37 39.23
N GLU A 639 -4.46 -8.11 39.38
CA GLU A 639 -4.76 -8.85 40.63
C GLU A 639 -3.61 -9.80 41.03
N ASP A 640 -2.91 -10.36 40.05
CA ASP A 640 -1.78 -11.28 40.24
C ASP A 640 -0.51 -10.61 40.80
N ARG A 641 -0.39 -9.28 40.74
CA ARG A 641 0.84 -8.51 41.10
C ARG A 641 0.63 -7.47 42.20
N ARG A 642 -0.48 -7.54 42.93
CA ARG A 642 -0.78 -6.61 44.02
C ARG A 642 0.18 -6.82 45.19
N ALA A 643 0.64 -5.72 45.80
CA ALA A 643 1.61 -5.75 46.89
C ALA A 643 1.22 -6.74 48.00
N THR A 644 2.08 -7.73 48.22
CA THR A 644 1.95 -8.71 49.30
C THR A 644 3.23 -8.70 50.15
N THR A 645 3.07 -8.89 51.47
CA THR A 645 4.21 -8.92 52.38
C THR A 645 4.85 -10.31 52.33
N GLN A 646 5.93 -10.46 51.56
CA GLN A 646 6.81 -11.63 51.62
C GLN A 646 8.13 -11.25 52.33
N ASP A 647 8.52 -12.04 53.32
CA ASP A 647 9.81 -11.92 54.05
C ASP A 647 10.13 -10.53 54.63
N GLY A 648 9.12 -9.77 55.04
CA GLY A 648 9.31 -8.47 55.71
C GLY A 648 9.71 -7.32 54.79
N MET A 649 9.76 -7.53 53.47
CA MET A 649 9.79 -6.47 52.45
C MET A 649 8.43 -6.42 51.75
N GLU A 650 7.92 -5.22 51.48
CA GLU A 650 6.72 -5.05 50.65
C GLU A 650 7.11 -5.28 49.19
N VAL A 651 6.66 -6.40 48.59
CA VAL A 651 6.94 -6.74 47.19
C VAL A 651 5.62 -6.67 46.41
N GLY A 652 5.60 -5.85 45.36
CA GLY A 652 4.49 -5.71 44.42
C GLY A 652 4.07 -4.26 44.17
N ILE A 653 3.03 -4.09 43.36
CA ILE A 653 2.65 -2.79 42.81
C ILE A 653 1.58 -2.13 43.70
N HIS A 654 1.75 -0.84 43.98
CA HIS A 654 0.80 -0.02 44.74
C HIS A 654 -0.04 0.92 43.85
N ASP A 655 -1.25 1.28 44.29
CA ASP A 655 -2.10 2.25 43.59
C ASP A 655 -1.61 3.71 43.81
N PHE A 656 -1.89 4.62 42.86
CA PHE A 656 -1.56 6.05 43.02
C PHE A 656 -2.27 6.75 44.20
N THR A 657 -3.37 6.20 44.70
CA THR A 657 -3.98 6.66 45.97
C THR A 657 -3.03 6.45 47.14
N ARG A 658 -2.32 5.32 47.17
CA ARG A 658 -1.31 5.02 48.18
C ARG A 658 -0.09 5.93 48.04
N LEU A 659 0.28 6.32 46.81
CA LEU A 659 1.32 7.33 46.58
C LEU A 659 0.99 8.68 47.24
N LYS A 660 -0.28 9.13 47.16
CA LYS A 660 -0.74 10.36 47.83
C LYS A 660 -0.70 10.25 49.36
N GLU A 661 -0.89 9.05 49.92
CA GLU A 661 -0.73 8.80 51.35
C GLU A 661 0.75 8.79 51.76
N ASN A 662 1.60 8.11 50.98
CA ASN A 662 3.04 8.03 51.21
C ASN A 662 3.71 9.42 51.12
N LEU A 663 3.21 10.31 50.26
CA LEU A 663 3.66 11.70 50.18
C LEU A 663 3.52 12.44 51.52
N LYS A 664 2.54 12.08 52.37
CA LYS A 664 2.30 12.76 53.65
C LYS A 664 2.97 12.11 54.86
N ALA A 665 3.21 10.79 54.83
CA ALA A 665 3.54 10.03 56.04
C ALA A 665 4.83 9.17 55.95
N HIS A 666 5.37 8.90 54.76
CA HIS A 666 6.46 7.94 54.57
C HIS A 666 7.85 8.61 54.55
N GLU A 667 8.91 7.86 54.87
CA GLU A 667 10.31 8.35 54.83
C GLU A 667 10.75 8.79 53.42
N SER A 668 10.12 8.24 52.38
CA SER A 668 10.36 8.59 50.97
C SER A 668 9.60 9.84 50.49
N SER A 669 8.88 10.55 51.37
CA SER A 669 8.09 11.75 51.04
C SER A 669 8.90 12.80 50.27
N ASN A 670 10.15 13.06 50.69
CA ASN A 670 10.99 14.06 50.03
C ASN A 670 11.39 13.65 48.60
N ALA A 671 11.69 12.36 48.38
CA ALA A 671 11.99 11.84 47.05
C ALA A 671 10.76 11.89 46.13
N ILE A 672 9.57 11.57 46.65
CA ILE A 672 8.30 11.67 45.90
C ILE A 672 8.01 13.13 45.53
N HIS A 673 8.18 14.08 46.46
CA HIS A 673 7.98 15.50 46.19
C HIS A 673 8.88 16.00 45.04
N HIS A 674 10.17 15.66 45.08
CA HIS A 674 11.12 16.03 44.02
C HIS A 674 10.84 15.31 42.69
N PHE A 675 10.40 14.05 42.74
CA PHE A 675 10.00 13.31 41.55
C PHE A 675 8.81 13.98 40.83
N LEU A 676 7.77 14.37 41.57
CA LEU A 676 6.60 15.06 41.01
C LEU A 676 6.93 16.49 40.56
N ALA A 677 7.75 17.21 41.31
CA ALA A 677 8.22 18.53 40.92
C ALA A 677 9.06 18.49 39.64
N LEU A 678 9.89 17.46 39.47
CA LEU A 678 10.65 17.25 38.24
C LEU A 678 9.70 17.04 37.04
N LEU A 679 8.70 16.17 37.18
CA LEU A 679 7.73 15.89 36.12
C LEU A 679 6.97 17.13 35.65
N ALA A 680 6.69 18.07 36.57
CA ALA A 680 5.96 19.31 36.30
C ALA A 680 6.85 20.53 35.96
N THR A 681 8.18 20.40 35.95
CA THR A 681 9.09 21.53 35.66
C THR A 681 10.11 21.24 34.55
N CYS A 682 10.61 20.00 34.46
CA CYS A 682 11.60 19.59 33.48
C CYS A 682 10.94 19.12 32.18
N HIS A 683 10.36 20.03 31.41
CA HIS A 683 9.73 19.75 30.10
C HIS A 683 9.59 21.00 29.23
N THR A 684 9.27 20.84 27.96
CA THR A 684 9.00 21.96 27.01
C THR A 684 7.52 22.23 26.78
N VAL A 685 6.62 21.50 27.45
CA VAL A 685 5.15 21.63 27.34
C VAL A 685 4.66 23.07 27.58
N ILE A 686 3.68 23.48 26.77
CA ILE A 686 2.97 24.76 26.85
C ILE A 686 1.51 24.47 27.28
N PRO A 687 1.01 25.10 28.35
CA PRO A 687 -0.37 24.94 28.79
C PRO A 687 -1.27 25.94 28.04
N GLU A 688 -2.28 25.44 27.35
CA GLU A 688 -3.30 26.24 26.66
C GLU A 688 -4.61 26.21 27.45
N ARG A 689 -5.16 27.38 27.78
CA ARG A 689 -6.46 27.48 28.45
C ARG A 689 -7.57 27.57 27.39
N LEU A 690 -8.38 26.53 27.29
CA LEU A 690 -9.54 26.53 26.40
C LEU A 690 -10.70 27.28 27.06
N GLU A 691 -11.01 28.49 26.57
CA GLU A 691 -12.12 29.31 27.08
C GLU A 691 -13.49 28.63 26.86
N GLU A 692 -13.65 27.82 25.81
CA GLU A 692 -14.91 27.13 25.47
C GLU A 692 -15.27 25.92 26.37
N LYS A 693 -14.29 25.30 27.05
CA LYS A 693 -14.51 24.05 27.84
C LYS A 693 -14.23 24.25 29.33
N GLY A 694 -14.83 25.29 29.93
CA GLY A 694 -14.88 25.46 31.38
C GLY A 694 -13.52 25.64 32.06
N GLY A 695 -12.50 26.12 31.34
CA GLY A 695 -11.16 26.36 31.89
C GLY A 695 -10.25 25.14 31.97
N LYS A 696 -10.59 24.01 31.32
CA LYS A 696 -9.71 22.84 31.26
C LYS A 696 -8.43 23.19 30.48
N ILE A 697 -7.27 22.98 31.10
CA ILE A 697 -5.96 23.21 30.49
C ILE A 697 -5.64 22.05 29.54
N ARG A 698 -5.27 22.38 28.30
CA ARG A 698 -4.73 21.45 27.33
C ARG A 698 -3.22 21.58 27.32
N TYR A 699 -2.53 20.47 27.57
CA TYR A 699 -1.07 20.42 27.53
C TYR A 699 -0.60 20.13 26.11
N GLN A 700 0.14 21.05 25.53
CA GLN A 700 0.73 20.87 24.22
C GLN A 700 2.23 20.65 24.36
N ALA A 701 2.70 19.48 23.94
CA ALA A 701 4.08 19.06 24.06
C ALA A 701 4.72 18.84 22.68
N ALA A 702 6.02 19.13 22.54
CA ALA A 702 6.77 18.80 21.33
C ALA A 702 7.06 17.29 21.20
N SER A 703 6.96 16.55 22.30
CA SER A 703 7.00 15.10 22.33
C SER A 703 5.81 14.59 23.15
N PRO A 704 5.07 13.57 22.67
CA PRO A 704 3.93 13.03 23.39
C PRO A 704 4.35 12.38 24.72
N ASP A 705 5.59 11.89 24.83
CA ASP A 705 6.15 11.37 26.07
C ASP A 705 6.17 12.47 27.17
N GLU A 706 6.56 13.70 26.81
CA GLU A 706 6.54 14.83 27.77
C GLU A 706 5.12 15.23 28.16
N GLY A 707 4.18 15.18 27.22
CA GLY A 707 2.77 15.42 27.49
C GLY A 707 2.23 14.44 28.52
N ALA A 708 2.49 13.14 28.32
CA ALA A 708 2.08 12.07 29.23
C ALA A 708 2.70 12.23 30.63
N LEU A 709 3.97 12.63 30.72
CA LEU A 709 4.63 12.89 32.00
C LEU A 709 3.96 14.04 32.77
N VAL A 710 3.61 15.14 32.10
CA VAL A 710 2.92 16.28 32.72
C VAL A 710 1.49 15.91 33.12
N GLU A 711 0.76 15.18 32.27
CA GLU A 711 -0.57 14.67 32.61
C GLU A 711 -0.53 13.71 33.80
N GLY A 712 0.50 12.86 33.88
CA GLY A 712 0.77 12.00 35.03
C GLY A 712 1.00 12.82 36.32
N ALA A 713 1.77 13.90 36.25
CA ALA A 713 1.98 14.81 37.39
C ALA A 713 0.66 15.46 37.86
N VAL A 714 -0.18 15.88 36.91
CA VAL A 714 -1.50 16.47 37.19
C VAL A 714 -2.41 15.46 37.91
N LEU A 715 -2.42 14.19 37.48
CA LEU A 715 -3.19 13.12 38.12
C LEU A 715 -2.78 12.91 39.60
N MET A 716 -1.51 13.15 39.89
CA MET A 716 -0.93 13.06 41.23
C MET A 716 -1.07 14.33 42.07
N GLY A 717 -1.64 15.41 41.52
CA GLY A 717 -1.96 16.66 42.23
C GLY A 717 -0.98 17.80 42.02
N TYR A 718 -0.08 17.70 41.04
CA TYR A 718 0.86 18.75 40.63
C TYR A 718 0.41 19.33 39.29
N GLU A 719 -0.41 20.38 39.34
CA GLU A 719 -1.01 20.96 38.13
C GLU A 719 -0.12 22.06 37.56
N PHE A 720 0.29 21.92 36.30
CA PHE A 720 1.10 22.93 35.60
C PHE A 720 0.19 23.97 34.94
N THR A 721 0.26 25.24 35.39
CA THR A 721 -0.75 26.24 35.01
C THR A 721 -0.30 27.25 33.97
N ALA A 722 0.95 27.71 34.04
CA ALA A 722 1.48 28.73 33.16
C ALA A 722 3.01 28.64 33.03
N ARG A 723 3.51 28.95 31.83
CA ARG A 723 4.94 29.11 31.54
C ARG A 723 5.21 30.54 31.11
N LYS A 724 6.09 31.22 31.85
CA LYS A 724 6.70 32.51 31.48
C LYS A 724 8.12 32.24 30.93
N PRO A 725 8.74 33.19 30.21
CA PRO A 725 10.09 32.99 29.67
C PRO A 725 11.17 32.66 30.72
N ARG A 726 11.00 33.08 31.97
CA ARG A 726 11.96 32.83 33.07
C ARG A 726 11.38 32.08 34.27
N SER A 727 10.12 31.63 34.21
CA SER A 727 9.52 30.89 35.32
C SER A 727 8.41 29.93 34.90
N VAL A 728 8.23 28.88 35.69
CA VAL A 728 7.19 27.85 35.54
C VAL A 728 6.31 27.94 36.78
N GLN A 729 4.99 28.03 36.59
CA GLN A 729 4.02 28.07 37.68
C GLN A 729 3.31 26.73 37.80
N ILE A 730 3.34 26.15 39.01
CA ILE A 730 2.67 24.89 39.33
C ILE A 730 1.76 25.09 40.55
N VAL A 731 0.63 24.40 40.59
CA VAL A 731 -0.30 24.38 41.71
C VAL A 731 -0.17 23.03 42.42
N VAL A 732 0.17 23.08 43.71
CA VAL A 732 0.30 21.90 44.59
C VAL A 732 -0.60 22.13 45.80
N ASP A 733 -1.53 21.21 46.08
CA ASP A 733 -2.49 21.34 47.20
C ASP A 733 -3.21 22.71 47.26
N ASN A 734 -3.63 23.25 46.10
CA ASN A 734 -4.22 24.59 45.92
C ASN A 734 -3.30 25.78 46.27
N GLN A 735 -1.98 25.58 46.37
CA GLN A 735 -1.00 26.67 46.49
C GLN A 735 -0.24 26.83 45.18
N GLU A 736 -0.17 28.07 44.67
CA GLU A 736 0.65 28.41 43.51
C GLU A 736 2.13 28.55 43.92
N LEU A 737 2.97 27.68 43.37
CA LEU A 737 4.42 27.71 43.50
C LEU A 737 5.05 28.18 42.19
N GLU A 738 5.96 29.15 42.28
CA GLU A 738 6.71 29.66 41.13
C GLU A 738 8.16 29.14 41.18
N TYR A 739 8.55 28.42 40.13
CA TYR A 739 9.91 27.93 39.93
C TYR A 739 10.59 28.82 38.90
N GLU A 740 11.69 29.46 39.27
CA GLU A 740 12.46 30.29 38.33
C GLU A 740 13.34 29.38 37.46
N LEU A 741 13.13 29.45 36.14
CA LEU A 741 13.82 28.65 35.14
C LEU A 741 15.11 29.40 34.73
N LEU A 742 16.25 28.88 35.17
CA LEU A 742 17.55 29.54 34.94
C LEU A 742 18.15 29.12 33.60
N ALA A 743 18.18 27.82 33.32
CA ALA A 743 18.61 27.26 32.05
C ALA A 743 17.89 25.95 31.75
N VAL A 744 17.70 25.68 30.47
CA VAL A 744 17.22 24.39 29.96
C VAL A 744 18.28 23.85 29.01
N CYS A 745 18.76 22.65 29.29
CA CYS A 745 19.58 21.91 28.36
C CYS A 745 18.65 20.96 27.61
N GLU A 746 18.28 21.38 26.39
CA GLU A 746 17.32 20.67 25.54
C GLU A 746 17.73 19.22 25.27
N PHE A 747 16.73 18.40 24.95
CA PHE A 747 16.96 17.04 24.54
C PHE A 747 17.66 16.99 23.18
N ASN A 748 18.72 16.20 23.09
CA ASN A 748 19.38 15.88 21.83
C ASN A 748 19.51 14.35 21.68
N SER A 749 19.39 13.86 20.44
CA SER A 749 19.55 12.44 20.09
C SER A 749 20.90 11.84 20.51
N THR A 750 21.95 12.65 20.53
CA THR A 750 23.29 12.28 21.01
C THR A 750 23.35 12.20 22.53
N ARG A 751 22.72 13.15 23.24
CA ARG A 751 22.72 13.24 24.71
C ARG A 751 21.74 12.27 25.39
N LYS A 752 20.63 11.94 24.72
CA LYS A 752 19.53 11.07 25.20
C LYS A 752 18.96 11.45 26.58
N ARG A 753 19.06 12.72 26.95
CA ARG A 753 18.57 13.29 28.21
C ARG A 753 18.22 14.76 28.03
N MET A 754 17.37 15.27 28.91
CA MET A 754 17.06 16.69 29.07
C MET A 754 17.30 17.07 30.52
N SER A 755 17.83 18.27 30.76
CA SER A 755 17.93 18.82 32.10
C SER A 755 17.37 20.24 32.18
N ALA A 756 16.78 20.55 33.33
CA ALA A 756 16.26 21.86 33.66
C ALA A 756 16.88 22.31 34.98
N ILE A 757 17.49 23.50 34.96
CA ILE A 757 18.11 24.10 36.13
C ILE A 757 17.13 25.14 36.66
N VAL A 758 16.62 24.90 37.86
CA VAL A 758 15.55 25.68 38.46
C VAL A 758 15.97 26.20 39.83
N ARG A 759 15.65 27.46 40.11
CA ARG A 759 15.66 27.97 41.48
C ARG A 759 14.28 27.69 42.07
N CYS A 760 14.26 26.83 43.07
CA CYS A 760 13.04 26.39 43.71
C CYS A 760 12.53 27.46 44.71
N PRO A 761 11.26 27.43 45.12
CA PRO A 761 10.68 28.40 46.06
C PRO A 761 11.44 28.51 47.41
N ASP A 762 12.15 27.46 47.80
CA ASP A 762 13.03 27.39 48.96
C ASP A 762 14.40 28.07 48.75
N GLY A 763 14.62 28.75 47.62
CA GLY A 763 15.81 29.56 47.31
C GLY A 763 17.01 28.76 46.80
N LYS A 764 16.98 27.43 46.92
CA LYS A 764 18.03 26.52 46.43
C LYS A 764 17.96 26.32 44.92
N VAL A 765 19.12 26.20 44.29
CA VAL A 765 19.25 25.82 42.88
C VAL A 765 19.32 24.29 42.77
N ARG A 766 18.45 23.73 41.94
CA ARG A 766 18.41 22.28 41.66
C ARG A 766 18.51 22.05 40.16
N CYS A 767 19.28 21.04 39.79
CA CYS A 767 19.28 20.50 38.43
C CYS A 767 18.43 19.24 38.43
N TYR A 768 17.33 19.28 37.68
CA TYR A 768 16.48 18.14 37.40
C TYR A 768 16.86 17.57 36.04
N CYS A 769 17.05 16.25 35.97
CA CYS A 769 17.48 15.55 34.77
C CYS A 769 16.60 14.33 34.52
N LYS A 770 16.13 14.19 33.27
CA LYS A 770 15.38 13.03 32.80
C LYS A 770 16.05 12.45 31.54
N GLY A 771 16.16 11.13 31.46
CA GLY A 771 16.82 10.51 30.31
C GLY A 771 16.75 8.99 30.31
N ALA A 772 17.41 8.40 29.32
CA ALA A 772 17.56 6.95 29.24
C ALA A 772 18.34 6.39 30.44
N ASP A 773 17.97 5.19 30.88
CA ASP A 773 18.61 4.42 31.94
C ASP A 773 20.14 4.34 31.76
N THR A 774 20.62 3.92 30.59
CA THR A 774 22.07 3.77 30.32
C THR A 774 22.85 5.07 30.48
N VAL A 775 22.20 6.24 30.28
CA VAL A 775 22.86 7.55 30.32
C VAL A 775 22.82 8.16 31.72
N ILE A 776 21.71 7.98 32.43
CA ILE A 776 21.56 8.50 33.79
C ILE A 776 22.42 7.69 34.76
N LEU A 777 22.47 6.35 34.61
CA LEU A 777 23.24 5.47 35.50
C LEU A 777 24.73 5.80 35.53
N GLU A 778 25.33 6.16 34.39
CA GLU A 778 26.74 6.59 34.31
C GLU A 778 27.06 7.89 35.08
N ARG A 779 26.03 8.67 35.41
CA ARG A 779 26.14 10.01 36.00
C ARG A 779 25.63 10.07 37.44
N LEU A 780 25.25 8.93 38.01
CA LEU A 780 24.82 8.83 39.40
C LEU A 780 26.03 8.93 40.35
N SER A 781 25.80 9.48 41.53
CA SER A 781 26.77 9.39 42.63
C SER A 781 26.90 7.92 43.11
N PRO A 782 28.07 7.49 43.60
CA PRO A 782 28.27 6.13 44.12
C PRO A 782 27.37 5.78 45.32
N ASP A 783 26.93 6.77 46.10
CA ASP A 783 26.21 6.59 47.38
C ASP A 783 24.66 6.54 47.21
N ASN A 784 24.14 5.76 46.26
CA ASN A 784 22.69 5.66 46.01
C ASN A 784 22.10 4.29 46.47
N PRO A 785 21.20 4.24 47.48
CA PRO A 785 20.72 2.99 48.08
C PRO A 785 19.65 2.23 47.26
N HIS A 786 19.03 2.84 46.24
CA HIS A 786 17.87 2.27 45.53
C HIS A 786 18.14 1.90 44.06
N THR A 787 19.41 1.91 43.64
CA THR A 787 19.78 1.75 42.22
C THR A 787 19.44 0.36 41.67
N ASP A 788 19.84 -0.70 42.38
CA ASP A 788 19.67 -2.09 41.92
C ASP A 788 18.19 -2.50 41.84
N VAL A 789 17.38 -2.08 42.83
CA VAL A 789 15.93 -2.33 42.85
C VAL A 789 15.25 -1.60 41.69
N THR A 790 15.65 -0.35 41.41
CA THR A 790 15.08 0.42 40.29
C THR A 790 15.45 -0.19 38.94
N LEU A 791 16.66 -0.75 38.81
CA LEU A 791 17.09 -1.50 37.62
C LEU A 791 16.22 -2.73 37.36
N GLN A 792 15.93 -3.51 38.39
CA GLN A 792 15.02 -4.65 38.26
C GLN A 792 13.62 -4.19 37.78
N HIS A 793 13.08 -3.11 38.35
CA HIS A 793 11.79 -2.57 37.92
C HIS A 793 11.81 -2.07 36.46
N LEU A 794 12.93 -1.50 36.01
CA LEU A 794 13.10 -1.07 34.62
C LEU A 794 13.07 -2.25 33.64
N GLU A 795 13.69 -3.38 34.00
CA GLU A 795 13.66 -4.61 33.20
C GLU A 795 12.24 -5.20 33.13
N GLU A 796 11.50 -5.18 34.25
CA GLU A 796 10.09 -5.59 34.29
C GLU A 796 9.22 -4.71 33.38
N TYR A 797 9.35 -3.38 33.48
CA TYR A 797 8.64 -2.44 32.62
C TYR A 797 8.97 -2.62 31.13
N ALA A 798 10.25 -2.88 30.83
CA ALA A 798 10.68 -3.16 29.46
C ALA A 798 10.06 -4.46 28.92
N THR A 799 9.90 -5.49 29.77
CA THR A 799 9.26 -6.76 29.42
C THR A 799 7.76 -6.59 29.14
N GLU A 800 7.09 -5.70 29.86
CA GLU A 800 5.70 -5.29 29.58
C GLU A 800 5.55 -4.40 28.32
N GLY A 801 6.67 -4.01 27.70
CA GLY A 801 6.68 -3.17 26.51
C GLY A 801 6.54 -1.67 26.79
N LEU A 802 6.65 -1.24 28.05
CA LEU A 802 6.57 0.16 28.46
C LEU A 802 7.87 0.90 28.11
N ARG A 803 7.75 2.18 27.75
CA ARG A 803 8.89 3.09 27.55
C ARG A 803 9.35 3.63 28.89
N THR A 804 10.60 3.40 29.23
CA THR A 804 11.16 3.79 30.53
C THR A 804 12.00 5.06 30.43
N LEU A 805 11.94 5.89 31.47
CA LEU A 805 12.83 7.04 31.67
C LEU A 805 13.29 7.11 33.12
N CYS A 806 14.58 7.30 33.33
CA CYS A 806 15.16 7.53 34.64
C CYS A 806 15.13 9.02 35.00
N LEU A 807 14.76 9.29 36.25
CA LEU A 807 14.64 10.63 36.81
C LEU A 807 15.65 10.82 37.93
N ALA A 808 16.43 11.89 37.80
CA ALA A 808 17.56 12.19 38.65
C ALA A 808 17.57 13.66 39.04
N MET A 809 18.08 13.97 40.23
CA MET A 809 18.25 15.35 40.69
C MET A 809 19.60 15.57 41.35
N ARG A 810 20.05 16.82 41.33
CA ARG A 810 21.21 17.29 42.09
C ARG A 810 20.94 18.67 42.67
N GLU A 811 21.19 18.85 43.96
CA GLU A 811 21.21 20.18 44.57
C GLU A 811 22.58 20.83 44.25
N ILE A 812 22.57 22.03 43.68
CA ILE A 812 23.79 22.73 43.26
C ILE A 812 24.06 23.90 44.21
N PRO A 813 25.27 24.01 44.78
CA PRO A 813 25.68 25.18 45.54
C PRO A 813 25.71 26.44 44.64
N GLU A 814 25.25 27.57 45.17
CA GLU A 814 25.15 28.83 44.40
C GLU A 814 26.50 29.26 43.77
N GLN A 815 27.61 28.98 44.45
CA GLN A 815 28.95 29.30 43.95
C GLN A 815 29.31 28.49 42.69
N GLU A 816 29.00 27.18 42.69
CA GLU A 816 29.21 26.30 41.53
C GLU A 816 28.32 26.74 40.36
N PHE A 817 27.07 27.13 40.64
CA PHE A 817 26.16 27.63 39.61
C PHE A 817 26.68 28.90 38.93
N GLN A 818 27.22 29.86 39.68
CA GLN A 818 27.76 31.10 39.10
C GLN A 818 28.98 30.84 38.19
N GLU A 819 29.86 29.94 38.58
CA GLU A 819 31.02 29.55 37.77
C GLU A 819 30.57 28.85 36.47
N TRP A 820 29.61 27.94 36.58
CA TRP A 820 29.02 27.27 35.43
C TRP A 820 28.29 28.24 34.50
N TRP A 821 27.53 29.19 35.04
CA TRP A 821 26.77 30.18 34.27
C TRP A 821 27.68 31.02 33.37
N GLN A 822 28.88 31.40 33.82
CA GLN A 822 29.84 32.12 32.99
C GLN A 822 30.32 31.29 31.80
N VAL A 823 30.51 29.98 31.98
CA VAL A 823 30.89 29.07 30.90
C VAL A 823 29.71 28.88 29.93
N TYR A 824 28.51 28.74 30.45
CA TYR A 824 27.29 28.56 29.68
C TYR A 824 26.94 29.80 28.84
N ASP A 825 27.01 31.00 29.42
CA ASP A 825 26.78 32.28 28.73
C ASP A 825 27.81 32.52 27.61
N LYS A 826 29.08 32.14 27.85
CA LYS A 826 30.13 32.17 26.82
C LYS A 826 29.84 31.19 25.67
N ALA A 827 29.31 30.00 25.98
CA ALA A 827 28.89 29.05 24.96
C ALA A 827 27.69 29.55 24.16
N GLN A 828 26.70 30.18 24.81
CA GLN A 828 25.51 30.77 24.14
C GLN A 828 25.88 31.91 23.17
N THR A 829 26.85 32.74 23.55
CA THR A 829 27.29 33.91 22.76
C THR A 829 28.31 33.57 21.66
N THR A 830 28.73 32.31 21.54
CA THR A 830 29.67 31.87 20.51
C THR A 830 29.00 31.82 19.13
N VAL A 831 29.53 32.60 18.17
CA VAL A 831 28.96 32.78 16.81
C VAL A 831 29.54 31.78 15.78
N SER A 832 30.44 30.88 16.18
CA SER A 832 30.90 29.82 15.28
C SER A 832 29.79 28.78 15.07
N GLY A 833 29.75 28.14 13.89
CA GLY A 833 28.77 27.09 13.54
C GLY A 833 28.76 25.86 14.46
N ASN A 834 29.57 25.84 15.53
CA ASN A 834 29.71 24.76 16.51
C ASN A 834 29.04 25.12 17.86
N ARG A 835 28.15 26.12 17.90
CA ARG A 835 27.47 26.57 19.12
C ARG A 835 26.79 25.43 19.90
N GLY A 836 26.14 24.50 19.18
CA GLY A 836 25.47 23.35 19.79
C GLY A 836 26.43 22.46 20.59
N ASP A 837 27.58 22.12 20.02
CA ASP A 837 28.57 21.25 20.66
C ASP A 837 29.18 21.91 21.92
N GLU A 838 29.40 23.23 21.90
CA GLU A 838 29.93 23.96 23.05
C GLU A 838 28.90 24.06 24.19
N LEU A 839 27.61 24.21 23.85
CA LEU A 839 26.52 24.15 24.85
C LEU A 839 26.40 22.75 25.46
N ASP A 840 26.54 21.70 24.65
CA ASP A 840 26.51 20.32 25.11
C ASP A 840 27.67 20.02 26.07
N LYS A 841 28.89 20.49 25.76
CA LYS A 841 30.05 20.40 26.67
C LYS A 841 29.82 21.15 27.97
N ALA A 842 29.24 22.35 27.90
CA ALA A 842 28.93 23.14 29.10
C ALA A 842 27.90 22.41 29.97
N ALA A 843 26.85 21.82 29.39
CA ALA A 843 25.87 21.03 30.13
C ALA A 843 26.51 19.82 30.84
N GLU A 844 27.44 19.12 30.17
CA GLU A 844 28.09 17.92 30.72
C GLU A 844 29.00 18.18 31.94
N LEU A 845 29.40 19.43 32.18
CA LEU A 845 30.12 19.82 33.39
C LEU A 845 29.22 19.80 34.64
N LEU A 846 27.94 20.18 34.47
CA LEU A 846 26.97 20.25 35.56
C LEU A 846 26.26 18.91 35.79
N GLU A 847 26.12 18.10 34.74
CA GLU A 847 25.35 16.85 34.73
C GLU A 847 26.15 15.63 35.25
N ARG A 848 26.67 15.74 36.47
CA ARG A 848 27.41 14.68 37.18
C ARG A 848 26.93 14.56 38.62
N ASP A 849 27.20 13.44 39.27
CA ASP A 849 26.90 13.19 40.69
C ASP A 849 25.41 13.34 41.05
N PHE A 850 24.54 12.74 40.25
CA PHE A 850 23.11 12.77 40.47
C PHE A 850 22.64 11.80 41.57
N TYR A 851 21.58 12.20 42.28
CA TYR A 851 20.77 11.34 43.13
C TYR A 851 19.59 10.77 42.32
N LEU A 852 19.43 9.44 42.30
CA LEU A 852 18.36 8.78 41.57
C LEU A 852 17.04 8.92 42.34
N LEU A 853 16.06 9.60 41.75
CA LEU A 853 14.72 9.71 42.34
C LEU A 853 13.87 8.46 42.03
N GLY A 854 14.01 7.95 40.82
CA GLY A 854 13.23 6.80 40.36
C GLY A 854 13.18 6.69 38.84
N ALA A 855 12.17 5.98 38.36
CA ALA A 855 11.91 5.76 36.94
C ALA A 855 10.41 5.86 36.62
N THR A 856 10.08 6.31 35.42
CA THR A 856 8.71 6.34 34.88
C THR A 856 8.57 5.32 33.78
N ALA A 857 7.36 4.78 33.61
CA ALA A 857 7.00 3.86 32.54
C ALA A 857 5.75 4.38 31.81
N ILE A 858 5.92 4.65 30.52
CA ILE A 858 4.91 5.22 29.64
C ILE A 858 4.49 4.14 28.63
N GLU A 859 3.20 3.93 28.47
CA GLU A 859 2.67 3.02 27.46
C GLU A 859 2.39 3.76 26.15
N ASP A 860 2.88 3.21 25.03
CA ASP A 860 2.46 3.62 23.67
C ASP A 860 1.25 2.75 23.30
N ARG A 861 0.05 3.25 23.57
CA ARG A 861 -1.18 2.46 23.51
C ARG A 861 -1.42 1.91 22.09
N LEU A 862 -1.63 0.60 21.98
CA LEU A 862 -2.06 -0.04 20.72
C LEU A 862 -3.48 0.41 20.33
N GLN A 863 -3.79 0.38 19.03
CA GLN A 863 -5.20 0.50 18.61
C GLN A 863 -6.00 -0.71 19.06
N ASP A 864 -7.30 -0.49 19.30
CA ASP A 864 -8.20 -1.54 19.75
C ASP A 864 -8.23 -2.71 18.75
N GLY A 865 -8.04 -3.93 19.26
CA GLY A 865 -8.13 -5.15 18.45
C GLY A 865 -6.91 -5.46 17.58
N VAL A 866 -5.79 -4.73 17.71
CA VAL A 866 -4.56 -4.97 16.93
C VAL A 866 -3.97 -6.36 17.17
N PRO A 867 -3.75 -6.82 18.42
CA PRO A 867 -3.16 -8.14 18.67
C PRO A 867 -4.02 -9.28 18.09
N GLU A 868 -5.34 -9.22 18.27
CA GLU A 868 -6.28 -10.21 17.75
C GLU A 868 -6.28 -10.23 16.22
N THR A 869 -6.20 -9.05 15.59
CA THR A 869 -6.18 -8.90 14.14
C THR A 869 -4.90 -9.49 13.55
N ILE A 870 -3.72 -9.17 14.11
CA ILE A 870 -2.45 -9.72 13.63
C ILE A 870 -2.44 -11.24 13.77
N HIS A 871 -2.84 -11.76 14.92
CA HIS A 871 -2.93 -13.21 15.15
C HIS A 871 -3.83 -13.90 14.12
N THR A 872 -5.03 -13.36 13.90
CA THR A 872 -6.00 -13.90 12.92
C THR A 872 -5.45 -13.85 11.48
N LEU A 873 -4.74 -12.78 11.11
CA LEU A 873 -4.11 -12.66 9.80
C LEU A 873 -2.95 -13.65 9.61
N GLN A 874 -2.16 -13.89 10.66
CA GLN A 874 -1.12 -14.92 10.64
C GLN A 874 -1.71 -16.33 10.47
N GLU A 875 -2.79 -16.66 11.17
CA GLU A 875 -3.52 -17.93 10.99
C GLU A 875 -4.08 -18.10 9.57
N ALA A 876 -4.48 -16.99 8.93
CA ALA A 876 -4.89 -16.97 7.53
C ALA A 876 -3.74 -17.21 6.54
N GLY A 877 -2.50 -17.32 7.02
CA GLY A 877 -1.30 -17.51 6.21
C GLY A 877 -0.73 -16.20 5.64
N ILE A 878 -1.05 -15.04 6.24
CA ILE A 878 -0.54 -13.74 5.82
C ILE A 878 0.69 -13.38 6.68
N LYS A 879 1.80 -13.04 6.03
CA LYS A 879 3.03 -12.59 6.71
C LYS A 879 2.97 -11.09 6.95
N VAL A 880 3.12 -10.67 8.21
CA VAL A 880 3.10 -9.26 8.60
C VAL A 880 4.52 -8.78 8.85
N TRP A 881 4.94 -7.75 8.12
CA TRP A 881 6.25 -7.10 8.24
C TRP A 881 6.04 -5.67 8.73
N VAL A 882 6.74 -5.27 9.79
CA VAL A 882 6.65 -3.93 10.37
C VAL A 882 7.83 -3.10 9.90
N LEU A 883 7.57 -1.99 9.22
CA LEU A 883 8.58 -1.07 8.71
C LEU A 883 8.42 0.25 9.45
N THR A 884 9.28 0.53 10.43
CA THR A 884 9.13 1.71 11.30
C THR A 884 10.34 2.64 11.27
N GLY A 885 10.08 3.94 11.38
CA GLY A 885 11.11 4.97 11.62
C GLY A 885 11.66 4.95 13.06
N ASP A 886 11.01 4.20 13.96
CA ASP A 886 11.38 4.17 15.37
C ASP A 886 12.66 3.37 15.64
N ARG A 887 13.15 3.53 16.88
CA ARG A 887 14.27 2.76 17.39
C ARG A 887 13.91 1.28 17.51
N GLN A 888 14.94 0.45 17.46
CA GLN A 888 14.81 -0.99 17.52
C GLN A 888 14.13 -1.49 18.80
N GLU A 889 14.52 -0.97 19.97
CA GLU A 889 13.94 -1.37 21.26
C GLU A 889 12.43 -1.18 21.28
N THR A 890 11.96 0.02 20.90
CA THR A 890 10.53 0.34 20.79
C THR A 890 9.81 -0.56 19.78
N ALA A 891 10.44 -0.85 18.64
CA ALA A 891 9.86 -1.70 17.62
C ALA A 891 9.71 -3.16 18.07
N ILE A 892 10.68 -3.68 18.82
CA ILE A 892 10.62 -5.02 19.43
C ILE A 892 9.52 -5.06 20.49
N ASN A 893 9.44 -4.06 21.37
CA ASN A 893 8.42 -3.98 22.43
C ASN A 893 7.00 -3.94 21.85
N ILE A 894 6.78 -3.14 20.81
CA ILE A 894 5.49 -3.14 20.10
C ILE A 894 5.27 -4.47 19.39
N GLY A 895 6.30 -5.09 18.82
CA GLY A 895 6.24 -6.43 18.23
C GLY A 895 5.78 -7.51 19.22
N MET A 896 6.24 -7.45 20.47
CA MET A 896 5.81 -8.33 21.56
C MET A 896 4.36 -8.00 21.97
N SER A 897 4.05 -6.72 22.19
CA SER A 897 2.71 -6.26 22.62
C SER A 897 1.61 -6.63 21.62
N CYS A 898 1.90 -6.53 20.32
CA CYS A 898 0.96 -6.90 19.27
C CYS A 898 0.97 -8.39 18.91
N LYS A 899 1.70 -9.23 19.66
CA LYS A 899 1.87 -10.68 19.44
C LYS A 899 2.40 -11.03 18.04
N LEU A 900 3.13 -10.09 17.41
CA LEU A 900 3.85 -10.35 16.18
C LEU A 900 5.08 -11.23 16.45
N ILE A 901 5.75 -10.95 17.57
CA ILE A 901 6.83 -11.74 18.15
C ILE A 901 6.26 -12.42 19.41
N SER A 902 6.62 -13.68 19.62
CA SER A 902 6.32 -14.43 20.84
C SER A 902 7.61 -14.69 21.62
N GLU A 903 7.50 -14.96 22.92
CA GLU A 903 8.64 -15.23 23.80
C GLU A 903 9.50 -16.42 23.33
N ASP A 904 8.87 -17.43 22.71
CA ASP A 904 9.54 -18.61 22.17
C ASP A 904 10.29 -18.36 20.85
N MET A 905 10.17 -17.16 20.26
CA MET A 905 10.79 -16.85 18.97
C MET A 905 12.27 -16.46 19.11
N THR A 906 13.13 -16.99 18.24
CA THR A 906 14.53 -16.57 18.17
C THR A 906 14.66 -15.30 17.32
N LEU A 907 15.19 -14.23 17.93
CA LEU A 907 15.42 -12.95 17.28
C LEU A 907 16.73 -12.93 16.50
N MET A 908 16.63 -12.70 15.19
CA MET A 908 17.77 -12.57 14.28
C MET A 908 18.09 -11.10 14.04
N ILE A 909 18.94 -10.49 14.88
CA ILE A 909 19.26 -9.06 14.81
C ILE A 909 20.42 -8.77 13.84
N VAL A 910 20.22 -7.96 12.80
CA VAL A 910 21.23 -7.54 11.82
C VAL A 910 21.53 -6.05 11.99
N ASN A 911 22.57 -5.76 12.76
CA ASN A 911 23.04 -4.40 13.07
C ASN A 911 24.52 -4.29 12.73
N GLU A 912 24.82 -3.70 11.59
CA GLU A 912 26.17 -3.60 11.03
C GLU A 912 26.42 -2.19 10.46
N VAL A 913 27.67 -1.74 10.57
CA VAL A 913 28.10 -0.41 10.12
C VAL A 913 28.56 -0.42 8.66
N ASP A 914 29.08 -1.55 8.18
CA ASP A 914 29.70 -1.71 6.86
C ASP A 914 28.97 -2.74 5.98
N ALA A 915 29.03 -2.56 4.67
CA ALA A 915 28.48 -3.47 3.67
C ALA A 915 29.04 -4.92 3.72
N PRO A 916 30.37 -5.17 3.79
CA PRO A 916 30.90 -6.53 3.87
C PRO A 916 30.49 -7.25 5.17
N SER A 917 30.48 -6.54 6.30
CA SER A 917 30.02 -7.10 7.59
C SER A 917 28.55 -7.50 7.53
N THR A 918 27.71 -6.67 6.89
CA THR A 918 26.29 -6.97 6.63
C THR A 918 26.14 -8.26 5.81
N ARG A 919 26.92 -8.40 4.72
CA ARG A 919 26.91 -9.60 3.88
C ARG A 919 27.29 -10.85 4.67
N ASP A 920 28.39 -10.78 5.42
CA ASP A 920 28.92 -11.95 6.12
C ASP A 920 27.97 -12.37 7.27
N ASN A 921 27.32 -11.42 7.93
CA ASN A 921 26.26 -11.68 8.93
C ASN A 921 25.02 -12.35 8.30
N LEU A 922 24.52 -11.80 7.18
CA LEU A 922 23.38 -12.39 6.45
C LEU A 922 23.67 -13.83 5.99
N ARG A 923 24.83 -14.07 5.39
CA ARG A 923 25.23 -15.41 4.92
C ARG A 923 25.42 -16.39 6.06
N LYS A 924 26.09 -15.97 7.14
CA LYS A 924 26.27 -16.81 8.34
C LYS A 924 24.92 -17.24 8.92
N LYS A 925 23.93 -16.35 8.95
CA LYS A 925 22.57 -16.66 9.41
C LYS A 925 21.82 -17.59 8.45
N LEU A 926 21.90 -17.35 7.15
CA LEU A 926 21.34 -18.24 6.14
C LEU A 926 21.93 -19.64 6.22
N ASP A 927 23.25 -19.76 6.37
CA ASP A 927 23.95 -21.04 6.46
C ASP A 927 23.62 -21.76 7.78
N ALA A 928 23.47 -21.03 8.89
CA ALA A 928 23.01 -21.59 10.16
C ALA A 928 21.61 -22.19 10.04
N ILE A 929 20.67 -21.49 9.40
CA ILE A 929 19.30 -21.99 9.18
C ILE A 929 19.31 -23.20 8.22
N ARG A 930 20.06 -23.12 7.12
CA ARG A 930 20.15 -24.20 6.12
C ARG A 930 20.81 -25.47 6.69
N SER A 931 21.83 -25.33 7.53
CA SER A 931 22.49 -26.46 8.19
C SER A 931 21.63 -27.11 9.27
N GLN A 932 20.75 -26.35 9.92
CA GLN A 932 19.78 -26.87 10.89
C GLN A 932 18.50 -27.47 10.24
N GLY A 933 18.18 -27.07 9.00
CA GLY A 933 16.97 -27.48 8.27
C GLY A 933 16.89 -28.95 7.81
N ALA A 934 17.81 -29.83 8.22
CA ALA A 934 17.72 -31.28 7.97
C ALA A 934 16.92 -32.05 9.04
N GLY A 935 16.60 -31.41 10.17
CA GLY A 935 15.63 -31.91 11.16
C GLY A 935 14.42 -30.99 11.23
N GLN A 936 13.23 -31.54 11.48
CA GLN A 936 11.95 -30.82 11.68
C GLN A 936 11.98 -29.88 12.90
N LEU A 937 12.85 -28.87 12.92
CA LEU A 937 12.60 -27.66 13.69
C LEU A 937 11.72 -26.78 12.81
N GLU A 938 10.47 -26.62 13.25
CA GLU A 938 9.46 -25.81 12.61
C GLU A 938 10.05 -24.42 12.29
N LEU A 939 10.06 -24.05 11.02
CA LEU A 939 10.40 -22.68 10.53
C LEU A 939 9.50 -21.59 11.15
N GLU A 940 8.64 -21.94 12.11
CA GLU A 940 7.56 -21.15 12.68
C GLU A 940 8.01 -20.22 13.81
N THR A 941 9.25 -20.30 14.29
CA THR A 941 9.74 -19.54 15.48
C THR A 941 10.84 -18.50 15.21
N LEU A 942 11.13 -18.13 13.95
CA LEU A 942 12.15 -17.12 13.63
C LEU A 942 11.56 -15.73 13.38
N ALA A 943 12.17 -14.69 13.95
CA ALA A 943 11.86 -13.29 13.66
C ALA A 943 13.12 -12.50 13.28
N LEU A 944 13.07 -11.72 12.20
CA LEU A 944 14.18 -10.90 11.69
C LEU A 944 14.06 -9.46 12.15
N VAL A 945 15.12 -8.89 12.71
CA VAL A 945 15.20 -7.47 13.07
C VAL A 945 16.39 -6.84 12.36
N ILE A 946 16.18 -5.76 11.60
CA ILE A 946 17.25 -5.08 10.84
C ILE A 946 17.16 -3.56 11.00
N ASP A 947 18.30 -2.90 11.22
CA ASP A 947 18.39 -1.44 11.29
C ASP A 947 18.47 -0.79 9.89
N GLY A 948 18.00 0.45 9.77
CA GLY A 948 17.89 1.18 8.51
C GLY A 948 19.25 1.42 7.82
N ARG A 949 20.33 1.50 8.60
CA ARG A 949 21.71 1.59 8.05
C ARG A 949 22.09 0.29 7.34
N SER A 950 21.98 -0.84 8.03
CA SER A 950 22.29 -2.16 7.47
C SER A 950 21.33 -2.54 6.33
N LEU A 951 20.07 -2.10 6.42
CA LEU A 951 19.09 -2.28 5.34
C LEU A 951 19.51 -1.57 4.04
N THR A 952 20.21 -0.43 4.12
CA THR A 952 20.71 0.27 2.93
C THR A 952 21.65 -0.62 2.14
N TYR A 953 22.59 -1.28 2.83
CA TYR A 953 23.52 -2.22 2.21
C TYR A 953 22.81 -3.51 1.77
N ALA A 954 21.86 -4.01 2.57
CA ALA A 954 21.09 -5.21 2.24
C ALA A 954 20.19 -5.04 1.00
N LEU A 955 19.80 -3.81 0.66
CA LEU A 955 19.01 -3.48 -0.54
C LEU A 955 19.87 -3.28 -1.81
N GLU A 956 21.21 -3.31 -1.71
CA GLU A 956 22.08 -3.30 -2.88
C GLU A 956 21.90 -4.57 -3.71
N ARG A 957 22.09 -4.48 -5.04
CA ARG A 957 21.78 -5.57 -5.99
C ARG A 957 22.48 -6.90 -5.69
N ASP A 958 23.62 -6.86 -5.03
CA ASP A 958 24.42 -8.05 -4.71
C ASP A 958 23.87 -8.79 -3.48
N LEU A 959 23.22 -8.08 -2.55
CA LEU A 959 22.70 -8.61 -1.28
C LEU A 959 21.17 -8.70 -1.24
N GLU A 960 20.48 -8.08 -2.19
CA GLU A 960 19.01 -7.98 -2.21
C GLU A 960 18.30 -9.36 -2.16
N LYS A 961 18.93 -10.39 -2.72
CA LYS A 961 18.43 -11.78 -2.70
C LYS A 961 18.71 -12.50 -1.39
N ASP A 962 19.94 -12.38 -0.86
CA ASP A 962 20.33 -13.02 0.41
C ASP A 962 19.43 -12.49 1.55
N PHE A 963 19.17 -11.18 1.57
CA PHE A 963 18.23 -10.58 2.51
C PHE A 963 16.80 -11.11 2.33
N LEU A 964 16.30 -11.17 1.09
CA LEU A 964 14.95 -11.65 0.82
C LEU A 964 14.77 -13.12 1.23
N ASP A 965 15.73 -13.98 0.92
CA ASP A 965 15.68 -15.41 1.29
C ASP A 965 15.60 -15.57 2.81
N LEU A 966 16.40 -14.80 3.57
CA LEU A 966 16.35 -14.80 5.03
C LEU A 966 15.00 -14.31 5.55
N ALA A 967 14.48 -13.22 4.98
CA ALA A 967 13.22 -12.62 5.39
C ALA A 967 12.00 -13.51 5.08
N VAL A 968 12.02 -14.26 3.98
CA VAL A 968 10.94 -15.19 3.61
C VAL A 968 10.87 -16.38 4.57
N MET A 969 12.01 -16.82 5.11
CA MET A 969 12.06 -17.91 6.10
C MET A 969 11.57 -17.50 7.49
N CYS A 970 11.58 -16.20 7.82
CA CYS A 970 11.09 -15.70 9.10
C CYS A 970 9.57 -15.54 9.10
N LYS A 971 8.93 -15.76 10.26
CA LYS A 971 7.49 -15.53 10.46
C LYS A 971 7.15 -14.05 10.55
N ALA A 972 8.01 -13.29 11.25
CA ALA A 972 7.91 -11.84 11.41
C ALA A 972 9.21 -11.15 10.97
N VAL A 973 9.08 -9.95 10.40
CA VAL A 973 10.21 -9.09 10.03
C VAL A 973 9.94 -7.69 10.53
N ILE A 974 10.90 -7.12 11.26
CA ILE A 974 10.86 -5.75 11.77
C ILE A 974 12.06 -4.98 11.21
N CYS A 975 11.78 -3.94 10.42
CA CYS A 975 12.80 -2.99 9.97
C CYS A 975 12.69 -1.71 10.79
N CYS A 976 13.78 -1.32 11.43
CA CYS A 976 13.83 -0.18 12.35
C CYS A 976 14.57 1.00 11.70
N ARG A 977 14.29 2.23 12.14
CA ARG A 977 14.89 3.47 11.62
C ARG A 977 14.90 3.58 10.10
N VAL A 978 13.83 3.10 9.45
CA VAL A 978 13.73 3.14 8.00
C VAL A 978 13.18 4.48 7.52
N SER A 979 13.81 5.04 6.49
CA SER A 979 13.31 6.22 5.80
C SER A 979 12.10 5.90 4.91
N PRO A 980 11.24 6.88 4.58
CA PRO A 980 10.11 6.70 3.65
C PRO A 980 10.51 6.07 2.30
N LEU A 981 11.70 6.40 1.79
CA LEU A 981 12.22 5.83 0.56
C LEU A 981 12.58 4.35 0.74
N GLN A 982 13.27 4.01 1.84
CA GLN A 982 13.62 2.63 2.15
C GLN A 982 12.37 1.74 2.33
N LYS A 983 11.32 2.25 2.99
CA LYS A 983 10.02 1.54 3.10
C LYS A 983 9.51 1.11 1.71
N ALA A 984 9.49 2.05 0.76
CA ALA A 984 9.06 1.76 -0.61
C ALA A 984 10.01 0.82 -1.35
N LEU A 985 11.32 0.88 -1.11
CA LEU A 985 12.31 -0.02 -1.71
C LEU A 985 12.14 -1.46 -1.23
N VAL A 986 11.86 -1.68 0.07
CA VAL A 986 11.57 -3.02 0.61
C VAL A 986 10.33 -3.61 -0.08
N VAL A 987 9.25 -2.84 -0.20
CA VAL A 987 8.05 -3.29 -0.91
C VAL A 987 8.34 -3.61 -2.39
N LYS A 988 9.11 -2.75 -3.08
CA LYS A 988 9.52 -2.99 -4.48
C LYS A 988 10.39 -4.23 -4.61
N LEU A 989 11.28 -4.50 -3.65
CA LEU A 989 12.14 -5.68 -3.64
C LEU A 989 11.31 -6.97 -3.61
N VAL A 990 10.38 -7.05 -2.66
CA VAL A 990 9.49 -8.20 -2.49
C VAL A 990 8.59 -8.35 -3.73
N LYS A 991 8.08 -7.24 -4.27
CA LYS A 991 7.22 -7.22 -5.48
C LYS A 991 7.93 -7.71 -6.74
N LYS A 992 9.23 -7.43 -6.85
CA LYS A 992 10.05 -7.77 -8.02
C LYS A 992 10.43 -9.26 -8.02
N HIS A 993 10.72 -9.82 -6.86
CA HIS A 993 11.24 -11.19 -6.74
C HIS A 993 10.17 -12.23 -6.40
N LEU A 994 9.16 -11.87 -5.62
CA LEU A 994 8.03 -12.75 -5.30
C LEU A 994 6.84 -12.41 -6.21
N LYS A 995 6.12 -13.46 -6.64
CA LYS A 995 4.86 -13.33 -7.39
C LYS A 995 3.64 -13.14 -6.47
N ALA A 996 3.89 -12.81 -5.20
CA ALA A 996 2.88 -12.62 -4.16
C ALA A 996 2.18 -11.26 -4.26
N ILE A 997 0.92 -11.20 -3.83
CA ILE A 997 0.20 -9.93 -3.71
C ILE A 997 0.57 -9.28 -2.38
N LEU A 998 0.87 -7.98 -2.45
CA LEU A 998 1.45 -7.21 -1.36
C LEU A 998 0.49 -6.08 -0.98
N LEU A 999 0.18 -5.98 0.30
CA LEU A 999 -0.58 -4.90 0.88
C LEU A 999 0.34 -4.03 1.73
N ALA A 1000 0.24 -2.72 1.60
CA ALA A 1000 0.89 -1.77 2.51
C ALA A 1000 -0.18 -0.96 3.26
N ILE A 1001 0.00 -0.81 4.57
CA ILE A 1001 -0.88 -0.04 5.45
C ILE A 1001 -0.08 1.01 6.23
N GLY A 1002 -0.61 2.22 6.28
CA GLY A 1002 -0.01 3.37 6.98
C GLY A 1002 -1.03 4.50 7.17
N ASP A 1003 -0.73 5.46 8.03
CA ASP A 1003 -1.57 6.64 8.31
C ASP A 1003 -0.88 7.96 7.94
N GLY A 1004 0.44 8.03 8.07
CA GLY A 1004 1.25 9.23 7.84
C GLY A 1004 1.69 9.47 6.40
N ALA A 1005 2.14 10.69 6.10
CA ALA A 1005 2.70 11.05 4.80
C ALA A 1005 3.97 10.24 4.45
N ASN A 1006 4.70 9.81 5.47
CA ASN A 1006 5.88 8.96 5.39
C ASN A 1006 5.61 7.59 4.74
N ASP A 1007 4.35 7.15 4.73
CA ASP A 1007 3.94 5.85 4.21
C ASP A 1007 3.34 5.92 2.81
N VAL A 1008 3.13 7.13 2.27
CA VAL A 1008 2.52 7.31 0.95
C VAL A 1008 3.34 6.62 -0.14
N SER A 1009 4.68 6.71 -0.06
CA SER A 1009 5.60 6.03 -1.00
C SER A 1009 5.46 4.51 -0.93
N MET A 1010 5.29 3.96 0.28
CA MET A 1010 5.09 2.54 0.56
C MET A 1010 3.74 2.05 0.01
N ILE A 1011 2.66 2.78 0.32
CA ILE A 1011 1.27 2.54 -0.12
C ILE A 1011 1.17 2.57 -1.66
N GLN A 1012 1.84 3.51 -2.31
CA GLN A 1012 1.86 3.62 -3.77
C GLN A 1012 2.68 2.50 -4.44
N ALA A 1013 3.76 2.03 -3.80
CA ALA A 1013 4.60 0.96 -4.33
C ALA A 1013 3.92 -0.43 -4.28
N ALA A 1014 3.10 -0.68 -3.25
CA ALA A 1014 2.38 -1.94 -3.06
C ALA A 1014 1.34 -2.23 -4.16
N HIS A 1015 0.87 -3.49 -4.24
CA HIS A 1015 -0.27 -3.84 -5.10
C HIS A 1015 -1.55 -3.20 -4.58
N ILE A 1016 -1.74 -3.22 -3.26
CA ILE A 1016 -2.86 -2.60 -2.56
C ILE A 1016 -2.32 -1.65 -1.50
N GLY A 1017 -2.77 -0.42 -1.52
CA GLY A 1017 -2.49 0.56 -0.48
C GLY A 1017 -3.70 0.78 0.42
N VAL A 1018 -3.54 0.56 1.72
CA VAL A 1018 -4.56 0.86 2.74
C VAL A 1018 -4.10 2.06 3.55
N GLY A 1019 -4.97 3.05 3.71
CA GLY A 1019 -4.67 4.27 4.46
C GLY A 1019 -5.54 4.37 5.71
N ILE A 1020 -4.92 4.49 6.88
CA ILE A 1020 -5.66 4.73 8.12
C ILE A 1020 -6.03 6.21 8.23
N SER A 1021 -7.29 6.49 8.54
CA SER A 1021 -7.78 7.85 8.84
C SER A 1021 -7.50 8.18 10.31
N GLY A 1022 -6.21 8.33 10.63
CA GLY A 1022 -5.71 8.56 11.99
C GLY A 1022 -5.57 10.04 12.37
N MET A 1023 -4.93 10.28 13.52
CA MET A 1023 -4.65 11.62 14.07
C MET A 1023 -3.46 12.32 13.37
N GLU A 1024 -2.55 11.58 12.71
CA GLU A 1024 -1.35 12.11 12.05
C GLU A 1024 -1.61 12.80 10.69
N GLY A 1025 -2.88 12.99 10.35
CA GLY A 1025 -3.33 13.65 9.12
C GLY A 1025 -3.95 12.68 8.11
N LEU A 1026 -4.61 13.24 7.09
CA LEU A 1026 -5.41 12.46 6.12
C LEU A 1026 -4.64 12.09 4.83
N GLN A 1027 -3.32 12.29 4.78
CA GLN A 1027 -2.56 12.16 3.53
C GLN A 1027 -2.42 10.72 3.04
N ALA A 1028 -2.12 9.77 3.92
CA ALA A 1028 -2.10 8.36 3.56
C ALA A 1028 -3.50 7.91 3.12
N ALA A 1029 -4.54 8.24 3.91
CA ALA A 1029 -5.94 7.95 3.59
C ALA A 1029 -6.40 8.51 2.23
N ARG A 1030 -5.93 9.70 1.83
CA ARG A 1030 -6.22 10.32 0.52
C ARG A 1030 -5.48 9.64 -0.63
N SER A 1031 -4.27 9.16 -0.38
CA SER A 1031 -3.40 8.54 -1.39
C SER A 1031 -3.57 7.02 -1.51
N ALA A 1032 -4.29 6.41 -0.57
CA ALA A 1032 -4.55 4.98 -0.52
C ALA A 1032 -5.70 4.53 -1.45
N ASP A 1033 -5.68 3.24 -1.79
CA ASP A 1033 -6.72 2.58 -2.58
C ASP A 1033 -7.98 2.32 -1.76
N VAL A 1034 -7.79 1.94 -0.50
CA VAL A 1034 -8.85 1.78 0.50
C VAL A 1034 -8.46 2.58 1.73
N SER A 1035 -9.40 3.33 2.29
CA SER A 1035 -9.19 3.97 3.59
C SER A 1035 -10.07 3.33 4.64
N ILE A 1036 -9.49 3.05 5.81
CA ILE A 1036 -10.17 2.52 6.99
C ILE A 1036 -9.85 3.43 8.18
N ALA A 1037 -10.66 3.43 9.22
CA ALA A 1037 -10.42 4.27 10.40
C ALA A 1037 -9.46 3.65 11.42
N GLN A 1038 -9.46 2.31 11.56
CA GLN A 1038 -8.64 1.58 12.53
C GLN A 1038 -8.07 0.31 11.91
N PHE A 1039 -6.95 -0.17 12.45
CA PHE A 1039 -6.27 -1.39 11.98
C PHE A 1039 -7.15 -2.66 12.09
N ARG A 1040 -8.00 -2.78 13.12
CA ARG A 1040 -8.88 -3.95 13.32
C ARG A 1040 -9.80 -4.26 12.14
N TYR A 1041 -10.19 -3.25 11.38
CA TYR A 1041 -11.05 -3.42 10.20
C TYR A 1041 -10.35 -4.15 9.06
N LEU A 1042 -9.01 -4.22 9.07
CA LEU A 1042 -8.24 -4.98 8.10
C LEU A 1042 -8.60 -6.47 8.11
N ARG A 1043 -8.92 -7.04 9.28
CA ARG A 1043 -9.38 -8.44 9.42
C ARG A 1043 -10.61 -8.68 8.56
N LYS A 1044 -11.66 -7.87 8.73
CA LYS A 1044 -12.92 -8.02 8.00
C LYS A 1044 -12.77 -7.67 6.52
N LEU A 1045 -12.00 -6.63 6.20
CA LEU A 1045 -11.73 -6.20 4.83
C LEU A 1045 -11.10 -7.31 3.99
N LEU A 1046 -10.10 -8.02 4.53
CA LEU A 1046 -9.41 -9.09 3.80
C LEU A 1046 -10.18 -10.42 3.84
N LEU A 1047 -10.47 -10.92 5.06
CA LEU A 1047 -11.01 -12.27 5.22
C LEU A 1047 -12.44 -12.42 4.70
N VAL A 1048 -13.25 -11.37 4.79
CA VAL A 1048 -14.65 -11.40 4.34
C VAL A 1048 -14.79 -10.78 2.95
N HIS A 1049 -14.55 -9.46 2.83
CA HIS A 1049 -14.79 -8.75 1.57
C HIS A 1049 -13.82 -9.16 0.46
N GLY A 1050 -12.53 -9.30 0.79
CA GLY A 1050 -11.51 -9.77 -0.14
C GLY A 1050 -11.80 -11.17 -0.67
N ALA A 1051 -12.02 -12.13 0.23
CA ALA A 1051 -12.33 -13.51 -0.14
C ALA A 1051 -13.61 -13.62 -1.00
N TRP A 1052 -14.67 -12.91 -0.62
CA TRP A 1052 -15.90 -12.83 -1.42
C TRP A 1052 -15.66 -12.23 -2.80
N SER A 1053 -14.96 -11.10 -2.88
CA SER A 1053 -14.68 -10.41 -4.14
C SER A 1053 -13.91 -11.31 -5.11
N TYR A 1054 -12.80 -11.91 -4.68
CA TYR A 1054 -11.99 -12.79 -5.51
C TYR A 1054 -12.80 -13.96 -6.08
N GLN A 1055 -13.60 -14.61 -5.22
CA GLN A 1055 -14.40 -15.77 -5.61
C GLN A 1055 -15.56 -15.39 -6.55
N ARG A 1056 -16.27 -14.29 -6.28
CA ARG A 1056 -17.35 -13.77 -7.12
C ARG A 1056 -16.85 -13.37 -8.52
N ILE A 1057 -15.75 -12.61 -8.60
CA ILE A 1057 -15.21 -12.17 -9.88
C ILE A 1057 -14.73 -13.38 -10.70
N SER A 1058 -14.06 -14.35 -10.06
CA SER A 1058 -13.62 -15.58 -10.72
C SER A 1058 -14.81 -16.33 -11.35
N LYS A 1059 -15.93 -16.48 -10.62
CA LYS A 1059 -17.16 -17.09 -11.14
C LYS A 1059 -17.75 -16.30 -12.32
N VAL A 1060 -17.84 -14.97 -12.22
CA VAL A 1060 -18.38 -14.11 -13.27
C VAL A 1060 -17.58 -14.23 -14.56
N ILE A 1061 -16.24 -14.26 -14.48
CA ILE A 1061 -15.36 -14.43 -15.64
C ILE A 1061 -15.61 -15.78 -16.31
N LEU A 1062 -15.52 -16.87 -15.55
CA LEU A 1062 -15.66 -18.22 -16.08
C LEU A 1062 -17.04 -18.46 -16.70
N TYR A 1063 -18.11 -18.01 -16.03
CA TYR A 1063 -19.46 -18.10 -16.55
C TYR A 1063 -19.65 -17.26 -17.83
N SER A 1064 -19.05 -16.07 -17.90
CA SER A 1064 -19.17 -15.20 -19.07
C SER A 1064 -18.46 -15.73 -20.32
N PHE A 1065 -17.36 -16.49 -20.14
CA PHE A 1065 -16.76 -17.24 -21.25
C PHE A 1065 -17.65 -18.39 -21.68
N TYR A 1066 -18.08 -19.21 -20.72
CA TYR A 1066 -18.95 -20.36 -20.98
C TYR A 1066 -20.23 -19.97 -21.73
N LYS A 1067 -20.97 -18.94 -21.27
CA LYS A 1067 -22.24 -18.54 -21.89
C LYS A 1067 -22.10 -18.12 -23.35
N ASN A 1068 -20.95 -17.54 -23.72
CA ASN A 1068 -20.67 -17.13 -25.09
C ASN A 1068 -20.29 -18.33 -25.94
N ILE A 1069 -19.42 -19.19 -25.43
CA ILE A 1069 -19.00 -20.42 -26.13
C ILE A 1069 -20.22 -21.28 -26.45
N VAL A 1070 -21.15 -21.49 -25.50
CA VAL A 1070 -22.35 -22.32 -25.74
C VAL A 1070 -23.18 -21.80 -26.92
N LEU A 1071 -23.47 -20.50 -26.99
CA LEU A 1071 -24.27 -19.94 -28.08
C LEU A 1071 -23.51 -19.94 -29.41
N TYR A 1072 -22.30 -19.38 -29.45
CA TYR A 1072 -21.60 -19.18 -30.73
C TYR A 1072 -21.00 -20.47 -31.30
N MET A 1073 -20.70 -21.48 -30.48
CA MET A 1073 -20.26 -22.78 -30.99
C MET A 1073 -21.37 -23.54 -31.72
N THR A 1074 -22.65 -23.26 -31.46
CA THR A 1074 -23.73 -23.83 -32.30
C THR A 1074 -23.59 -23.40 -33.76
N GLN A 1075 -23.12 -22.16 -34.01
CA GLN A 1075 -22.86 -21.68 -35.36
C GLN A 1075 -21.73 -22.46 -36.03
N PHE A 1076 -20.67 -22.81 -35.29
CA PHE A 1076 -19.58 -23.64 -35.82
C PHE A 1076 -20.08 -25.02 -36.26
N TRP A 1077 -20.96 -25.66 -35.47
CA TRP A 1077 -21.53 -26.96 -35.85
C TRP A 1077 -22.41 -26.86 -37.10
N TYR A 1078 -23.12 -25.74 -37.28
CA TYR A 1078 -23.93 -25.48 -38.47
C TYR A 1078 -23.12 -25.29 -39.75
N VAL A 1079 -21.86 -24.84 -39.64
CA VAL A 1079 -20.95 -24.71 -40.80
C VAL A 1079 -20.80 -26.04 -41.56
N PHE A 1080 -20.85 -27.18 -40.86
CA PHE A 1080 -20.78 -28.50 -41.49
C PHE A 1080 -22.03 -28.85 -42.32
N GLN A 1081 -23.20 -28.31 -41.96
CA GLN A 1081 -24.47 -28.55 -42.66
C GLN A 1081 -24.64 -27.61 -43.86
N ASN A 1082 -24.14 -26.38 -43.77
CA ASN A 1082 -24.28 -25.36 -44.80
C ASN A 1082 -23.14 -25.34 -45.84
N VAL A 1083 -22.36 -26.42 -45.93
CA VAL A 1083 -21.23 -26.58 -46.88
C VAL A 1083 -20.17 -25.49 -46.70
N PHE A 1084 -19.92 -25.09 -45.46
CA PHE A 1084 -18.94 -24.05 -45.12
C PHE A 1084 -19.19 -22.69 -45.81
N SER A 1085 -20.46 -22.32 -45.99
CA SER A 1085 -20.85 -21.03 -46.57
C SER A 1085 -20.74 -19.84 -45.61
N GLY A 1086 -20.73 -20.09 -44.29
CA GLY A 1086 -20.70 -19.04 -43.27
C GLY A 1086 -22.08 -18.45 -42.93
N GLU A 1087 -23.18 -19.11 -43.34
CA GLU A 1087 -24.55 -18.70 -43.02
C GLU A 1087 -24.82 -18.72 -41.50
N VAL A 1088 -25.56 -17.72 -41.01
CA VAL A 1088 -25.92 -17.58 -39.59
C VAL A 1088 -27.18 -18.37 -39.23
N ILE A 1089 -27.19 -19.03 -38.07
CA ILE A 1089 -28.39 -19.72 -37.54
C ILE A 1089 -29.41 -18.72 -36.97
N TYR A 1090 -28.89 -17.69 -36.31
CA TYR A 1090 -29.68 -16.75 -35.53
C TYR A 1090 -29.74 -15.42 -36.27
N GLU A 1091 -30.82 -14.67 -36.02
CA GLU A 1091 -30.99 -13.36 -36.60
C GLU A 1091 -29.96 -12.37 -36.01
N SER A 1092 -29.46 -11.47 -36.86
CA SER A 1092 -28.30 -10.61 -36.56
C SER A 1092 -28.46 -9.77 -35.27
N TRP A 1093 -29.64 -9.16 -35.04
CA TRP A 1093 -29.86 -8.34 -33.85
C TRP A 1093 -30.08 -9.17 -32.58
N THR A 1094 -30.76 -10.31 -32.67
CA THR A 1094 -30.93 -11.24 -31.53
C THR A 1094 -29.58 -11.77 -31.02
N LEU A 1095 -28.59 -11.94 -31.91
CA LEU A 1095 -27.21 -12.23 -31.52
C LEU A 1095 -26.57 -11.10 -30.71
N SER A 1096 -26.69 -9.85 -31.17
CA SER A 1096 -26.17 -8.69 -30.45
C SER A 1096 -26.82 -8.52 -29.06
N PHE A 1097 -28.13 -8.73 -28.96
CA PHE A 1097 -28.87 -8.55 -27.70
C PHE A 1097 -28.62 -9.64 -26.66
N TYR A 1098 -28.13 -10.82 -27.05
CA TYR A 1098 -27.79 -11.90 -26.13
C TYR A 1098 -26.88 -11.42 -24.98
N ASN A 1099 -25.78 -10.76 -25.34
CA ASN A 1099 -24.75 -10.35 -24.38
C ASN A 1099 -25.06 -9.07 -23.62
N VAL A 1100 -25.98 -8.26 -24.15
CA VAL A 1100 -26.30 -6.92 -23.62
C VAL A 1100 -27.57 -6.93 -22.78
N ILE A 1101 -28.56 -7.76 -23.13
CA ILE A 1101 -29.89 -7.75 -22.51
C ILE A 1101 -30.20 -9.08 -21.84
N PHE A 1102 -30.18 -10.19 -22.60
CA PHE A 1102 -30.79 -11.44 -22.13
C PHE A 1102 -29.88 -12.27 -21.20
N ALA A 1103 -28.56 -12.16 -21.32
CA ALA A 1103 -27.62 -12.94 -20.51
C ALA A 1103 -26.64 -12.06 -19.72
N VAL A 1104 -27.02 -10.82 -19.41
CA VAL A 1104 -26.18 -9.86 -18.65
C VAL A 1104 -26.52 -9.83 -17.15
N LEU A 1105 -27.79 -10.03 -16.78
CA LEU A 1105 -28.25 -9.95 -15.39
C LEU A 1105 -27.70 -11.09 -14.49
N PRO A 1106 -27.61 -12.35 -14.94
CA PRO A 1106 -27.07 -13.41 -14.09
C PRO A 1106 -25.61 -13.18 -13.65
N PRO A 1107 -24.68 -12.78 -14.55
CA PRO A 1107 -23.35 -12.33 -14.14
C PRO A 1107 -23.35 -11.23 -13.07
N PHE A 1108 -24.26 -10.24 -13.16
CA PHE A 1108 -24.35 -9.19 -12.14
C PHE A 1108 -24.84 -9.73 -10.80
N ALA A 1109 -25.90 -10.56 -10.79
CA ALA A 1109 -26.42 -11.13 -9.56
C ALA A 1109 -25.36 -12.00 -8.85
N MET A 1110 -24.67 -12.87 -9.60
CA MET A 1110 -23.58 -13.70 -9.07
C MET A 1110 -22.39 -12.86 -8.60
N GLY A 1111 -22.02 -11.82 -9.35
CA GLY A 1111 -20.87 -10.98 -9.03
C GLY A 1111 -21.07 -10.09 -7.80
N ILE A 1112 -22.30 -9.66 -7.53
CA ILE A 1112 -22.60 -8.68 -6.47
C ILE A 1112 -23.13 -9.38 -5.21
N PHE A 1113 -24.06 -10.33 -5.35
CA PHE A 1113 -24.85 -10.84 -4.22
C PHE A 1113 -24.54 -12.27 -3.80
N ASP A 1114 -23.74 -13.05 -4.56
CA ASP A 1114 -23.48 -14.46 -4.22
C ASP A 1114 -22.48 -14.60 -3.07
N GLN A 1115 -22.90 -15.15 -1.94
CA GLN A 1115 -22.03 -15.43 -0.80
C GLN A 1115 -21.74 -16.92 -0.74
N PHE A 1116 -20.50 -17.33 -1.01
CA PHE A 1116 -20.17 -18.75 -0.99
C PHE A 1116 -20.06 -19.34 0.42
N ILE A 1117 -19.63 -18.52 1.38
CA ILE A 1117 -19.56 -18.81 2.80
C ILE A 1117 -20.01 -17.56 3.56
N SER A 1118 -20.68 -17.73 4.69
CA SER A 1118 -21.12 -16.60 5.54
C SER A 1118 -19.92 -15.83 6.13
N ALA A 1119 -20.10 -14.53 6.39
CA ALA A 1119 -19.06 -13.69 6.98
C ALA A 1119 -18.54 -14.25 8.32
N ARG A 1120 -19.45 -14.77 9.16
CA ARG A 1120 -19.13 -15.33 10.48
C ARG A 1120 -18.22 -16.56 10.40
N LEU A 1121 -18.40 -17.40 9.38
CA LEU A 1121 -17.57 -18.58 9.15
C LEU A 1121 -16.18 -18.21 8.64
N LEU A 1122 -16.08 -17.20 7.77
CA LEU A 1122 -14.79 -16.70 7.29
C LEU A 1122 -13.96 -16.03 8.39
N ASP A 1123 -14.61 -15.35 9.33
CA ASP A 1123 -13.93 -14.74 10.49
C ASP A 1123 -13.53 -15.78 11.54
N ARG A 1124 -14.36 -16.82 11.75
CA ARG A 1124 -14.06 -17.91 12.70
C ARG A 1124 -12.98 -18.88 12.22
N TYR A 1125 -12.88 -19.11 10.91
CA TYR A 1125 -11.90 -20.02 10.30
C TYR A 1125 -11.04 -19.28 9.26
N PRO A 1126 -10.05 -18.49 9.70
CA PRO A 1126 -9.23 -17.65 8.83
C PRO A 1126 -8.44 -18.45 7.78
N GLN A 1127 -8.18 -19.75 8.04
CA GLN A 1127 -7.43 -20.63 7.14
C GLN A 1127 -8.10 -20.77 5.77
N LEU A 1128 -9.41 -20.53 5.66
CA LEU A 1128 -10.15 -20.55 4.39
C LEU A 1128 -9.62 -19.50 3.40
N TYR A 1129 -8.99 -18.43 3.88
CA TYR A 1129 -8.40 -17.39 3.04
C TYR A 1129 -7.23 -17.91 2.18
N GLN A 1130 -6.53 -18.96 2.62
CA GLN A 1130 -5.44 -19.59 1.86
C GLN A 1130 -5.90 -20.16 0.49
N LEU A 1131 -7.20 -20.42 0.33
CA LEU A 1131 -7.79 -20.83 -0.96
C LEU A 1131 -7.64 -19.73 -2.03
N GLY A 1132 -7.74 -18.47 -1.61
CA GLY A 1132 -7.56 -17.28 -2.46
C GLY A 1132 -6.10 -17.05 -2.85
N GLN A 1133 -5.19 -17.16 -1.86
CA GLN A 1133 -3.73 -17.06 -2.06
C GLN A 1133 -3.21 -18.12 -3.06
N LYS A 1134 -3.61 -19.39 -2.88
CA LYS A 1134 -3.25 -20.49 -3.79
C LYS A 1134 -3.91 -20.39 -5.18
N GLY A 1135 -4.79 -19.41 -5.37
CA GLY A 1135 -5.50 -19.15 -6.62
C GLY A 1135 -6.38 -20.32 -7.08
N VAL A 1136 -6.99 -21.07 -6.15
CA VAL A 1136 -7.72 -22.31 -6.48
C VAL A 1136 -8.91 -22.04 -7.41
N PHE A 1137 -9.60 -20.92 -7.21
CA PHE A 1137 -10.80 -20.57 -7.98
C PHE A 1137 -10.52 -20.14 -9.42
N PHE A 1138 -9.33 -19.59 -9.70
CA PHE A 1138 -9.00 -19.02 -11.01
C PHE A 1138 -7.69 -19.59 -11.57
N LYS A 1139 -7.69 -20.89 -11.86
CA LYS A 1139 -6.58 -21.57 -12.58
C LYS A 1139 -6.89 -21.72 -14.06
N MET A 1140 -5.83 -21.87 -14.86
CA MET A 1140 -5.97 -22.15 -16.30
C MET A 1140 -6.68 -23.49 -16.57
N HIS A 1141 -6.47 -24.49 -15.70
CA HIS A 1141 -7.18 -25.76 -15.77
C HIS A 1141 -8.70 -25.57 -15.61
N SER A 1142 -9.13 -24.79 -14.62
CA SER A 1142 -10.54 -24.46 -14.42
C SER A 1142 -11.10 -23.80 -15.68
N PHE A 1143 -10.43 -22.79 -16.22
CA PHE A 1143 -10.84 -22.15 -17.48
C PHE A 1143 -11.02 -23.16 -18.64
N ALA A 1144 -10.05 -24.05 -18.86
CA ALA A 1144 -10.15 -25.08 -19.88
C ALA A 1144 -11.35 -26.02 -19.67
N ALA A 1145 -11.65 -26.40 -18.43
CA ALA A 1145 -12.82 -27.22 -18.09
C ALA A 1145 -14.14 -26.50 -18.43
N TRP A 1146 -14.25 -25.19 -18.14
CA TRP A 1146 -15.43 -24.39 -18.50
C TRP A 1146 -15.58 -24.22 -20.01
N VAL A 1147 -14.47 -24.04 -20.73
CA VAL A 1147 -14.44 -23.99 -22.20
C VAL A 1147 -14.94 -25.32 -22.77
N LEU A 1148 -14.34 -26.44 -22.38
CA LEU A 1148 -14.75 -27.78 -22.81
C LEU A 1148 -16.22 -28.08 -22.47
N ASN A 1149 -16.70 -27.63 -21.32
CA ASN A 1149 -18.11 -27.74 -20.98
C ASN A 1149 -19.01 -26.95 -21.93
N GLY A 1150 -18.57 -25.75 -22.33
CA GLY A 1150 -19.25 -24.94 -23.34
C GLY A 1150 -19.35 -25.66 -24.69
N PHE A 1151 -18.25 -26.26 -25.16
CA PHE A 1151 -18.24 -27.09 -26.36
C PHE A 1151 -19.20 -28.27 -26.25
N TYR A 1152 -19.18 -28.99 -25.13
CA TYR A 1152 -20.06 -30.13 -24.86
C TYR A 1152 -21.56 -29.74 -24.89
N HIS A 1153 -21.95 -28.67 -24.20
CA HIS A 1153 -23.35 -28.21 -24.24
C HIS A 1153 -23.76 -27.72 -25.63
N SER A 1154 -22.89 -26.97 -26.33
CA SER A 1154 -23.19 -26.50 -27.68
C SER A 1154 -23.43 -27.64 -28.67
N LEU A 1155 -22.66 -28.73 -28.55
CA LEU A 1155 -22.76 -29.90 -29.42
C LEU A 1155 -24.08 -30.63 -29.20
N ILE A 1156 -24.43 -30.88 -27.93
CA ILE A 1156 -25.71 -31.52 -27.58
C ILE A 1156 -26.88 -30.67 -28.03
N LEU A 1157 -26.86 -29.36 -27.73
CA LEU A 1157 -27.93 -28.44 -28.09
C LEU A 1157 -28.15 -28.44 -29.60
N TYR A 1158 -27.07 -28.38 -30.39
CA TYR A 1158 -27.15 -28.42 -31.84
C TYR A 1158 -27.67 -29.76 -32.37
N VAL A 1159 -27.01 -30.89 -32.01
CA VAL A 1159 -27.35 -32.23 -32.54
C VAL A 1159 -28.76 -32.65 -32.13
N ALA A 1160 -29.16 -32.42 -30.89
CA ALA A 1160 -30.48 -32.79 -30.41
C ALA A 1160 -31.57 -31.86 -30.98
N ALA A 1161 -31.31 -30.57 -31.16
CA ALA A 1161 -32.26 -29.69 -31.85
C ALA A 1161 -32.43 -30.09 -33.32
N GLU A 1162 -31.35 -30.43 -34.03
CA GLU A 1162 -31.43 -30.91 -35.41
C GLU A 1162 -32.24 -32.22 -35.51
N ALA A 1163 -32.07 -33.13 -34.55
CA ALA A 1163 -32.86 -34.36 -34.50
C ALA A 1163 -34.36 -34.09 -34.27
N ILE A 1164 -34.72 -33.08 -33.48
CA ILE A 1164 -36.12 -32.69 -33.22
C ILE A 1164 -36.77 -32.09 -34.48
N TRP A 1165 -36.03 -31.27 -35.23
CA TRP A 1165 -36.53 -30.55 -36.41
C TRP A 1165 -36.17 -31.25 -37.73
N TRP A 1166 -35.91 -32.55 -37.68
CA TRP A 1166 -35.48 -33.33 -38.84
C TRP A 1166 -36.41 -33.14 -40.05
N ARG A 1167 -35.86 -32.76 -41.20
CA ARG A 1167 -36.58 -32.43 -42.45
C ARG A 1167 -37.57 -31.26 -42.31
N ASP A 1168 -37.17 -30.19 -41.64
CA ASP A 1168 -37.93 -28.93 -41.49
C ASP A 1168 -39.33 -29.08 -40.87
N LEU A 1169 -39.54 -30.18 -40.11
CA LEU A 1169 -40.75 -30.59 -39.40
C LEU A 1169 -42.07 -30.02 -39.99
N PRO A 1170 -42.87 -30.82 -40.74
CA PRO A 1170 -44.16 -30.37 -41.23
C PRO A 1170 -45.10 -30.03 -40.05
N GLN A 1171 -45.57 -28.78 -40.01
CA GLN A 1171 -46.48 -28.28 -38.98
C GLN A 1171 -47.92 -28.76 -39.20
N SER A 1172 -48.80 -28.54 -38.22
CA SER A 1172 -50.23 -28.93 -38.28
C SER A 1172 -50.96 -28.39 -39.52
N ASP A 1173 -50.50 -27.25 -40.05
CA ASP A 1173 -51.08 -26.58 -41.21
C ASP A 1173 -50.51 -27.08 -42.55
N GLY A 1174 -49.68 -28.13 -42.54
CA GLY A 1174 -49.03 -28.71 -43.73
C GLY A 1174 -47.85 -27.90 -44.29
N ARG A 1175 -47.51 -26.77 -43.66
CA ARG A 1175 -46.33 -25.95 -44.00
C ARG A 1175 -45.11 -26.42 -43.20
N ILE A 1176 -43.91 -26.26 -43.78
CA ILE A 1176 -42.64 -26.51 -43.09
C ILE A 1176 -42.27 -25.34 -42.16
N ALA A 1177 -41.51 -25.63 -41.10
CA ALA A 1177 -41.10 -24.65 -40.11
C ALA A 1177 -40.09 -23.63 -40.67
N GLY A 1178 -39.11 -24.10 -41.45
CA GLY A 1178 -38.05 -23.30 -42.04
C GLY A 1178 -36.95 -22.86 -41.06
N HIS A 1179 -35.89 -22.28 -41.61
CA HIS A 1179 -34.64 -21.93 -40.92
C HIS A 1179 -34.84 -21.07 -39.67
N TRP A 1180 -35.52 -19.93 -39.81
CA TRP A 1180 -35.65 -18.94 -38.73
C TRP A 1180 -36.51 -19.42 -37.54
N VAL A 1181 -37.50 -20.30 -37.78
CA VAL A 1181 -38.30 -20.92 -36.70
C VAL A 1181 -37.43 -21.86 -35.88
N TRP A 1182 -36.64 -22.71 -36.55
CA TRP A 1182 -35.69 -23.59 -35.89
C TRP A 1182 -34.61 -22.82 -35.13
N GLY A 1183 -33.99 -21.81 -35.76
CA GLY A 1183 -32.98 -20.98 -35.13
C GLY A 1183 -33.48 -20.26 -33.87
N THR A 1184 -34.71 -19.74 -33.88
CA THR A 1184 -35.33 -19.10 -32.71
C THR A 1184 -35.67 -20.10 -31.60
N ALA A 1185 -36.10 -21.31 -31.98
CA ALA A 1185 -36.35 -22.41 -31.04
C ALA A 1185 -35.05 -22.85 -30.34
N LEU A 1186 -33.98 -23.05 -31.11
CA LEU A 1186 -32.66 -23.38 -30.59
C LEU A 1186 -32.11 -22.26 -29.69
N TYR A 1187 -32.24 -21.00 -30.09
CA TYR A 1187 -31.79 -19.85 -29.28
C TYR A 1187 -32.45 -19.85 -27.89
N THR A 1188 -33.75 -20.10 -27.84
CA THR A 1188 -34.51 -20.14 -26.58
C THR A 1188 -34.05 -21.30 -25.70
N ALA A 1189 -33.81 -22.49 -26.29
CA ALA A 1189 -33.27 -23.63 -25.56
C ALA A 1189 -31.83 -23.37 -25.03
N VAL A 1190 -30.98 -22.71 -25.83
CA VAL A 1190 -29.63 -22.28 -25.42
C VAL A 1190 -29.72 -21.32 -24.24
N LEU A 1191 -30.58 -20.30 -24.32
CA LEU A 1191 -30.75 -19.32 -23.25
C LEU A 1191 -31.20 -20.00 -21.96
N VAL A 1192 -32.20 -20.88 -22.00
CA VAL A 1192 -32.66 -21.62 -20.82
C VAL A 1192 -31.56 -22.51 -20.25
N THR A 1193 -30.75 -23.16 -21.08
CA THR A 1193 -29.61 -23.98 -20.63
C THR A 1193 -28.56 -23.14 -19.91
N VAL A 1194 -28.22 -21.97 -20.46
CA VAL A 1194 -27.23 -21.05 -19.88
C VAL A 1194 -27.74 -20.42 -18.58
N LEU A 1195 -29.02 -20.07 -18.50
CA LEU A 1195 -29.66 -19.58 -17.27
C LEU A 1195 -29.77 -20.69 -16.22
N GLY A 1196 -30.12 -21.91 -16.63
CA GLY A 1196 -30.11 -23.09 -15.77
C GLY A 1196 -28.71 -23.42 -15.23
N LYS A 1197 -27.67 -23.24 -16.04
CA LYS A 1197 -26.29 -23.35 -15.55
C LYS A 1197 -25.96 -22.28 -14.50
N ALA A 1198 -26.37 -21.03 -14.70
CA ALA A 1198 -26.19 -19.99 -13.66
C ALA A 1198 -26.90 -20.37 -12.36
N ALA A 1199 -28.12 -20.90 -12.46
CA ALA A 1199 -28.91 -21.40 -11.33
C ALA A 1199 -28.22 -22.53 -10.54
N LEU A 1200 -27.42 -23.37 -11.21
CA LEU A 1200 -26.63 -24.44 -10.56
C LEU A 1200 -25.29 -23.97 -9.99
N VAL A 1201 -24.77 -22.82 -10.46
CA VAL A 1201 -23.44 -22.30 -10.09
C VAL A 1201 -23.52 -21.28 -8.95
N THR A 1202 -24.65 -20.61 -8.80
CA THR A 1202 -24.91 -19.74 -7.65
C THR A 1202 -25.01 -20.58 -6.37
N ASN A 1203 -24.38 -20.11 -5.31
CA ASN A 1203 -24.38 -20.81 -4.02
C ASN A 1203 -25.57 -20.35 -3.16
N THR A 1204 -26.03 -19.11 -3.36
CA THR A 1204 -27.07 -18.49 -2.54
C THR A 1204 -28.20 -17.93 -3.38
N TRP A 1205 -29.43 -18.36 -3.10
CA TRP A 1205 -30.62 -17.84 -3.76
C TRP A 1205 -31.23 -16.69 -2.97
N THR A 1206 -31.01 -15.47 -3.45
CA THR A 1206 -31.65 -14.25 -2.91
C THR A 1206 -32.71 -13.72 -3.87
N LYS A 1207 -33.52 -12.75 -3.42
CA LYS A 1207 -34.52 -12.07 -4.27
C LYS A 1207 -33.92 -11.50 -5.57
N TYR A 1208 -32.65 -11.07 -5.54
CA TYR A 1208 -31.95 -10.54 -6.71
C TYR A 1208 -31.57 -11.64 -7.71
N HIS A 1209 -31.21 -12.83 -7.24
CA HIS A 1209 -30.94 -13.98 -8.10
C HIS A 1209 -32.21 -14.46 -8.80
N VAL A 1210 -33.33 -14.50 -8.08
CA VAL A 1210 -34.66 -14.80 -8.64
C VAL A 1210 -35.07 -13.72 -9.64
N MET A 1211 -34.80 -12.44 -9.38
CA MET A 1211 -35.09 -11.38 -10.35
C MET A 1211 -34.18 -11.48 -11.60
N ALA A 1212 -32.92 -11.88 -11.44
CA ALA A 1212 -31.96 -11.90 -12.54
C ALA A 1212 -32.08 -13.14 -13.43
N ILE A 1213 -32.12 -14.35 -12.86
CA ILE A 1213 -32.03 -15.60 -13.63
C ILE A 1213 -33.34 -15.90 -14.37
N PRO A 1214 -34.47 -16.23 -13.69
CA PRO A 1214 -35.73 -16.44 -14.39
C PRO A 1214 -36.32 -15.14 -14.94
N GLY A 1215 -36.01 -13.97 -14.37
CA GLY A 1215 -36.43 -12.69 -14.94
C GLY A 1215 -35.79 -12.41 -16.31
N SER A 1216 -34.54 -12.83 -16.56
CA SER A 1216 -33.93 -12.75 -17.89
C SER A 1216 -34.68 -13.60 -18.93
N LEU A 1217 -35.15 -14.78 -18.54
CA LEU A 1217 -35.98 -15.62 -19.40
C LEU A 1217 -37.33 -14.96 -19.68
N LEU A 1218 -37.95 -14.35 -18.67
CA LEU A 1218 -39.21 -13.62 -18.85
C LEU A 1218 -39.05 -12.43 -19.79
N ILE A 1219 -37.94 -11.68 -19.68
CA ILE A 1219 -37.60 -10.60 -20.61
C ILE A 1219 -37.52 -11.13 -22.04
N TRP A 1220 -36.85 -12.26 -22.27
CA TRP A 1220 -36.78 -12.89 -23.59
C TRP A 1220 -38.15 -13.32 -24.11
N MET A 1221 -38.96 -13.98 -23.28
CA MET A 1221 -40.29 -14.47 -23.65
C MET A 1221 -41.27 -13.35 -24.00
N VAL A 1222 -41.13 -12.17 -23.38
CA VAL A 1222 -41.90 -10.97 -23.74
C VAL A 1222 -41.30 -10.26 -24.95
N PHE A 1223 -39.97 -10.24 -25.07
CA PHE A 1223 -39.26 -9.55 -26.14
C PHE A 1223 -39.52 -10.18 -27.51
N ILE A 1224 -39.43 -11.51 -27.64
CA ILE A 1224 -39.63 -12.21 -28.92
C ILE A 1224 -40.93 -11.81 -29.64
N PRO A 1225 -42.13 -11.91 -29.03
CA PRO A 1225 -43.38 -11.61 -29.74
C PRO A 1225 -43.51 -10.13 -30.08
N VAL A 1226 -43.00 -9.23 -29.24
CA VAL A 1226 -42.99 -7.78 -29.51
C VAL A 1226 -42.03 -7.46 -30.67
N TYR A 1227 -40.81 -7.98 -30.61
CA TYR A 1227 -39.78 -7.76 -31.62
C TYR A 1227 -40.21 -8.33 -32.99
N GLY A 1228 -40.66 -9.59 -33.01
CA GLY A 1228 -41.05 -10.28 -34.23
C GLY A 1228 -42.36 -9.79 -34.87
N THR A 1229 -43.13 -8.92 -34.21
CA THR A 1229 -44.32 -8.28 -34.80
C THR A 1229 -44.07 -6.82 -35.18
N VAL A 1230 -43.37 -6.06 -34.35
CA VAL A 1230 -43.17 -4.61 -34.53
C VAL A 1230 -42.03 -4.28 -35.49
N MET A 1231 -40.92 -5.02 -35.45
CA MET A 1231 -39.73 -4.68 -36.26
C MET A 1231 -39.91 -4.95 -37.76
N PRO A 1232 -40.53 -6.07 -38.19
CA PRO A 1232 -40.84 -6.27 -39.60
C PRO A 1232 -41.73 -5.17 -40.18
N LEU A 1233 -42.68 -4.63 -39.39
CA LEU A 1233 -43.50 -3.48 -39.78
C LEU A 1233 -42.66 -2.21 -40.04
N ALA A 1234 -41.55 -2.07 -39.31
CA ALA A 1234 -40.58 -0.99 -39.47
C ALA A 1234 -39.52 -1.26 -40.56
N LYS A 1235 -39.64 -2.35 -41.33
CA LYS A 1235 -38.65 -2.83 -42.32
C LYS A 1235 -37.27 -3.14 -41.73
N ILE A 1236 -37.22 -3.47 -40.44
CA ILE A 1236 -36.02 -3.89 -39.74
C ILE A 1236 -36.23 -5.37 -39.37
N SER A 1237 -35.27 -6.24 -39.69
CA SER A 1237 -35.38 -7.68 -39.38
C SER A 1237 -36.57 -8.36 -40.08
N MET A 1238 -36.58 -8.35 -41.41
CA MET A 1238 -37.65 -8.96 -42.24
C MET A 1238 -37.71 -10.49 -42.08
N GLU A 1239 -36.64 -11.08 -41.56
CA GLU A 1239 -36.47 -12.51 -41.33
C GLU A 1239 -37.47 -13.08 -40.31
N PHE A 1240 -38.00 -12.22 -39.41
CA PHE A 1240 -39.00 -12.62 -38.41
C PHE A 1240 -40.46 -12.56 -38.89
N GLU A 1241 -40.73 -12.12 -40.12
CA GLU A 1241 -42.09 -12.02 -40.64
C GLU A 1241 -42.80 -13.39 -40.63
N GLY A 1242 -43.88 -13.50 -39.83
CA GLY A 1242 -44.67 -14.72 -39.73
C GLY A 1242 -44.01 -15.87 -38.94
N VAL A 1243 -42.88 -15.64 -38.26
CA VAL A 1243 -42.19 -16.64 -37.42
C VAL A 1243 -42.93 -16.86 -36.09
N ILE A 1244 -43.34 -15.78 -35.42
CA ILE A 1244 -43.93 -15.84 -34.06
C ILE A 1244 -45.20 -16.70 -33.99
N PRO A 1245 -46.21 -16.52 -34.88
CA PRO A 1245 -47.42 -17.32 -34.83
C PRO A 1245 -47.15 -18.82 -35.03
N ARG A 1246 -46.11 -19.18 -35.80
CA ARG A 1246 -45.72 -20.57 -36.07
C ARG A 1246 -44.90 -21.20 -34.95
N LEU A 1247 -44.11 -20.39 -34.24
CA LEU A 1247 -43.26 -20.85 -33.15
C LEU A 1247 -44.08 -21.13 -31.89
N PHE A 1248 -44.93 -20.19 -31.47
CA PHE A 1248 -45.67 -20.27 -30.21
C PHE A 1248 -46.81 -21.30 -30.22
N THR A 1249 -47.40 -21.56 -31.40
CA THR A 1249 -48.45 -22.57 -31.59
C THR A 1249 -47.89 -24.00 -31.64
N SER A 1250 -46.59 -24.16 -31.87
CA SER A 1250 -45.96 -25.48 -31.96
C SER A 1250 -45.76 -26.11 -30.58
N PRO A 1251 -46.34 -27.29 -30.29
CA PRO A 1251 -46.09 -28.00 -29.02
C PRO A 1251 -44.65 -28.52 -28.93
N VAL A 1252 -44.01 -28.76 -30.08
CA VAL A 1252 -42.62 -29.24 -30.16
C VAL A 1252 -41.64 -28.21 -29.61
N PHE A 1253 -41.90 -26.92 -29.86
CA PHE A 1253 -41.11 -25.82 -29.30
C PHE A 1253 -41.11 -25.82 -27.77
N TRP A 1254 -42.29 -25.93 -27.15
CA TRP A 1254 -42.41 -25.92 -25.69
C TRP A 1254 -41.76 -27.15 -25.04
N LEU A 1255 -41.90 -28.33 -25.65
CA LEU A 1255 -41.22 -29.55 -25.19
C LEU A 1255 -39.71 -29.44 -25.35
N GLN A 1256 -39.21 -28.88 -26.46
CA GLN A 1256 -37.78 -28.66 -26.70
C GLN A 1256 -37.16 -27.76 -25.62
N ILE A 1257 -37.84 -26.68 -25.24
CA ILE A 1257 -37.35 -25.75 -24.20
C ILE A 1257 -37.15 -26.43 -22.85
N VAL A 1258 -37.89 -27.50 -22.55
CA VAL A 1258 -37.73 -28.25 -21.30
C VAL A 1258 -36.75 -29.40 -21.46
N ALA A 1259 -36.88 -30.19 -22.53
CA ALA A 1259 -36.11 -31.40 -22.73
C ALA A 1259 -34.62 -31.13 -22.98
N LEU A 1260 -34.28 -30.15 -23.83
CA LEU A 1260 -32.88 -29.87 -24.17
C LEU A 1260 -32.06 -29.33 -22.99
N PRO A 1261 -32.54 -28.34 -22.21
CA PRO A 1261 -31.79 -27.89 -21.04
C PRO A 1261 -31.61 -28.99 -19.99
N VAL A 1262 -32.62 -29.85 -19.76
CA VAL A 1262 -32.50 -30.98 -18.84
C VAL A 1262 -31.42 -31.96 -19.33
N LEU A 1263 -31.44 -32.34 -20.61
CA LEU A 1263 -30.43 -33.20 -21.25
C LEU A 1263 -29.02 -32.66 -20.99
N CYS A 1264 -28.77 -31.37 -21.27
CA CYS A 1264 -27.46 -30.76 -21.09
C CYS A 1264 -27.06 -30.65 -19.62
N LEU A 1265 -27.96 -30.17 -18.76
CA LEU A 1265 -27.66 -29.87 -17.36
C LEU A 1265 -27.60 -31.11 -16.48
N THR A 1266 -28.09 -32.27 -16.93
CA THR A 1266 -28.04 -33.52 -16.15
C THR A 1266 -26.61 -33.87 -15.74
N ARG A 1267 -25.63 -33.73 -16.66
CA ARG A 1267 -24.22 -33.98 -16.35
C ARG A 1267 -23.69 -33.00 -15.28
N ASP A 1268 -24.05 -31.74 -15.40
CA ASP A 1268 -23.61 -30.69 -14.48
C ASP A 1268 -24.25 -30.84 -13.10
N PHE A 1269 -25.50 -31.27 -13.05
CA PHE A 1269 -26.18 -31.60 -11.80
C PHE A 1269 -25.57 -32.84 -11.14
N ALA A 1270 -25.31 -33.90 -11.90
CA ALA A 1270 -24.65 -35.11 -11.39
C ALA A 1270 -23.24 -34.83 -10.86
N TRP A 1271 -22.47 -34.00 -11.57
CA TRP A 1271 -21.13 -33.58 -11.15
C TRP A 1271 -21.12 -32.74 -9.88
N ASN A 1272 -22.16 -31.91 -9.66
CA ASN A 1272 -22.28 -31.12 -8.44
C ASN A 1272 -22.86 -31.90 -7.26
N GLY A 1273 -23.59 -32.99 -7.53
CA GLY A 1273 -24.25 -33.84 -6.53
C GLY A 1273 -23.43 -35.06 -6.09
N CYS A 1274 -22.41 -35.45 -6.85
CA CYS A 1274 -21.33 -36.36 -6.46
C CYS A 1274 -20.16 -35.56 -5.91
#